data_AF-A0A8H3GI20-F1
#
_entry.id   AF-A0A8H3GI20-F1
#
_cell.length_a   1.000
_cell.length_b   1.000
_cell.length_c   1.000
_cell.angle_alpha   90.00
_cell.angle_beta   90.00
_cell.angle_gamma   90.00
#
_symmetry.space_group_name_H-M   'P 1'
#
loop_
_entity.id
_entity.type
_entity.pdbx_description
1 polymer ?
#
loop_
_entity_poly.entity_id
_entity_poly.type
_entity_poly.pdbx_seq_one_letter_code
_entity_poly.pdbx_strand_id
1 'polypeptide(L)'
;MASSRPDDTSSSGIDTPKRSTSKDTFTQKDTKELGVPLDELRKQNHRYRWWKRNQILVDPDSTATQPSVFDDPKTLEIYRPPPSYENAHRFDPDARWTWREEKALLRKIDWRIMLWACIMFFCLDLDRSNISQANTDNFLDDLGLSTNDFNLGNTLFRCSFLAAELPSQLISKRLGPDVWIPAQMTMWSAVALSQFWLSGRASFLACRFLLGFLQGGFIPDVILYLSYFYTKTELPIRLAFFWISNYACDIISAFMATGILQMRGVGGRAGWRYLFLIEGSLTCAAGIASFFLMPAGPTQTKAWFRPKGWFTDREEVIMVNRVLRDDPSKSDMHNRQGLSPKMIWDSLCDWHMWPIYVLGLVHMMPVGPPQTYLTLSLRKLGFNTTEANLLSIPSVVIGIVTILCTSFLSEAINSRVLATVVLQIWTLPLLVALYTFDRQTSQWAYFAVVTLVTGFPYIHPIQVAWASRNSYSVRTRTVSASVYNMFVQAGAVVYANIYRADDQPLYKRGNRVLIGICSMNIVLYGLVWLFYRTVNKRRDNMWNSWTKEVNMTPVLSTNDMALIGVGVGLTTAFIFRDQLFGDKKKSVPTTTKKAAEDQGDPRDFVAKMIANKKRLAIFYGSQTGTAEEYAIRIAKEAKSRFGLGSLVCDLEEYDFNKLDALPEGCAAIFVVATYGEGEPTDNAVEFMNNINEDDFEFSKGEHRLEGLKYVVFGLGNKTYEHYNKVARDVDEKLTTLGAQRIGERGEGDDDKSMEEDYLEWKEKMWPEFARVMGVEEGAGSDSPDFKVTEVETHPPEKVYLGELSARALTKTRGIHDAKNPYPAPIQNISELFVVGGERNCIHAEFNIEGSGITYQHGDHVGLWPSNADVEVDRLLFALGLGAPDRRTAVIDIESLDPQLAKVPFPVPTTYETVLRHYIDISSVASRQTLGALAKYAPTPEAGAALSALATDKAQYGSVVAGGCLKLAEVLQLVAGNSINSKPTGENTTAWNIPFDVIVGAVPRLQPRYYSISSSPKLHPTSIHVTCVVLKYESEASDLAPSKWVFGVGSNYLLNLKMAAHGEEAPLLSEGGVESVTNPIYAITGPRSSYQGETGYKAPIHVRRSTFRLPTNPKTPVIMIGPGTGVAPFRGFVQERVALARKAIEKNGADALADWGQVSLYYGCRDENEDFLYKDEWSEYQSELKGKFTMRNAFSRSGARKPDGSKIYVQDLLWEDRAAVSEAINEKRGYVYICGDAKNMSKAVEDILIKIFNEAGKNGTEELKTMKERSRLLLDVWS
;
A
#
# COMPACT_ATOMS: atom_id res chain seq x y z
N MET A 1 -14.23 62.09 35.41
CA MET A 1 -14.68 62.83 36.60
C MET A 1 -13.98 62.24 37.82
N ALA A 2 -13.26 63.11 38.53
CA ALA A 2 -12.74 63.11 39.91
C ALA A 2 -12.94 61.85 40.79
N SER A 3 -12.10 61.49 41.77
CA SER A 3 -10.76 61.87 42.26
C SER A 3 -10.58 61.12 43.60
N SER A 4 -9.42 60.56 43.90
CA SER A 4 -8.72 60.68 45.21
C SER A 4 -7.56 59.67 45.33
N ARG A 5 -6.35 60.23 45.37
CA ARG A 5 -5.12 59.73 46.03
C ARG A 5 -5.13 60.22 47.51
N PRO A 6 -4.21 59.88 48.46
CA PRO A 6 -2.77 59.61 48.25
C PRO A 6 -2.03 58.63 49.24
N ASP A 7 -0.75 58.39 48.89
CA ASP A 7 0.50 58.17 49.66
C ASP A 7 0.60 57.03 50.72
N ASP A 8 1.71 56.28 50.92
CA ASP A 8 3.12 56.69 50.85
C ASP A 8 4.13 55.50 50.79
N THR A 9 5.25 55.75 50.09
CA THR A 9 6.67 55.29 50.26
C THR A 9 7.05 53.81 50.55
N SER A 10 7.84 53.21 49.64
CA SER A 10 9.32 53.12 49.77
C SER A 10 9.93 52.10 48.77
N SER A 11 11.10 52.47 48.23
CA SER A 11 11.91 51.71 47.29
C SER A 11 12.91 50.77 47.98
N SER A 12 12.99 49.52 47.52
CA SER A 12 14.19 48.67 47.60
C SER A 12 13.97 47.53 46.59
N GLY A 13 14.80 47.34 45.57
CA GLY A 13 16.22 47.03 45.68
C GLY A 13 16.38 45.63 45.08
N ILE A 14 17.09 45.56 43.96
CA ILE A 14 17.48 44.32 43.29
C ILE A 14 18.28 43.49 44.30
N ASP A 15 17.80 42.29 44.63
CA ASP A 15 18.59 41.31 45.36
C ASP A 15 18.47 39.94 44.70
N THR A 16 19.55 39.56 44.03
CA THR A 16 19.88 38.20 43.62
C THR A 16 19.87 37.26 44.84
N PRO A 17 19.23 36.08 44.78
CA PRO A 17 19.47 35.06 45.78
C PRO A 17 20.85 34.45 45.55
N LYS A 18 21.75 34.76 46.48
CA LYS A 18 23.08 34.18 46.66
C LYS A 18 23.06 32.65 46.63
N ARG A 19 24.03 32.12 45.91
CA ARG A 19 24.55 30.75 45.97
C ARG A 19 24.94 30.44 47.43
N SER A 20 24.13 29.66 48.16
CA SER A 20 24.55 29.11 49.45
C SER A 20 25.36 27.84 49.20
N THR A 21 26.69 27.97 49.32
CA THR A 21 27.56 26.83 49.57
C THR A 21 27.35 26.37 51.02
N SER A 22 26.52 25.36 51.25
CA SER A 22 26.69 24.46 52.39
C SER A 22 26.99 23.06 51.87
N LYS A 23 28.19 22.58 52.21
CA LYS A 23 28.52 21.16 52.20
C LYS A 23 27.76 20.55 53.37
N ASP A 24 26.53 20.11 53.15
CA ASP A 24 25.84 19.24 54.09
C ASP A 24 25.70 17.86 53.46
N THR A 25 26.60 17.01 53.92
CA THR A 25 26.50 15.54 53.97
C THR A 25 25.03 15.10 53.98
N PHE A 26 24.61 14.35 52.96
CA PHE A 26 23.40 13.53 53.03
C PHE A 26 23.59 12.49 54.15
N THR A 27 23.29 12.88 55.37
CA THR A 27 23.03 11.94 56.46
C THR A 27 21.78 11.15 56.11
N GLN A 28 21.94 9.83 56.00
CA GLN A 28 20.88 8.82 56.09
C GLN A 28 19.81 9.28 57.08
N LYS A 29 18.64 9.68 56.58
CA LYS A 29 17.44 9.85 57.39
C LYS A 29 16.35 8.99 56.77
N ASP A 30 16.04 7.90 57.46
CA ASP A 30 14.80 7.12 57.41
C ASP A 30 14.18 6.90 56.02
N THR A 31 14.85 6.12 55.17
CA THR A 31 14.16 5.47 54.06
C THR A 31 13.19 4.43 54.64
N LYS A 32 11.91 4.81 54.76
CA LYS A 32 10.83 3.87 55.12
C LYS A 32 10.89 2.66 54.18
N GLU A 33 11.03 1.47 54.75
CA GLU A 33 11.23 0.23 54.00
C GLU A 33 10.15 0.02 52.93
N LEU A 34 10.60 -0.31 51.71
CA LEU A 34 9.74 -0.71 50.60
C LEU A 34 9.12 -2.07 50.87
N GLY A 35 7.93 -2.30 50.30
CA GLY A 35 7.31 -3.62 50.33
C GLY A 35 8.12 -4.64 49.51
N VAL A 36 8.08 -5.90 49.93
CA VAL A 36 8.71 -7.01 49.19
C VAL A 36 8.09 -7.11 47.79
N PRO A 37 8.91 -7.23 46.72
CA PRO A 37 8.42 -7.44 45.36
C PRO A 37 7.37 -8.55 45.26
N LEU A 38 6.24 -8.27 44.62
CA LEU A 38 5.14 -9.23 44.41
C LEU A 38 5.60 -10.56 43.79
N ASP A 39 6.61 -10.54 42.92
CA ASP A 39 7.15 -11.75 42.29
C ASP A 39 8.00 -12.59 43.26
N GLU A 40 8.63 -12.00 44.27
CA GLU A 40 9.30 -12.72 45.36
C GLU A 40 8.28 -13.31 46.34
N LEU A 41 7.23 -12.56 46.68
CA LEU A 41 6.10 -13.07 47.48
C LEU A 41 5.38 -14.24 46.80
N ARG A 42 5.31 -14.25 45.46
CA ARG A 42 4.79 -15.38 44.67
C ARG A 42 5.71 -16.59 44.71
N LYS A 43 7.04 -16.39 44.72
CA LYS A 43 8.03 -17.48 44.83
C LYS A 43 8.03 -18.13 46.21
N GLN A 44 7.84 -17.35 47.28
CA GLN A 44 7.84 -17.87 48.66
C GLN A 44 6.64 -18.77 49.00
N ASN A 45 5.51 -18.64 48.30
CA ASN A 45 4.31 -19.47 48.52
C ASN A 45 4.39 -20.82 47.80
N HIS A 46 5.21 -21.74 48.31
CA HIS A 46 5.48 -23.08 47.73
C HIS A 46 4.35 -24.12 47.86
N ARG A 47 3.14 -23.79 48.33
CA ARG A 47 2.05 -24.78 48.53
C ARG A 47 0.96 -24.73 47.45
N TYR A 48 1.05 -25.73 46.58
CA TYR A 48 0.14 -26.20 45.53
C TYR A 48 -1.37 -25.97 45.72
N ARG A 49 -2.01 -25.35 44.70
CA ARG A 49 -3.27 -25.72 44.03
C ARG A 49 -3.53 -24.72 42.89
N TRP A 50 -3.75 -25.19 41.66
CA TRP A 50 -3.78 -24.32 40.46
C TRP A 50 -4.87 -23.23 40.49
N TRP A 51 -5.95 -23.44 41.25
CA TRP A 51 -7.01 -22.44 41.45
C TRP A 51 -6.72 -21.38 42.55
N LYS A 52 -5.64 -21.54 43.33
CA LYS A 52 -5.21 -20.57 44.36
C LYS A 52 -4.01 -19.70 43.96
N ARG A 53 -3.53 -19.83 42.72
CA ARG A 53 -2.28 -19.23 42.22
C ARG A 53 -2.21 -17.69 42.34
N ASN A 54 -3.34 -17.00 42.52
CA ASN A 54 -3.42 -15.54 42.53
C ASN A 54 -3.77 -14.89 43.89
N GLN A 55 -4.00 -15.66 44.95
CA GLN A 55 -4.10 -15.06 46.30
C GLN A 55 -2.72 -15.03 46.94
N ILE A 56 -1.95 -13.99 46.67
CA ILE A 56 -0.81 -13.65 47.52
C ILE A 56 -1.43 -13.31 48.88
N LEU A 57 -1.27 -14.21 49.86
CA LEU A 57 -1.62 -13.96 51.25
C LEU A 57 -0.59 -12.96 51.81
N VAL A 58 -0.73 -11.70 51.39
CA VAL A 58 0.03 -10.59 51.95
C VAL A 58 -0.66 -10.15 53.23
N ASP A 59 0.13 -9.96 54.29
CA ASP A 59 -0.33 -9.31 55.52
C ASP A 59 -0.97 -7.95 55.13
N PRO A 60 -2.26 -7.73 55.42
CA PRO A 60 -2.94 -6.48 55.09
C PRO A 60 -2.22 -5.22 55.61
N ASP A 61 -1.47 -5.33 56.70
CA ASP A 61 -0.80 -4.20 57.33
C ASP A 61 0.66 -4.03 56.87
N SER A 62 1.15 -4.94 56.02
CA SER A 62 2.45 -4.77 55.36
C SER A 62 2.42 -3.70 54.26
N THR A 63 3.58 -3.09 54.00
CA THR A 63 3.76 -2.06 52.97
C THR A 63 3.42 -2.60 51.58
N ALA A 64 2.45 -1.97 50.91
CA ALA A 64 2.06 -2.30 49.54
C ALA A 64 2.96 -1.62 48.49
N THR A 65 3.56 -0.48 48.82
CA THR A 65 4.42 0.27 47.91
C THR A 65 5.63 -0.56 47.47
N GLN A 66 5.66 -0.93 46.19
CA GLN A 66 6.71 -1.72 45.57
C GLN A 66 7.87 -0.83 45.07
N PRO A 67 9.09 -1.38 44.93
CA PRO A 67 10.20 -0.68 44.27
C PRO A 67 9.83 -0.25 42.84
N SER A 68 10.19 0.97 42.47
CA SER A 68 9.85 1.60 41.19
C SER A 68 10.97 2.50 40.67
N VAL A 69 10.80 3.04 39.45
CA VAL A 69 11.74 4.02 38.87
C VAL A 69 11.81 5.34 39.65
N PHE A 70 10.94 5.57 40.63
CA PHE A 70 10.95 6.78 41.45
C PHE A 70 11.80 6.65 42.71
N ASP A 71 12.28 5.45 43.04
CA ASP A 71 13.04 5.19 44.26
C ASP A 71 14.57 5.35 44.04
N ASP A 72 15.03 5.44 42.78
CA ASP A 72 16.40 5.85 42.44
C ASP A 72 16.43 7.36 42.08
N PRO A 73 17.32 8.17 42.68
CA PRO A 73 17.36 9.61 42.44
C PRO A 73 17.55 10.01 40.98
N LYS A 74 18.35 9.25 40.21
CA LYS A 74 18.60 9.56 38.80
C LYS A 74 17.36 9.29 37.94
N THR A 75 16.72 8.13 38.11
CA THR A 75 15.51 7.81 37.35
C THR A 75 14.30 8.62 37.82
N LEU A 76 14.25 9.03 39.08
CA LEU A 76 13.23 9.93 39.61
C LEU A 76 13.22 11.27 38.86
N GLU A 77 14.38 11.87 38.59
CA GLU A 77 14.46 13.11 37.81
C GLU A 77 13.93 12.94 36.38
N ILE A 78 14.21 11.80 35.75
CA ILE A 78 13.80 11.51 34.37
C ILE A 78 12.28 11.30 34.26
N TYR A 79 11.70 10.53 35.17
CA TYR A 79 10.29 10.13 35.09
C TYR A 79 9.35 11.02 35.91
N ARG A 80 9.85 12.07 36.55
CA ARG A 80 9.03 12.96 37.39
C ARG A 80 7.85 13.51 36.58
N PRO A 81 6.61 13.40 37.08
CA PRO A 81 5.46 13.99 36.42
C PRO A 81 5.66 15.49 36.17
N PRO A 82 5.41 16.00 34.96
CA PRO A 82 5.59 17.41 34.67
C PRO A 82 4.60 18.26 35.49
N PRO A 83 4.92 19.53 35.81
CA PRO A 83 4.00 20.42 36.53
C PRO A 83 2.65 20.62 35.85
N SER A 84 2.60 20.42 34.52
CA SER A 84 1.38 20.48 33.72
C SER A 84 0.46 19.28 33.89
N TYR A 85 0.91 18.19 34.53
CA TYR A 85 0.07 17.02 34.80
C TYR A 85 -0.90 17.33 35.96
N GLU A 86 -2.20 17.11 35.74
CA GLU A 86 -3.25 17.59 36.66
C GLU A 86 -3.14 17.00 38.08
N ASN A 87 -2.56 15.80 38.20
CA ASN A 87 -2.37 15.13 39.49
C ASN A 87 -0.96 15.31 40.08
N ALA A 88 -0.09 16.13 39.47
CA ALA A 88 1.30 16.32 39.91
C ALA A 88 1.41 16.78 41.37
N HIS A 89 0.46 17.58 41.85
CA HIS A 89 0.42 18.06 43.24
C HIS A 89 0.17 16.97 44.30
N ARG A 90 -0.25 15.76 43.89
CA ARG A 90 -0.40 14.58 44.77
C ARG A 90 0.64 13.49 44.51
N PHE A 91 1.59 13.74 43.60
CA PHE A 91 2.72 12.83 43.39
C PHE A 91 3.71 12.95 44.55
N ASP A 92 4.05 11.81 45.16
CA ASP A 92 4.95 11.72 46.30
C ASP A 92 5.79 10.43 46.17
N PRO A 93 7.05 10.53 45.73
CA PRO A 93 7.93 9.37 45.58
C PRO A 93 8.29 8.75 46.94
N ASP A 94 8.05 9.40 48.07
CA ASP A 94 8.32 8.84 49.39
C ASP A 94 7.05 8.29 50.06
N ALA A 95 5.88 8.44 49.43
CA ALA A 95 4.63 7.90 49.94
C ALA A 95 4.71 6.38 50.11
N ARG A 96 4.33 5.90 51.31
CA ARG A 96 4.17 4.48 51.64
C ARG A 96 2.74 4.25 52.15
N TRP A 97 2.12 3.14 51.75
CA TRP A 97 0.78 2.74 52.20
C TRP A 97 0.69 1.22 52.36
N THR A 98 -0.32 0.75 53.09
CA THR A 98 -0.51 -0.69 53.36
C THR A 98 -1.43 -1.36 52.32
N TRP A 99 -1.37 -2.69 52.23
CA TRP A 99 -2.30 -3.46 51.40
C TRP A 99 -3.76 -3.28 51.81
N ARG A 100 -4.01 -2.99 53.09
CA ARG A 100 -5.34 -2.67 53.62
C ARG A 100 -5.86 -1.35 53.06
N GLU A 101 -5.04 -0.29 53.10
CA GLU A 101 -5.38 1.01 52.53
C GLU A 101 -5.67 0.88 51.02
N GLU A 102 -4.79 0.19 50.27
CA GLU A 102 -4.95 0.00 48.83
C GLU A 102 -6.23 -0.79 48.48
N LYS A 103 -6.49 -1.91 49.16
CA LYS A 103 -7.70 -2.73 48.92
C LYS A 103 -8.99 -2.00 49.31
N ALA A 104 -8.95 -1.13 50.32
CA ALA A 104 -10.10 -0.30 50.70
C ALA A 104 -10.37 0.77 49.64
N LEU A 105 -9.32 1.45 49.18
CA LEU A 105 -9.40 2.43 48.09
C LEU A 105 -9.91 1.79 46.81
N LEU A 106 -9.37 0.65 46.40
CA LEU A 106 -9.81 -0.09 45.21
C LEU A 106 -11.31 -0.34 45.28
N ARG A 107 -11.82 -1.04 46.30
CA ARG A 107 -13.26 -1.29 46.48
C ARG A 107 -14.11 -0.02 46.33
N LYS A 108 -13.62 1.10 46.84
CA LYS A 108 -14.29 2.39 46.72
C LYS A 108 -14.32 2.85 45.26
N ILE A 109 -13.22 2.76 44.50
CA ILE A 109 -13.17 3.04 43.05
C ILE A 109 -14.12 2.09 42.27
N ASP A 110 -14.22 0.81 42.64
CA ASP A 110 -15.08 -0.18 41.97
C ASP A 110 -16.55 0.24 42.02
N TRP A 111 -17.02 0.51 43.23
CA TRP A 111 -18.42 0.89 43.48
C TRP A 111 -18.82 2.20 42.83
N ARG A 112 -17.85 3.10 42.71
CA ARG A 112 -18.07 4.49 42.32
C ARG A 112 -17.88 4.69 40.83
N ILE A 113 -16.74 4.24 40.32
CA ILE A 113 -16.30 4.49 38.93
C ILE A 113 -16.66 3.29 38.05
N MET A 114 -16.32 2.07 38.47
CA MET A 114 -16.53 0.88 37.63
C MET A 114 -18.01 0.55 37.46
N LEU A 115 -18.77 0.52 38.55
CA LEU A 115 -20.20 0.22 38.49
C LEU A 115 -20.94 1.22 37.59
N TRP A 116 -20.60 2.51 37.69
CA TRP A 116 -21.21 3.53 36.82
C TRP A 116 -20.83 3.33 35.35
N ALA A 117 -19.58 2.97 35.06
CA ALA A 117 -19.17 2.59 33.71
C ALA A 117 -19.98 1.40 33.16
N CYS A 118 -20.22 0.37 33.97
CA CYS A 118 -21.09 -0.75 33.58
C CYS A 118 -22.54 -0.31 33.33
N ILE A 119 -23.09 0.60 34.13
CA ILE A 119 -24.45 1.14 33.92
C ILE A 119 -24.52 1.92 32.60
N MET A 120 -23.54 2.78 32.31
CA MET A 120 -23.53 3.52 31.05
C MET A 120 -23.43 2.59 29.84
N PHE A 121 -22.63 1.54 29.93
CA PHE A 121 -22.49 0.55 28.85
C PHE A 121 -23.74 -0.32 28.69
N PHE A 122 -24.39 -0.69 29.80
CA PHE A 122 -25.71 -1.32 29.78
C PHE A 122 -26.73 -0.47 29.01
N CYS A 123 -26.79 0.84 29.26
CA CYS A 123 -27.71 1.74 28.53
C CYS A 123 -27.40 1.83 27.02
N LEU A 124 -26.12 1.83 26.64
CA LEU A 124 -25.72 1.78 25.23
C LEU A 124 -26.27 0.53 24.54
N ASP A 125 -26.12 -0.64 25.18
CA ASP A 125 -26.54 -1.90 24.58
C ASP A 125 -28.06 -2.09 24.58
N LEU A 126 -28.75 -1.51 25.57
CA LEU A 126 -30.21 -1.41 25.58
C LEU A 126 -30.68 -0.72 24.29
N ASP A 127 -30.11 0.45 23.98
CA ASP A 127 -30.39 1.21 22.76
C ASP A 127 -29.96 0.52 21.45
N ARG A 128 -29.08 -0.48 21.49
CA ARG A 128 -28.69 -1.27 20.30
C ARG A 128 -29.61 -2.46 20.08
N SER A 129 -30.08 -3.06 21.17
CA SER A 129 -30.97 -4.22 21.14
C SER A 129 -32.40 -3.87 20.69
N ASN A 130 -32.83 -2.62 20.92
CA ASN A 130 -34.19 -2.16 20.67
C ASN A 130 -34.72 -2.42 19.25
N ILE A 131 -33.91 -2.21 18.21
CA ILE A 131 -34.33 -2.32 16.82
C ILE A 131 -34.56 -3.78 16.41
N SER A 132 -33.79 -4.70 16.99
CA SER A 132 -33.97 -6.14 16.78
C SER A 132 -35.30 -6.59 17.37
N GLN A 133 -35.62 -6.13 18.58
CA GLN A 133 -36.87 -6.44 19.28
C GLN A 133 -38.07 -5.77 18.63
N ALA A 134 -37.95 -4.51 18.19
CA ALA A 134 -38.99 -3.84 17.40
C ALA A 134 -39.34 -4.64 16.14
N ASN A 135 -38.33 -5.21 15.47
CA ASN A 135 -38.53 -6.04 14.28
C ASN A 135 -39.19 -7.41 14.57
N THR A 136 -39.26 -7.85 15.84
CA THR A 136 -40.06 -9.03 16.22
C THR A 136 -41.56 -8.74 16.37
N ASP A 137 -41.93 -7.46 16.39
CA ASP A 137 -43.30 -6.94 16.25
C ASP A 137 -43.51 -6.46 14.79
N ASN A 138 -44.64 -5.82 14.48
CA ASN A 138 -44.96 -5.35 13.11
C ASN A 138 -44.26 -4.04 12.70
N PHE A 139 -43.02 -3.81 13.15
CA PHE A 139 -42.29 -2.54 12.95
C PHE A 139 -42.16 -2.12 11.47
N LEU A 140 -41.82 -3.06 10.58
CA LEU A 140 -41.63 -2.76 9.15
C LEU A 140 -42.96 -2.43 8.47
N ASP A 141 -43.98 -3.24 8.73
CA ASP A 141 -45.31 -3.06 8.14
C ASP A 141 -45.97 -1.76 8.63
N ASP A 142 -45.86 -1.45 9.93
CA ASP A 142 -46.40 -0.23 10.53
C ASP A 142 -45.79 1.06 9.95
N LEU A 143 -44.60 0.98 9.33
CA LEU A 143 -43.88 2.11 8.72
C LEU A 143 -43.79 2.04 7.18
N GLY A 144 -44.36 0.99 6.56
CA GLY A 144 -44.24 0.75 5.12
C GLY A 144 -42.81 0.57 4.64
N LEU A 145 -41.95 -0.05 5.47
CA LEU A 145 -40.53 -0.27 5.16
C LEU A 145 -40.32 -1.65 4.55
N SER A 146 -39.43 -1.75 3.56
CA SER A 146 -38.97 -3.04 3.07
C SER A 146 -37.82 -3.59 3.92
N THR A 147 -37.56 -4.89 3.83
CA THR A 147 -36.35 -5.51 4.39
C THR A 147 -35.07 -4.87 3.87
N ASN A 148 -35.07 -4.39 2.62
CA ASN A 148 -33.94 -3.67 2.04
C ASN A 148 -33.71 -2.31 2.74
N ASP A 149 -34.77 -1.62 3.13
CA ASP A 149 -34.67 -0.37 3.89
C ASP A 149 -34.12 -0.61 5.29
N PHE A 150 -34.58 -1.67 5.96
CA PHE A 150 -34.04 -2.10 7.24
C PHE A 150 -32.53 -2.41 7.16
N ASN A 151 -32.12 -3.19 6.16
CA ASN A 151 -30.73 -3.53 5.90
C ASN A 151 -29.89 -2.27 5.58
N LEU A 152 -30.41 -1.37 4.74
CA LEU A 152 -29.76 -0.09 4.45
C LEU A 152 -29.57 0.75 5.72
N GLY A 153 -30.58 0.80 6.60
CA GLY A 153 -30.48 1.46 7.90
C GLY A 153 -29.40 0.86 8.79
N ASN A 154 -29.27 -0.47 8.83
CA ASN A 154 -28.20 -1.15 9.57
C ASN A 154 -26.81 -0.88 8.99
N THR A 155 -26.66 -0.87 7.66
CA THR A 155 -25.41 -0.48 7.00
C THR A 155 -25.05 0.96 7.32
N LEU A 156 -26.02 1.88 7.24
CA LEU A 156 -25.81 3.31 7.50
C LEU A 156 -25.39 3.57 8.95
N PHE A 157 -26.01 2.89 9.92
CA PHE A 157 -25.60 2.90 11.31
C PHE A 157 -24.15 2.44 11.48
N ARG A 158 -23.75 1.31 10.88
CA ARG A 158 -22.38 0.78 11.01
C ARG A 158 -21.33 1.69 10.37
N CYS A 159 -21.60 2.22 9.17
CA CYS A 159 -20.68 3.13 8.48
C CYS A 159 -20.49 4.45 9.25
N SER A 160 -21.57 5.02 9.76
CA SER A 160 -21.51 6.26 10.56
C SER A 160 -20.84 6.04 11.93
N PHE A 161 -21.08 4.90 12.57
CA PHE A 161 -20.39 4.49 13.79
C PHE A 161 -18.87 4.38 13.58
N LEU A 162 -18.43 3.70 12.52
CA LEU A 162 -17.03 3.58 12.14
C LEU A 162 -16.38 4.94 11.87
N ALA A 163 -17.10 5.85 11.19
CA ALA A 163 -16.60 7.19 10.89
C ALA A 163 -16.43 8.07 12.15
N ALA A 164 -17.22 7.81 13.20
CA ALA A 164 -17.22 8.60 14.43
C ALA A 164 -16.25 8.10 15.51
N GLU A 165 -15.82 6.83 15.46
CA GLU A 165 -14.91 6.21 16.45
C GLU A 165 -13.67 7.05 16.79
N LEU A 166 -12.82 7.32 15.80
CA LEU A 166 -11.59 8.08 16.01
C LEU A 166 -11.88 9.56 16.32
N PRO A 167 -12.76 10.27 15.59
CA PRO A 167 -13.11 11.65 15.93
C PRO A 167 -13.63 11.83 17.36
N SER A 168 -14.51 10.94 17.84
CA SER A 168 -15.04 10.97 19.21
C SER A 168 -13.92 10.93 20.23
N GLN A 169 -12.94 10.05 20.04
CA GLN A 169 -11.77 9.92 20.90
C GLN A 169 -10.88 11.16 20.92
N LEU A 170 -10.72 11.83 19.78
CA LEU A 170 -9.99 13.10 19.72
C LEU A 170 -10.73 14.22 20.45
N ILE A 171 -12.06 14.26 20.33
CA ILE A 171 -12.92 15.24 21.03
C ILE A 171 -12.89 14.97 22.54
N SER A 172 -13.09 13.72 22.96
CA SER A 172 -13.02 13.26 24.34
C SER A 172 -11.70 13.65 25.00
N LYS A 173 -10.58 13.46 24.30
CA LYS A 173 -9.26 13.82 24.83
C LYS A 173 -9.05 15.34 24.92
N ARG A 174 -9.68 16.13 24.04
CA ARG A 174 -9.62 17.60 24.08
C ARG A 174 -10.56 18.20 25.14
N LEU A 175 -11.78 17.69 25.26
CA LEU A 175 -12.83 18.23 26.13
C LEU A 175 -12.89 17.57 27.51
N GLY A 176 -12.27 16.41 27.69
CA GLY A 176 -12.39 15.60 28.90
C GLY A 176 -13.49 14.52 28.75
N PRO A 177 -13.21 13.25 29.09
CA PRO A 177 -14.20 12.18 29.06
C PRO A 177 -15.42 12.44 29.96
N ASP A 178 -15.21 13.17 31.07
CA ASP A 178 -16.25 13.58 32.03
C ASP A 178 -17.28 14.55 31.44
N VAL A 179 -16.97 15.22 30.33
CA VAL A 179 -17.91 16.11 29.63
C VAL A 179 -18.42 15.45 28.35
N TRP A 180 -17.52 14.82 27.59
CA TRP A 180 -17.87 14.25 26.31
C TRP A 180 -18.76 13.01 26.42
N ILE A 181 -18.44 12.06 27.31
CA ILE A 181 -19.24 10.82 27.46
C ILE A 181 -20.69 11.15 27.87
N PRO A 182 -20.96 12.00 28.88
CA PRO A 182 -22.33 12.38 29.21
C PRO A 182 -23.04 13.13 28.08
N ALA A 183 -22.36 14.08 27.41
CA ALA A 183 -22.93 14.81 26.29
C ALA A 183 -23.31 13.86 25.15
N GLN A 184 -22.43 12.91 24.83
CA GLN A 184 -22.65 11.88 23.83
C GLN A 184 -23.89 11.04 24.18
N MET A 185 -23.96 10.54 25.42
CA MET A 185 -25.12 9.78 25.95
C MET A 185 -26.43 10.55 25.81
N THR A 186 -26.46 11.81 26.23
CA THR A 186 -27.65 12.66 26.15
C THR A 186 -28.04 12.94 24.69
N MET A 187 -27.08 13.17 23.80
CA MET A 187 -27.35 13.41 22.39
C MET A 187 -27.93 12.17 21.69
N TRP A 188 -27.34 10.98 21.86
CA TRP A 188 -27.89 9.80 21.18
C TRP A 188 -29.20 9.34 21.80
N SER A 189 -29.40 9.49 23.12
CA SER A 189 -30.67 9.12 23.77
C SER A 189 -31.82 10.02 23.32
N ALA A 190 -31.55 11.30 23.06
CA ALA A 190 -32.52 12.19 22.41
C ALA A 190 -32.94 11.68 21.01
N VAL A 191 -32.01 11.09 20.26
CA VAL A 191 -32.35 10.44 18.98
C VAL A 191 -33.07 9.12 19.23
N ALA A 192 -32.64 8.30 20.19
CA ALA A 192 -33.25 7.01 20.50
C ALA A 192 -34.72 7.15 20.89
N LEU A 193 -35.04 8.09 21.80
CA LEU A 193 -36.42 8.40 22.20
C LEU A 193 -37.24 9.00 21.05
N SER A 194 -36.61 9.78 20.16
CA SER A 194 -37.31 10.37 19.01
C SER A 194 -37.83 9.31 18.04
N GLN A 195 -37.29 8.09 18.08
CA GLN A 195 -37.76 6.98 17.24
C GLN A 195 -39.22 6.57 17.57
N PHE A 196 -39.76 6.97 18.72
CA PHE A 196 -41.20 6.86 19.00
C PHE A 196 -42.06 7.53 17.92
N TRP A 197 -41.56 8.59 17.27
CA TRP A 197 -42.27 9.37 16.24
C TRP A 197 -41.87 9.04 14.80
N LEU A 198 -41.20 7.90 14.55
CA LEU A 198 -40.89 7.48 13.18
C LEU A 198 -42.15 7.47 12.29
N SER A 199 -42.03 8.02 11.09
CA SER A 199 -43.14 8.22 10.14
C SER A 199 -42.91 7.55 8.78
N GLY A 200 -41.75 6.95 8.56
CA GLY A 200 -41.42 6.23 7.32
C GLY A 200 -39.93 6.22 7.02
N ARG A 201 -39.57 5.83 5.79
CA ARG A 201 -38.20 5.55 5.33
C ARG A 201 -37.17 6.65 5.64
N ALA A 202 -37.48 7.91 5.33
CA ALA A 202 -36.54 9.01 5.53
C ALA A 202 -36.21 9.23 7.02
N SER A 203 -37.25 9.28 7.86
CA SER A 203 -37.09 9.42 9.32
C SER A 203 -36.29 8.26 9.93
N PHE A 204 -36.52 7.04 9.43
CA PHE A 204 -35.81 5.84 9.87
C PHE A 204 -34.31 5.92 9.51
N LEU A 205 -33.97 6.16 8.23
CA LEU A 205 -32.57 6.25 7.80
C LEU A 205 -31.81 7.39 8.50
N ALA A 206 -32.45 8.55 8.70
CA ALA A 206 -31.86 9.66 9.44
C ALA A 206 -31.54 9.28 10.90
N CYS A 207 -32.49 8.66 11.62
CA CYS A 207 -32.26 8.19 12.98
C CYS A 207 -31.14 7.15 13.04
N ARG A 208 -31.08 6.20 12.08
CA ARG A 208 -30.02 5.18 12.03
C ARG A 208 -28.64 5.79 11.82
N PHE A 209 -28.49 6.78 10.94
CA PHE A 209 -27.24 7.51 10.76
C PHE A 209 -26.83 8.26 12.03
N LEU A 210 -27.74 9.03 12.62
CA LEU A 210 -27.45 9.84 13.80
C LEU A 210 -27.10 8.98 15.01
N LEU A 211 -27.81 7.87 15.24
CA LEU A 211 -27.48 6.93 16.31
C LEU A 211 -26.11 6.30 16.11
N GLY A 212 -25.77 5.88 14.89
CA GLY A 212 -24.46 5.32 14.59
C GLY A 212 -23.36 6.33 14.86
N PHE A 213 -23.49 7.53 14.30
CA PHE A 213 -22.52 8.62 14.47
C PHE A 213 -22.36 9.04 15.95
N LEU A 214 -23.46 9.21 16.67
CA LEU A 214 -23.42 9.69 18.06
C LEU A 214 -22.97 8.61 19.04
N GLN A 215 -23.22 7.32 18.78
CA GLN A 215 -22.72 6.23 19.64
C GLN A 215 -21.25 5.86 19.38
N GLY A 216 -20.72 6.21 18.20
CA GLY A 216 -19.34 5.90 17.81
C GLY A 216 -18.32 6.48 18.79
N GLY A 217 -17.37 5.65 19.25
CA GLY A 217 -16.29 6.07 20.15
C GLY A 217 -16.59 6.06 21.65
N PHE A 218 -17.85 5.85 22.08
CA PHE A 218 -18.19 5.77 23.51
C PHE A 218 -17.36 4.70 24.26
N ILE A 219 -17.22 3.51 23.69
CA ILE A 219 -16.50 2.39 24.33
C ILE A 219 -15.02 2.75 24.58
N PRO A 220 -14.23 3.15 23.56
CA PRO A 220 -12.86 3.56 23.82
C PRO A 220 -12.78 4.77 24.76
N ASP A 221 -13.77 5.68 24.75
CA ASP A 221 -13.80 6.84 25.65
C ASP A 221 -13.92 6.42 27.12
N VAL A 222 -14.80 5.47 27.42
CA VAL A 222 -14.91 4.89 28.76
C VAL A 222 -13.63 4.15 29.14
N ILE A 223 -13.00 3.41 28.23
CA ILE A 223 -11.75 2.67 28.54
C ILE A 223 -10.60 3.63 28.85
N LEU A 224 -10.48 4.72 28.09
CA LEU A 224 -9.53 5.79 28.35
C LEU A 224 -9.77 6.38 29.74
N TYR A 225 -11.02 6.68 30.07
CA TYR A 225 -11.41 7.20 31.38
C TYR A 225 -11.06 6.22 32.53
N LEU A 226 -11.38 4.93 32.39
CA LEU A 226 -11.05 3.91 33.39
C LEU A 226 -9.53 3.75 33.59
N SER A 227 -8.73 4.01 32.55
CA SER A 227 -7.27 3.91 32.62
C SER A 227 -6.63 4.93 33.58
N TYR A 228 -7.34 6.01 33.94
CA TYR A 228 -6.89 7.01 34.91
C TYR A 228 -6.92 6.50 36.36
N PHE A 229 -7.77 5.50 36.65
CA PHE A 229 -8.00 5.00 38.01
C PHE A 229 -7.36 3.64 38.28
N TYR A 230 -7.12 2.82 37.26
CA TYR A 230 -6.62 1.44 37.40
C TYR A 230 -5.19 1.26 36.90
N THR A 231 -4.46 0.35 37.53
CA THR A 231 -3.16 -0.13 37.05
C THR A 231 -3.32 -1.03 35.82
N LYS A 232 -2.22 -1.28 35.11
CA LYS A 232 -2.19 -2.13 33.91
C LYS A 232 -2.63 -3.56 34.19
N THR A 233 -2.44 -4.06 35.42
CA THR A 233 -2.80 -5.41 35.85
C THR A 233 -4.26 -5.53 36.29
N GLU A 234 -4.84 -4.47 36.85
CA GLU A 234 -6.23 -4.45 37.30
C GLU A 234 -7.23 -4.24 36.16
N LEU A 235 -6.88 -3.38 35.19
CA LEU A 235 -7.79 -2.95 34.13
C LEU A 235 -8.42 -4.12 33.34
N PRO A 236 -7.70 -5.17 32.91
CA PRO A 236 -8.31 -6.25 32.11
C PRO A 236 -9.45 -6.99 32.82
N ILE A 237 -9.32 -7.25 34.13
CA ILE A 237 -10.36 -7.93 34.91
C ILE A 237 -11.60 -7.03 35.02
N ARG A 238 -11.39 -5.71 35.16
CA ARG A 238 -12.47 -4.72 35.16
C ARG A 238 -13.18 -4.62 33.83
N LEU A 239 -12.43 -4.68 32.74
CA LEU A 239 -13.00 -4.77 31.41
C LEU A 239 -13.82 -6.06 31.27
N ALA A 240 -13.41 -7.20 31.83
CA ALA A 240 -14.29 -8.38 31.82
C ALA A 240 -15.66 -8.10 32.48
N PHE A 241 -15.70 -7.43 33.64
CA PHE A 241 -16.96 -6.99 34.26
C PHE A 241 -17.74 -5.95 33.43
N PHE A 242 -17.04 -5.07 32.73
CA PHE A 242 -17.63 -4.14 31.78
C PHE A 242 -18.39 -4.90 30.68
N TRP A 243 -17.78 -5.88 30.02
CA TRP A 243 -18.45 -6.67 28.98
C TRP A 243 -19.50 -7.65 29.52
N ILE A 244 -19.42 -8.08 30.78
CA ILE A 244 -20.51 -8.84 31.41
C ILE A 244 -21.80 -8.01 31.48
N SER A 245 -21.72 -6.68 31.58
CA SER A 245 -22.93 -5.85 31.57
C SER A 245 -23.68 -5.87 30.23
N ASN A 246 -22.99 -6.15 29.10
CA ASN A 246 -23.64 -6.39 27.80
C ASN A 246 -24.54 -7.63 27.85
N TYR A 247 -24.01 -8.76 28.34
CA TYR A 247 -24.80 -9.99 28.51
C TYR A 247 -25.94 -9.83 29.52
N ALA A 248 -25.73 -9.08 30.60
CA ALA A 248 -26.81 -8.76 31.54
C ALA A 248 -27.91 -7.91 30.86
N CYS A 249 -27.52 -6.99 29.98
CA CYS A 249 -28.45 -6.21 29.16
C CYS A 249 -29.27 -7.10 28.23
N ASP A 250 -28.66 -8.04 27.52
CA ASP A 250 -29.40 -8.94 26.61
C ASP A 250 -30.51 -9.72 27.34
N ILE A 251 -30.23 -10.20 28.56
CA ILE A 251 -31.23 -10.88 29.39
C ILE A 251 -32.36 -9.91 29.79
N ILE A 252 -32.01 -8.76 30.39
CA ILE A 252 -32.98 -7.81 30.93
C ILE A 252 -33.83 -7.20 29.81
N SER A 253 -33.20 -6.83 28.69
CA SER A 253 -33.82 -6.26 27.51
C SER A 253 -34.82 -7.24 26.89
N ALA A 254 -34.47 -8.54 26.77
CA ALA A 254 -35.42 -9.55 26.29
C ALA A 254 -36.66 -9.71 27.20
N PHE A 255 -36.49 -9.65 28.51
CA PHE A 255 -37.61 -9.65 29.47
C PHE A 255 -38.46 -8.37 29.36
N MET A 256 -37.82 -7.20 29.27
CA MET A 256 -38.50 -5.92 29.10
C MET A 256 -39.32 -5.88 27.80
N ALA A 257 -38.75 -6.33 26.68
CA ALA A 257 -39.44 -6.41 25.40
C ALA A 257 -40.73 -7.23 25.47
N THR A 258 -40.68 -8.38 26.17
CA THR A 258 -41.83 -9.28 26.34
C THR A 258 -43.03 -8.57 27.01
N GLY A 259 -42.77 -7.64 27.94
CA GLY A 259 -43.80 -6.83 28.58
C GLY A 259 -44.18 -5.59 27.76
N ILE A 260 -43.21 -4.83 27.25
CA ILE A 260 -43.44 -3.55 26.57
C ILE A 260 -44.21 -3.75 25.26
N LEU A 261 -43.90 -4.81 24.49
CA LEU A 261 -44.57 -5.06 23.21
C LEU A 261 -46.07 -5.36 23.37
N GLN A 262 -46.53 -5.78 24.56
CA GLN A 262 -47.96 -5.96 24.87
C GLN A 262 -48.73 -4.63 24.96
N MET A 263 -48.05 -3.48 24.99
CA MET A 263 -48.66 -2.16 25.00
C MET A 263 -49.21 -1.71 23.64
N ARG A 264 -49.18 -2.57 22.61
CA ARG A 264 -49.79 -2.29 21.30
C ARG A 264 -51.27 -1.93 21.47
N GLY A 265 -51.68 -0.78 20.92
CA GLY A 265 -53.03 -0.24 21.03
C GLY A 265 -53.21 0.81 22.14
N VAL A 266 -52.30 0.89 23.12
CA VAL A 266 -52.30 1.98 24.11
C VAL A 266 -52.05 3.30 23.39
N GLY A 267 -52.94 4.28 23.59
CA GLY A 267 -52.88 5.58 22.91
C GLY A 267 -53.00 5.51 21.38
N GLY A 268 -53.50 4.41 20.82
CA GLY A 268 -53.60 4.18 19.38
C GLY A 268 -52.23 4.00 18.69
N ARG A 269 -51.19 3.62 19.44
CA ARG A 269 -49.81 3.45 18.93
C ARG A 269 -49.38 1.99 18.92
N ALA A 270 -48.42 1.68 18.06
CA ALA A 270 -47.78 0.36 18.00
C ALA A 270 -46.90 0.08 19.23
N GLY A 271 -46.78 -1.19 19.63
CA GLY A 271 -46.05 -1.62 20.83
C GLY A 271 -44.56 -1.25 20.78
N TRP A 272 -43.90 -1.51 19.65
CA TRP A 272 -42.48 -1.16 19.44
C TRP A 272 -42.15 0.32 19.65
N ARG A 273 -43.11 1.24 19.51
CA ARG A 273 -42.85 2.69 19.75
C ARG A 273 -42.51 2.93 21.21
N TYR A 274 -43.24 2.31 22.13
CA TYR A 274 -43.00 2.44 23.57
C TYR A 274 -41.65 1.88 24.01
N LEU A 275 -41.12 0.90 23.28
CA LEU A 275 -39.79 0.35 23.51
C LEU A 275 -38.72 1.44 23.32
N PHE A 276 -38.73 2.13 22.18
CA PHE A 276 -37.81 3.25 21.94
C PHE A 276 -37.98 4.40 22.94
N LEU A 277 -39.22 4.69 23.36
CA LEU A 277 -39.49 5.77 24.31
C LEU A 277 -38.97 5.44 25.71
N ILE A 278 -39.29 4.26 26.24
CA ILE A 278 -38.95 3.86 27.61
C ILE A 278 -37.44 3.65 27.73
N GLU A 279 -36.86 2.85 26.84
CA GLU A 279 -35.43 2.54 26.88
C GLU A 279 -34.58 3.77 26.59
N GLY A 280 -34.97 4.57 25.58
CA GLY A 280 -34.29 5.84 25.29
C GLY A 280 -34.40 6.85 26.44
N SER A 281 -35.51 6.85 27.19
CA SER A 281 -35.65 7.69 28.39
C SER A 281 -34.75 7.25 29.54
N LEU A 282 -34.58 5.93 29.73
CA LEU A 282 -33.64 5.38 30.71
C LEU A 282 -32.20 5.79 30.37
N THR A 283 -31.82 5.70 29.08
CA THR A 283 -30.48 6.13 28.64
C THR A 283 -30.29 7.63 28.77
N CYS A 284 -31.33 8.44 28.50
CA CYS A 284 -31.28 9.89 28.68
C CYS A 284 -31.07 10.27 30.16
N ALA A 285 -31.81 9.62 31.07
CA ALA A 285 -31.64 9.82 32.50
C ALA A 285 -30.24 9.43 32.98
N ALA A 286 -29.69 8.31 32.48
CA ALA A 286 -28.32 7.90 32.76
C ALA A 286 -27.30 8.91 32.20
N GLY A 287 -27.47 9.41 30.98
CA GLY A 287 -26.60 10.43 30.37
C GLY A 287 -26.58 11.73 31.16
N ILE A 288 -27.75 12.23 31.59
CA ILE A 288 -27.85 13.42 32.45
C ILE A 288 -27.19 13.16 33.81
N ALA A 289 -27.44 12.00 34.43
CA ALA A 289 -26.83 11.63 35.70
C ALA A 289 -25.30 11.53 35.60
N SER A 290 -24.75 11.12 34.46
CA SER A 290 -23.31 11.01 34.24
C SER A 290 -22.56 12.35 34.38
N PHE A 291 -23.18 13.49 34.05
CA PHE A 291 -22.58 14.82 34.32
C PHE A 291 -22.31 15.06 35.81
N PHE A 292 -23.07 14.42 36.70
CA PHE A 292 -22.93 14.56 38.15
C PHE A 292 -22.15 13.42 38.79
N LEU A 293 -22.02 12.27 38.11
CA LEU A 293 -21.44 11.06 38.67
C LEU A 293 -20.01 10.80 38.18
N MET A 294 -19.64 11.27 36.98
CA MET A 294 -18.29 11.13 36.42
C MET A 294 -17.35 12.27 36.85
N PRO A 295 -16.37 12.05 37.74
CA PRO A 295 -15.30 13.02 37.97
C PRO A 295 -14.34 13.16 36.77
N ALA A 296 -13.64 14.29 36.66
CA ALA A 296 -12.67 14.54 35.58
C ALA A 296 -11.37 13.72 35.70
N GLY A 297 -11.04 13.26 36.92
CA GLY A 297 -9.84 12.48 37.17
C GLY A 297 -9.65 12.11 38.64
N PRO A 298 -8.53 11.46 38.98
CA PRO A 298 -8.24 10.95 40.32
C PRO A 298 -8.28 12.02 41.42
N THR A 299 -7.79 13.22 41.16
CA THR A 299 -7.74 14.34 42.13
C THR A 299 -8.83 15.39 41.91
N GLN A 300 -9.59 15.27 40.83
CA GLN A 300 -10.59 16.26 40.40
C GLN A 300 -12.01 15.75 40.68
N THR A 301 -12.24 15.30 41.91
CA THR A 301 -13.53 14.69 42.32
C THR A 301 -14.45 15.63 43.09
N LYS A 302 -13.91 16.76 43.56
CA LYS A 302 -14.64 17.83 44.24
C LYS A 302 -15.41 18.65 43.21
N ALA A 303 -16.67 18.94 43.50
CA ALA A 303 -17.54 19.78 42.67
C ALA A 303 -18.46 20.61 43.59
N TRP A 304 -19.18 21.59 43.05
CA TRP A 304 -20.10 22.42 43.84
C TRP A 304 -21.22 21.59 44.51
N PHE A 305 -21.76 20.59 43.80
CA PHE A 305 -22.72 19.60 44.34
C PHE A 305 -22.04 18.48 45.13
N ARG A 306 -20.72 18.53 45.27
CA ARG A 306 -19.91 17.49 45.89
C ARG A 306 -18.66 18.05 46.58
N PRO A 307 -18.83 18.87 47.63
CA PRO A 307 -17.73 19.65 48.21
C PRO A 307 -16.64 18.79 48.86
N LYS A 308 -17.01 17.60 49.38
CA LYS A 308 -16.06 16.65 50.02
C LYS A 308 -15.31 15.77 49.02
N GLY A 309 -15.63 15.82 47.73
CA GLY A 309 -15.03 14.93 46.72
C GLY A 309 -15.40 13.45 46.91
N TRP A 310 -14.74 12.57 46.16
CA TRP A 310 -14.94 11.10 46.26
C TRP A 310 -13.90 10.46 47.14
N PHE A 311 -12.70 11.00 47.11
CA PHE A 311 -11.54 10.49 47.79
C PHE A 311 -11.01 11.55 48.75
N THR A 312 -10.46 11.08 49.86
CA THR A 312 -9.69 11.90 50.79
C THR A 312 -8.34 12.23 50.19
N ASP A 313 -7.68 13.27 50.68
CA ASP A 313 -6.32 13.65 50.29
C ASP A 313 -5.32 12.48 50.35
N ARG A 314 -5.44 11.62 51.37
CA ARG A 314 -4.62 10.41 51.52
C ARG A 314 -4.92 9.37 50.43
N GLU A 315 -6.20 9.14 50.15
CA GLU A 315 -6.64 8.24 49.08
C GLU A 315 -6.22 8.74 47.69
N GLU A 316 -6.25 10.05 47.44
CA GLU A 316 -5.76 10.70 46.22
C GLU A 316 -4.26 10.45 46.01
N VAL A 317 -3.44 10.64 47.07
CA VAL A 317 -1.99 10.34 47.03
C VAL A 317 -1.76 8.88 46.69
N ILE A 318 -2.43 7.94 47.37
CA ILE A 318 -2.27 6.50 47.10
C ILE A 318 -2.67 6.19 45.66
N MET A 319 -3.79 6.74 45.18
CA MET A 319 -4.29 6.49 43.82
C MET A 319 -3.30 6.96 42.75
N VAL A 320 -2.83 8.21 42.84
CA VAL A 320 -1.91 8.81 41.87
C VAL A 320 -0.57 8.07 41.85
N ASN A 321 -0.01 7.82 43.04
CA ASN A 321 1.29 7.16 43.14
C ASN A 321 1.25 5.69 42.73
N ARG A 322 0.17 4.96 43.03
CA ARG A 322 -0.01 3.57 42.57
C ARG A 322 -0.05 3.47 41.05
N VAL A 323 -0.80 4.37 40.40
CA VAL A 323 -0.95 4.37 38.93
C VAL A 323 0.36 4.77 38.25
N LEU A 324 1.06 5.79 38.74
CA LEU A 324 2.33 6.23 38.15
C LEU A 324 3.48 5.26 38.40
N ARG A 325 3.54 4.64 39.58
CA ARG A 325 4.55 3.61 39.89
C ARG A 325 4.40 2.37 39.01
N ASP A 326 3.18 2.09 38.58
CA ASP A 326 2.89 1.00 37.64
C ASP A 326 3.22 1.36 36.18
N ASP A 327 2.95 2.60 35.76
CA ASP A 327 3.21 3.12 34.41
C ASP A 327 3.48 4.65 34.45
N PRO A 328 4.75 5.09 34.49
CA PRO A 328 5.12 6.51 34.56
C PRO A 328 4.62 7.33 33.36
N SER A 329 4.47 6.69 32.18
CA SER A 329 4.01 7.35 30.94
C SER A 329 2.58 7.90 31.05
N LYS A 330 1.83 7.51 32.09
CA LYS A 330 0.50 8.05 32.39
C LYS A 330 0.51 9.52 32.78
N SER A 331 1.68 10.08 33.10
CA SER A 331 1.85 11.52 33.37
C SER A 331 2.32 12.34 32.17
N ASP A 332 2.63 11.71 31.02
CA ASP A 332 3.19 12.38 29.84
C ASP A 332 2.21 13.34 29.16
N MET A 333 0.91 13.23 29.45
CA MET A 333 -0.13 13.99 28.77
C MET A 333 -1.25 14.37 29.73
N HIS A 334 -1.65 15.64 29.68
CA HIS A 334 -2.73 16.17 30.50
C HIS A 334 -4.09 15.54 30.11
N ASN A 335 -5.02 15.41 31.06
CA ASN A 335 -6.32 14.78 30.80
C ASN A 335 -7.14 15.48 29.70
N ARG A 336 -7.00 16.81 29.56
CA ARG A 336 -7.66 17.67 28.57
C ARG A 336 -6.65 18.27 27.59
N GLN A 337 -6.07 17.45 26.75
CA GLN A 337 -5.06 17.84 25.78
C GLN A 337 -5.29 17.12 24.45
N GLY A 338 -5.63 17.86 23.41
CA GLY A 338 -5.84 17.29 22.07
C GLY A 338 -4.55 16.70 21.48
N LEU A 339 -4.71 15.69 20.63
CA LEU A 339 -3.63 15.11 19.84
C LEU A 339 -3.33 15.98 18.62
N SER A 340 -2.06 16.20 18.32
CA SER A 340 -1.66 16.82 17.05
C SER A 340 -1.79 15.82 15.89
N PRO A 341 -1.98 16.28 14.64
CA PRO A 341 -2.01 15.39 13.47
C PRO A 341 -0.79 14.46 13.37
N LYS A 342 0.39 14.97 13.76
CA LYS A 342 1.63 14.18 13.81
C LYS A 342 1.53 13.02 14.82
N MET A 343 1.01 13.28 16.02
CA MET A 343 0.83 12.23 17.04
C MET A 343 -0.18 11.17 16.61
N ILE A 344 -1.22 11.56 15.86
CA ILE A 344 -2.19 10.63 15.27
C ILE A 344 -1.48 9.73 14.24
N TRP A 345 -0.71 10.34 13.33
CA TRP A 345 0.04 9.63 12.31
C TRP A 345 1.05 8.64 12.92
N ASP A 346 1.85 9.08 13.90
CA ASP A 346 2.82 8.24 14.60
C ASP A 346 2.17 7.00 15.23
N SER A 347 0.95 7.16 15.74
CA SER A 347 0.19 6.07 16.35
C SER A 347 -0.43 5.10 15.33
N LEU A 348 -0.84 5.60 14.15
CA LEU A 348 -1.34 4.77 13.04
C LEU A 348 -0.22 3.98 12.36
N CYS A 349 0.99 4.55 12.32
CA CYS A 349 2.18 3.91 11.77
C CYS A 349 2.87 2.95 12.76
N ASP A 350 2.38 2.77 13.99
CA ASP A 350 2.97 1.84 14.95
C ASP A 350 2.71 0.38 14.56
N TRP A 351 3.65 -0.20 13.82
CA TRP A 351 3.63 -1.59 13.37
C TRP A 351 3.44 -2.63 14.47
N HIS A 352 3.84 -2.33 15.72
CA HIS A 352 3.65 -3.29 16.81
C HIS A 352 2.15 -3.51 17.10
N MET A 353 1.27 -2.61 16.66
CA MET A 353 -0.17 -2.69 16.88
C MET A 353 -0.90 -3.47 15.80
N TRP A 354 -0.37 -3.50 14.58
CA TRP A 354 -1.01 -4.13 13.43
C TRP A 354 -1.36 -5.62 13.63
N PRO A 355 -0.56 -6.49 14.30
CA PRO A 355 -0.95 -7.89 14.49
C PRO A 355 -2.26 -8.02 15.28
N ILE A 356 -2.45 -7.12 16.24
CA ILE A 356 -3.66 -7.07 17.06
C ILE A 356 -4.83 -6.47 16.28
N TYR A 357 -4.60 -5.52 15.37
CA TYR A 357 -5.64 -5.02 14.47
C TYR A 357 -6.17 -6.11 13.54
N VAL A 358 -5.28 -6.96 12.98
CA VAL A 358 -5.70 -8.13 12.19
C VAL A 358 -6.58 -9.05 13.01
N LEU A 359 -6.10 -9.41 14.22
CA LEU A 359 -6.84 -10.29 15.10
C LEU A 359 -8.20 -9.68 15.43
N GLY A 360 -8.29 -8.37 15.64
CA GLY A 360 -9.54 -7.62 15.80
C GLY A 360 -10.50 -7.78 14.62
N LEU A 361 -10.00 -7.75 13.38
CA LEU A 361 -10.83 -7.97 12.19
C LEU A 361 -11.43 -9.38 12.12
N VAL A 362 -10.63 -10.40 12.45
CA VAL A 362 -10.94 -11.79 12.07
C VAL A 362 -11.49 -12.67 13.20
N HIS A 363 -11.23 -12.32 14.47
CA HIS A 363 -11.45 -13.26 15.59
C HIS A 363 -12.92 -13.61 15.87
N MET A 364 -13.85 -12.67 15.66
CA MET A 364 -15.29 -12.88 15.92
C MET A 364 -16.03 -13.49 14.73
N MET A 365 -15.39 -13.58 13.57
CA MET A 365 -16.05 -14.01 12.36
C MET A 365 -16.62 -15.44 12.40
N PRO A 366 -15.94 -16.43 13.02
CA PRO A 366 -16.47 -17.80 13.13
C PRO A 366 -17.78 -17.92 13.93
N VAL A 367 -18.02 -17.03 14.90
CA VAL A 367 -19.19 -17.07 15.79
C VAL A 367 -20.25 -16.01 15.44
N GLY A 368 -19.86 -14.98 14.68
CA GLY A 368 -20.71 -13.82 14.34
C GLY A 368 -22.00 -14.16 13.59
N PRO A 369 -21.98 -14.95 12.50
CA PRO A 369 -23.19 -15.27 11.75
C PRO A 369 -24.19 -16.12 12.56
N PRO A 370 -23.78 -17.22 13.23
CA PRO A 370 -24.66 -17.95 14.14
C PRO A 370 -25.28 -17.07 15.23
N GLN A 371 -24.51 -16.13 15.79
CA GLN A 371 -24.99 -15.18 16.79
C GLN A 371 -26.04 -14.20 16.22
N THR A 372 -25.78 -13.67 15.02
CA THR A 372 -26.66 -12.68 14.36
C THR A 372 -28.02 -13.27 13.98
N TYR A 373 -28.03 -14.53 13.55
CA TYR A 373 -29.23 -15.18 13.01
C TYR A 373 -29.86 -16.20 13.98
N LEU A 374 -29.41 -16.28 15.24
CA LEU A 374 -29.85 -17.28 16.22
C LEU A 374 -31.38 -17.34 16.34
N THR A 375 -32.03 -16.24 16.71
CA THR A 375 -33.48 -16.20 16.91
C THR A 375 -34.25 -16.52 15.63
N LEU A 376 -33.78 -16.05 14.47
CA LEU A 376 -34.38 -16.36 13.18
C LEU A 376 -34.26 -17.86 12.83
N SER A 377 -33.10 -18.47 13.09
CA SER A 377 -32.88 -19.90 12.90
C SER A 377 -33.80 -20.73 13.81
N LEU A 378 -34.00 -20.32 15.06
CA LEU A 378 -34.95 -20.97 15.97
C LEU A 378 -36.40 -20.84 15.48
N ARG A 379 -36.82 -19.66 15.01
CA ARG A 379 -38.17 -19.46 14.43
C ARG A 379 -38.42 -20.39 13.23
N LYS A 380 -37.41 -20.58 12.38
CA LYS A 380 -37.49 -21.47 11.21
C LYS A 380 -37.52 -22.96 11.56
N LEU A 381 -37.06 -23.35 12.74
CA LEU A 381 -37.11 -24.72 13.24
C LEU A 381 -38.43 -25.07 13.93
N GLY A 382 -39.35 -24.10 14.04
CA GLY A 382 -40.71 -24.34 14.57
C GLY A 382 -41.00 -23.68 15.92
N PHE A 383 -40.02 -23.01 16.54
CA PHE A 383 -40.26 -22.27 17.80
C PHE A 383 -41.06 -20.99 17.56
N ASN A 384 -42.00 -20.66 18.46
CA ASN A 384 -42.77 -19.42 18.39
C ASN A 384 -41.91 -18.18 18.78
N THR A 385 -42.42 -16.95 18.61
CA THR A 385 -41.64 -15.72 18.86
C THR A 385 -41.13 -15.64 20.31
N THR A 386 -42.00 -15.97 21.26
CA THR A 386 -41.67 -15.97 22.69
C THR A 386 -40.65 -17.05 23.02
N GLU A 387 -40.83 -18.26 22.50
CA GLU A 387 -39.91 -19.39 22.66
C GLU A 387 -38.52 -19.07 22.11
N ALA A 388 -38.43 -18.52 20.89
CA ALA A 388 -37.14 -18.19 20.27
C ALA A 388 -36.36 -17.13 21.05
N ASN A 389 -37.04 -16.13 21.63
CA ASN A 389 -36.42 -15.11 22.47
C ASN A 389 -35.96 -15.67 23.83
N LEU A 390 -36.74 -16.57 24.44
CA LEU A 390 -36.33 -17.21 25.70
C LEU A 390 -35.20 -18.22 25.49
N LEU A 391 -35.21 -18.94 24.37
CA LEU A 391 -34.18 -19.94 24.03
C LEU A 391 -32.82 -19.32 23.68
N SER A 392 -32.70 -18.00 23.47
CA SER A 392 -31.39 -17.35 23.42
C SER A 392 -30.74 -17.14 24.79
N ILE A 393 -31.48 -17.21 25.90
CA ILE A 393 -30.93 -16.97 27.24
C ILE A 393 -29.84 -17.98 27.63
N PRO A 394 -29.98 -19.30 27.37
CA PRO A 394 -28.92 -20.27 27.68
C PRO A 394 -27.56 -19.93 27.08
N SER A 395 -27.49 -19.45 25.83
CA SER A 395 -26.21 -19.09 25.22
C SER A 395 -25.58 -17.88 25.90
N VAL A 396 -26.40 -16.90 26.28
CA VAL A 396 -25.96 -15.71 27.05
C VAL A 396 -25.40 -16.12 28.42
N VAL A 397 -26.08 -17.01 29.15
CA VAL A 397 -25.62 -17.51 30.45
C VAL A 397 -24.29 -18.27 30.32
N ILE A 398 -24.16 -19.13 29.31
CA ILE A 398 -22.90 -19.82 29.02
C ILE A 398 -21.81 -18.79 28.69
N GLY A 399 -22.11 -17.76 27.89
CA GLY A 399 -21.22 -16.65 27.58
C GLY A 399 -20.67 -15.94 28.82
N ILE A 400 -21.52 -15.66 29.82
CA ILE A 400 -21.11 -15.05 31.11
C ILE A 400 -20.15 -15.97 31.88
N VAL A 401 -20.40 -17.27 31.88
CA VAL A 401 -19.50 -18.23 32.55
C VAL A 401 -18.17 -18.33 31.81
N THR A 402 -18.21 -18.44 30.49
CA THR A 402 -17.01 -18.65 29.68
C THR A 402 -16.12 -17.42 29.59
N ILE A 403 -16.67 -16.18 29.54
CA ILE A 403 -15.89 -14.93 29.59
C ILE A 403 -15.14 -14.79 30.93
N LEU A 404 -15.77 -15.16 32.05
CA LEU A 404 -15.11 -15.18 33.35
C LEU A 404 -14.00 -16.22 33.36
N CYS A 405 -14.30 -17.47 32.96
CA CYS A 405 -13.34 -18.56 32.91
C CYS A 405 -12.12 -18.22 32.06
N THR A 406 -12.28 -17.66 30.86
CA THR A 406 -11.15 -17.30 30.00
C THR A 406 -10.38 -16.08 30.48
N SER A 407 -11.05 -15.11 31.09
CA SER A 407 -10.39 -13.97 31.73
C SER A 407 -9.51 -14.43 32.91
N PHE A 408 -10.02 -15.33 33.75
CA PHE A 408 -9.23 -15.96 34.81
C PHE A 408 -8.09 -16.82 34.25
N LEU A 409 -8.36 -17.58 33.19
CA LEU A 409 -7.35 -18.42 32.53
C LEU A 409 -6.18 -17.58 32.00
N SER A 410 -6.46 -16.44 31.34
CA SER A 410 -5.45 -15.50 30.85
C SER A 410 -4.46 -15.06 31.93
N GLU A 411 -4.98 -14.78 33.13
CA GLU A 411 -4.14 -14.40 34.26
C GLU A 411 -3.44 -15.61 34.90
N ALA A 412 -4.09 -16.78 34.95
CA ALA A 412 -3.52 -18.00 35.52
C ALA A 412 -2.34 -18.57 34.71
N ILE A 413 -2.40 -18.50 33.38
CA ILE A 413 -1.34 -18.97 32.47
C ILE A 413 -0.36 -17.86 32.09
N ASN A 414 -0.66 -16.61 32.44
CA ASN A 414 0.10 -15.41 32.09
C ASN A 414 0.45 -15.29 30.59
N SER A 415 -0.44 -15.79 29.72
CA SER A 415 -0.27 -15.77 28.26
C SER A 415 -1.59 -15.35 27.60
N ARG A 416 -1.55 -14.20 26.93
CA ARG A 416 -2.75 -13.60 26.31
C ARG A 416 -3.15 -14.39 25.07
N VAL A 417 -2.18 -14.82 24.26
CA VAL A 417 -2.43 -15.64 23.05
C VAL A 417 -3.10 -16.97 23.39
N LEU A 418 -2.57 -17.69 24.39
CA LEU A 418 -3.15 -18.97 24.79
C LEU A 418 -4.57 -18.82 25.33
N ALA A 419 -4.87 -17.71 26.00
CA ALA A 419 -6.23 -17.45 26.48
C ALA A 419 -7.18 -17.03 25.37
N THR A 420 -6.69 -16.35 24.32
CA THR A 420 -7.52 -15.89 23.21
C THR A 420 -7.75 -16.95 22.14
N VAL A 421 -6.81 -17.87 21.91
CA VAL A 421 -6.98 -18.95 20.90
C VAL A 421 -8.05 -19.97 21.29
N VAL A 422 -8.39 -20.06 22.58
CA VAL A 422 -9.45 -20.96 23.11
C VAL A 422 -10.79 -20.76 22.41
N LEU A 423 -11.13 -19.54 22.00
CA LEU A 423 -12.33 -19.28 21.19
C LEU A 423 -12.34 -20.11 19.91
N GLN A 424 -11.24 -20.11 19.18
CA GLN A 424 -11.15 -20.78 17.89
C GLN A 424 -11.16 -22.31 18.08
N ILE A 425 -10.45 -22.81 19.09
CA ILE A 425 -10.44 -24.24 19.44
C ILE A 425 -11.81 -24.73 19.89
N TRP A 426 -12.56 -23.93 20.66
CA TRP A 426 -13.92 -24.22 21.09
C TRP A 426 -14.90 -24.28 19.90
N THR A 427 -14.77 -23.32 18.99
CA THR A 427 -15.74 -23.11 17.91
C THR A 427 -15.57 -24.10 16.75
N LEU A 428 -14.33 -24.49 16.43
CA LEU A 428 -14.02 -25.36 15.30
C LEU A 428 -14.83 -26.68 15.28
N PRO A 429 -14.84 -27.52 16.34
CA PRO A 429 -15.61 -28.77 16.33
C PRO A 429 -17.13 -28.53 16.23
N LEU A 430 -17.62 -27.42 16.78
CA LEU A 430 -19.04 -27.07 16.72
C LEU A 430 -19.48 -26.61 15.34
N LEU A 431 -18.64 -25.84 14.63
CA LEU A 431 -18.88 -25.48 13.22
C LEU A 431 -18.80 -26.71 12.30
N VAL A 432 -17.89 -27.64 12.57
CA VAL A 432 -17.84 -28.93 11.85
C VAL A 432 -19.13 -29.71 12.09
N ALA A 433 -19.66 -29.74 13.32
CA ALA A 433 -20.96 -30.35 13.60
C ALA A 433 -22.12 -29.66 12.85
N LEU A 434 -22.18 -28.32 12.83
CA LEU A 434 -23.17 -27.60 12.02
C LEU A 434 -23.03 -27.91 10.52
N TYR A 435 -21.81 -28.07 10.03
CA TYR A 435 -21.53 -28.47 8.66
C TYR A 435 -21.92 -29.93 8.35
N THR A 436 -22.09 -30.81 9.34
CA THR A 436 -22.56 -32.19 9.10
C THR A 436 -24.10 -32.32 9.20
N PHE A 437 -24.78 -31.41 9.89
CA PHE A 437 -26.24 -31.46 10.07
C PHE A 437 -27.05 -31.42 8.79
N ASP A 438 -28.07 -32.25 8.69
CA ASP A 438 -28.97 -32.38 7.55
C ASP A 438 -30.42 -32.03 7.93
N ARG A 439 -31.36 -32.22 7.00
CA ARG A 439 -32.80 -31.96 7.25
C ARG A 439 -33.44 -32.95 8.24
N GLN A 440 -32.78 -34.07 8.55
CA GLN A 440 -33.28 -35.08 9.50
C GLN A 440 -32.77 -34.81 10.93
N THR A 441 -31.81 -33.90 11.08
CA THR A 441 -31.22 -33.54 12.37
C THR A 441 -32.28 -32.91 13.28
N SER A 442 -32.38 -33.42 14.51
CA SER A 442 -33.34 -32.93 15.51
C SER A 442 -33.17 -31.44 15.79
N GLN A 443 -34.29 -30.71 15.85
CA GLN A 443 -34.33 -29.30 16.24
C GLN A 443 -33.61 -29.03 17.58
N TRP A 444 -33.64 -29.99 18.51
CA TRP A 444 -32.96 -29.89 19.81
C TRP A 444 -31.44 -30.12 19.72
N ALA A 445 -30.99 -30.95 18.78
CA ALA A 445 -29.57 -31.12 18.50
C ALA A 445 -28.99 -29.85 17.83
N TYR A 446 -29.75 -29.27 16.90
CA TYR A 446 -29.40 -27.97 16.30
C TYR A 446 -29.33 -26.88 17.38
N PHE A 447 -30.37 -26.78 18.21
CA PHE A 447 -30.41 -25.84 19.33
C PHE A 447 -29.19 -25.98 20.26
N ALA A 448 -28.85 -27.21 20.66
CA ALA A 448 -27.72 -27.46 21.55
C ALA A 448 -26.38 -26.98 20.95
N VAL A 449 -26.10 -27.33 19.69
CA VAL A 449 -24.83 -26.93 19.04
C VAL A 449 -24.77 -25.43 18.80
N VAL A 450 -25.83 -24.80 18.28
CA VAL A 450 -25.82 -23.35 18.06
C VAL A 450 -25.74 -22.59 19.39
N THR A 451 -26.37 -23.09 20.44
CA THR A 451 -26.24 -22.53 21.80
C THR A 451 -24.79 -22.55 22.27
N LEU A 452 -24.04 -23.63 22.01
CA LEU A 452 -22.62 -23.72 22.35
C LEU A 452 -21.72 -22.85 21.45
N VAL A 453 -22.07 -22.69 20.18
CA VAL A 453 -21.35 -21.79 19.25
C VAL A 453 -21.54 -20.33 19.67
N THR A 454 -22.74 -19.96 20.13
CA THR A 454 -23.07 -18.58 20.53
C THR A 454 -22.75 -18.28 21.99
N GLY A 455 -22.68 -19.30 22.85
CA GLY A 455 -22.14 -19.23 24.22
C GLY A 455 -20.61 -19.35 24.28
N PHE A 456 -19.93 -18.95 23.21
CA PHE A 456 -18.49 -19.07 23.06
C PHE A 456 -17.72 -18.29 24.15
N PRO A 457 -16.48 -18.69 24.45
CA PRO A 457 -15.62 -17.92 25.34
C PRO A 457 -15.28 -16.56 24.71
N TYR A 458 -15.90 -15.49 25.21
CA TYR A 458 -15.74 -14.15 24.67
C TYR A 458 -14.38 -13.55 25.04
N ILE A 459 -13.47 -13.48 24.06
CA ILE A 459 -12.05 -13.10 24.28
C ILE A 459 -11.74 -11.61 24.07
N HIS A 460 -12.70 -10.83 23.57
CA HIS A 460 -12.49 -9.43 23.19
C HIS A 460 -11.91 -8.56 24.33
N PRO A 461 -12.34 -8.67 25.61
CA PRO A 461 -11.77 -7.83 26.68
C PRO A 461 -10.27 -8.06 26.87
N ILE A 462 -9.81 -9.30 26.70
CA ILE A 462 -8.39 -9.66 26.79
C ILE A 462 -7.61 -9.01 25.65
N GLN A 463 -8.17 -9.00 24.42
CA GLN A 463 -7.53 -8.40 23.26
C GLN A 463 -7.52 -6.87 23.29
N VAL A 464 -8.61 -6.22 23.73
CA VAL A 464 -8.64 -4.77 23.95
C VAL A 464 -7.60 -4.36 24.99
N ALA A 465 -7.51 -5.12 26.09
CA ALA A 465 -6.48 -4.89 27.10
C ALA A 465 -5.07 -5.13 26.55
N TRP A 466 -4.90 -6.13 25.68
CA TRP A 466 -3.63 -6.40 25.01
C TRP A 466 -3.22 -5.27 24.06
N ALA A 467 -4.17 -4.74 23.28
CA ALA A 467 -3.95 -3.58 22.42
C ALA A 467 -3.49 -2.37 23.25
N SER A 468 -4.23 -2.06 24.31
CA SER A 468 -3.96 -0.95 25.21
C SER A 468 -2.60 -1.04 25.91
N ARG A 469 -2.15 -2.26 26.26
CA ARG A 469 -0.83 -2.51 26.88
C ARG A 469 0.33 -2.44 25.89
N ASN A 470 0.11 -2.83 24.63
CA ASN A 470 1.13 -2.73 23.60
C ASN A 470 1.32 -1.29 23.10
N SER A 471 0.37 -0.39 23.39
CA SER A 471 0.51 1.04 23.16
C SER A 471 1.42 1.68 24.22
N TYR A 472 2.63 2.08 23.81
CA TYR A 472 3.72 2.54 24.68
C TYR A 472 3.50 3.85 25.46
N SER A 473 2.43 4.61 25.19
CA SER A 473 2.18 5.92 25.80
C SER A 473 0.68 6.26 25.82
N VAL A 474 0.26 7.19 26.67
CA VAL A 474 -1.16 7.65 26.72
C VAL A 474 -1.64 8.20 25.37
N ARG A 475 -0.75 8.90 24.64
CA ARG A 475 -1.06 9.43 23.31
C ARG A 475 -1.36 8.32 22.30
N THR A 476 -0.52 7.28 22.25
CA THR A 476 -0.68 6.18 21.29
C THR A 476 -1.87 5.30 21.67
N ARG A 477 -2.10 5.09 22.97
CA ARG A 477 -3.23 4.30 23.49
C ARG A 477 -4.60 4.85 23.05
N THR A 478 -4.75 6.18 23.00
CA THR A 478 -5.98 6.86 22.56
C THR A 478 -6.31 6.51 21.10
N VAL A 479 -5.31 6.53 20.21
CA VAL A 479 -5.51 6.22 18.78
C VAL A 479 -5.62 4.72 18.55
N SER A 480 -4.72 3.92 19.13
CA SER A 480 -4.64 2.48 18.85
C SER A 480 -5.83 1.68 19.37
N ALA A 481 -6.43 2.07 20.50
CA ALA A 481 -7.64 1.43 21.01
C ALA A 481 -8.85 1.64 20.06
N SER A 482 -8.97 2.87 19.53
CA SER A 482 -10.00 3.25 18.56
C SER A 482 -9.82 2.48 17.25
N VAL A 483 -8.60 2.44 16.73
CA VAL A 483 -8.29 1.71 15.49
C VAL A 483 -8.54 0.21 15.65
N TYR A 484 -8.14 -0.40 16.78
CA TYR A 484 -8.46 -1.80 17.04
C TYR A 484 -9.98 -2.06 16.98
N ASN A 485 -10.78 -1.21 17.64
CA ASN A 485 -12.22 -1.38 17.65
C ASN A 485 -12.86 -1.13 16.27
N MET A 486 -12.32 -0.20 15.48
CA MET A 486 -12.70 -0.04 14.07
C MET A 486 -12.47 -1.32 13.25
N PHE A 487 -11.36 -2.03 13.46
CA PHE A 487 -11.12 -3.33 12.81
C PHE A 487 -12.13 -4.39 13.27
N VAL A 488 -12.48 -4.44 14.56
CA VAL A 488 -13.53 -5.35 15.07
C VAL A 488 -14.88 -5.08 14.41
N GLN A 489 -15.24 -3.80 14.26
CA GLN A 489 -16.50 -3.41 13.60
C GLN A 489 -16.47 -3.69 12.09
N ALA A 490 -15.35 -3.48 11.42
CA ALA A 490 -15.16 -3.91 10.04
C ALA A 490 -15.34 -5.44 9.92
N GLY A 491 -14.79 -6.20 10.85
CA GLY A 491 -14.97 -7.65 11.04
C GLY A 491 -16.45 -8.05 11.04
N ALA A 492 -17.25 -7.27 11.79
CA ALA A 492 -18.69 -7.45 11.90
C ALA A 492 -19.47 -7.13 10.63
N VAL A 493 -19.02 -6.15 9.84
CA VAL A 493 -19.57 -5.90 8.51
C VAL A 493 -19.30 -7.09 7.60
N VAL A 494 -18.12 -7.70 7.69
CA VAL A 494 -17.78 -8.87 6.88
C VAL A 494 -18.68 -10.06 7.22
N TYR A 495 -18.69 -10.48 8.49
CA TYR A 495 -19.33 -11.74 8.85
C TYR A 495 -20.86 -11.68 8.69
N ALA A 496 -21.47 -10.50 8.79
CA ALA A 496 -22.90 -10.33 8.58
C ALA A 496 -23.35 -10.80 7.18
N ASN A 497 -22.43 -10.86 6.21
CA ASN A 497 -22.68 -11.25 4.83
C ASN A 497 -22.29 -12.71 4.50
N ILE A 498 -21.77 -13.49 5.45
CA ILE A 498 -21.33 -14.87 5.20
C ILE A 498 -22.52 -15.82 5.03
N TYR A 499 -23.56 -15.69 5.87
CA TYR A 499 -24.80 -16.45 5.71
C TYR A 499 -25.70 -15.76 4.68
N ARG A 500 -26.02 -16.48 3.60
CA ARG A 500 -26.84 -15.96 2.49
C ARG A 500 -28.13 -16.76 2.34
N ALA A 501 -29.13 -16.17 1.68
CA ALA A 501 -30.48 -16.74 1.59
C ALA A 501 -30.53 -18.04 0.77
N ASP A 502 -29.70 -18.17 -0.26
CA ASP A 502 -29.59 -19.35 -1.13
C ASP A 502 -28.98 -20.57 -0.42
N ASP A 503 -28.28 -20.35 0.69
CA ASP A 503 -27.65 -21.39 1.51
C ASP A 503 -28.54 -21.81 2.69
N GLN A 504 -29.76 -21.27 2.78
CA GLN A 504 -30.73 -21.64 3.81
C GLN A 504 -31.28 -23.06 3.60
N PRO A 505 -31.70 -23.78 4.67
CA PRO A 505 -31.69 -23.37 6.08
C PRO A 505 -30.43 -23.83 6.86
N LEU A 506 -29.57 -24.65 6.24
CA LEU A 506 -28.44 -25.30 6.92
C LEU A 506 -27.13 -24.49 6.84
N TYR A 507 -27.07 -23.50 5.95
CA TYR A 507 -25.93 -22.62 5.72
C TYR A 507 -24.62 -23.40 5.51
N LYS A 508 -24.62 -24.43 4.66
CA LYS A 508 -23.47 -25.33 4.46
C LYS A 508 -22.28 -24.56 3.88
N ARG A 509 -22.51 -23.71 2.88
CA ARG A 509 -21.46 -22.87 2.29
C ARG A 509 -20.91 -21.89 3.32
N GLY A 510 -21.79 -21.24 4.07
CA GLY A 510 -21.43 -20.33 5.16
C GLY A 510 -20.56 -21.03 6.22
N ASN A 511 -21.03 -22.15 6.76
CA ASN A 511 -20.30 -22.95 7.74
C ASN A 511 -18.93 -23.42 7.23
N ARG A 512 -18.80 -23.82 5.96
CA ARG A 512 -17.51 -24.17 5.34
C ARG A 512 -16.53 -23.00 5.35
N VAL A 513 -16.99 -21.79 5.00
CA VAL A 513 -16.17 -20.57 5.05
C VAL A 513 -15.75 -20.26 6.49
N LEU A 514 -16.67 -20.39 7.45
CA LEU A 514 -16.36 -20.16 8.87
C LEU A 514 -15.34 -21.15 9.43
N ILE A 515 -15.37 -22.42 9.02
CA ILE A 515 -14.35 -23.42 9.36
C ILE A 515 -12.98 -23.01 8.83
N GLY A 516 -12.91 -22.54 7.58
CA GLY A 516 -11.68 -22.02 6.97
C GLY A 516 -11.11 -20.84 7.75
N ILE A 517 -11.94 -19.84 8.06
CA ILE A 517 -11.54 -18.66 8.84
C ILE A 517 -11.11 -19.06 10.27
N CYS A 518 -11.82 -19.98 10.91
CA CYS A 518 -11.50 -20.46 12.25
C CYS A 518 -10.12 -21.17 12.28
N SER A 519 -9.84 -22.03 11.31
CA SER A 519 -8.55 -22.71 11.16
C SER A 519 -7.42 -21.71 10.90
N MET A 520 -7.66 -20.73 10.02
CA MET A 520 -6.72 -19.65 9.74
C MET A 520 -6.44 -18.81 10.99
N ASN A 521 -7.46 -18.49 11.79
CA ASN A 521 -7.29 -17.75 13.04
C ASN A 521 -6.38 -18.49 14.02
N ILE A 522 -6.49 -19.82 14.13
CA ILE A 522 -5.61 -20.64 15.00
C ILE A 522 -4.15 -20.46 14.58
N VAL A 523 -3.85 -20.53 13.28
CA VAL A 523 -2.51 -20.30 12.73
C VAL A 523 -2.05 -18.87 13.00
N LEU A 524 -2.92 -17.88 12.76
CA LEU A 524 -2.62 -16.47 12.96
C LEU A 524 -2.28 -16.16 14.42
N TYR A 525 -3.01 -16.70 15.41
CA TYR A 525 -2.63 -16.56 16.82
C TYR A 525 -1.22 -17.11 17.11
N GLY A 526 -0.84 -18.23 16.47
CA GLY A 526 0.52 -18.77 16.54
C GLY A 526 1.57 -17.82 15.97
N LEU A 527 1.29 -17.23 14.81
CA LEU A 527 2.18 -16.25 14.16
C LEU A 527 2.33 -14.98 15.01
N VAL A 528 1.23 -14.45 15.57
CA VAL A 528 1.27 -13.26 16.43
C VAL A 528 2.05 -13.55 17.73
N TRP A 529 1.96 -14.76 18.27
CA TRP A 529 2.78 -15.17 19.40
C TRP A 529 4.27 -15.21 19.05
N LEU A 530 4.64 -15.81 17.91
CA LEU A 530 6.02 -15.85 17.43
C LEU A 530 6.56 -14.43 17.20
N PHE A 531 5.74 -13.56 16.62
CA PHE A 531 6.05 -12.16 16.39
C PHE A 531 6.43 -11.45 17.69
N TYR A 532 5.52 -11.35 18.67
CA TYR A 532 5.80 -10.60 19.89
C TYR A 532 6.91 -11.24 20.72
N ARG A 533 7.04 -12.58 20.68
CA ARG A 533 8.14 -13.27 21.34
C ARG A 533 9.49 -12.95 20.70
N THR A 534 9.55 -12.87 19.37
CA THR A 534 10.77 -12.50 18.64
C THR A 534 11.15 -11.05 18.88
N VAL A 535 10.16 -10.14 18.87
CA VAL A 535 10.36 -8.72 19.19
C VAL A 535 10.85 -8.53 20.61
N ASN A 536 10.21 -9.18 21.59
CA ASN A 536 10.63 -9.11 22.99
C ASN A 536 12.02 -9.73 23.20
N LYS A 537 12.33 -10.89 22.60
CA LYS A 537 13.66 -11.50 22.69
C LYS A 537 14.74 -10.59 22.08
N ARG A 538 14.45 -9.91 20.96
CA ARG A 538 15.35 -8.90 20.39
C ARG A 538 15.55 -7.73 21.36
N ARG A 539 14.48 -7.23 21.98
CA ARG A 539 14.56 -6.15 22.99
C ARG A 539 15.34 -6.56 24.23
N ASP A 540 15.10 -7.76 24.77
CA ASP A 540 15.82 -8.28 25.93
C ASP A 540 17.31 -8.49 25.62
N ASN A 541 17.63 -9.01 24.43
CA ASN A 541 19.01 -9.14 23.98
C ASN A 541 19.70 -7.77 23.85
N MET A 542 18.99 -6.76 23.32
CA MET A 542 19.48 -5.39 23.27
C MET A 542 19.66 -4.82 24.68
N TRP A 543 18.65 -4.92 25.54
CA TRP A 543 18.67 -4.41 26.91
C TRP A 543 19.79 -5.04 27.75
N ASN A 544 19.95 -6.37 27.67
CA ASN A 544 20.99 -7.11 28.39
C ASN A 544 22.39 -6.87 27.81
N SER A 545 22.50 -6.33 26.59
CA SER A 545 23.78 -5.94 25.98
C SER A 545 24.21 -4.51 26.36
N TRP A 546 23.39 -3.75 27.09
CA TRP A 546 23.68 -2.37 27.47
C TRP A 546 24.36 -2.30 28.84
N THR A 547 25.60 -1.80 28.89
CA THR A 547 26.18 -1.19 30.09
C THR A 547 25.44 0.13 30.39
N LYS A 548 25.14 0.38 31.67
CA LYS A 548 24.30 1.49 32.17
C LYS A 548 24.68 2.87 31.62
N GLU A 549 24.02 3.27 30.52
CA GLU A 549 23.65 4.62 30.07
C GLU A 549 23.70 4.65 28.53
N VAL A 550 22.54 4.65 27.83
CA VAL A 550 22.18 5.47 26.65
C VAL A 550 20.71 5.16 26.24
N ASN A 551 20.02 6.22 25.79
CA ASN A 551 18.58 6.38 25.56
C ASN A 551 17.87 5.45 24.55
N MET A 552 16.60 5.18 24.83
CA MET A 552 15.67 4.38 24.03
C MET A 552 15.10 5.15 22.82
N THR A 553 15.32 4.63 21.60
CA THR A 553 14.44 4.88 20.44
C THR A 553 13.86 3.55 19.94
N PRO A 554 12.54 3.40 19.75
CA PRO A 554 11.95 2.21 19.14
C PRO A 554 12.30 2.18 17.64
N VAL A 555 12.94 1.09 17.19
CA VAL A 555 13.28 0.85 15.78
C VAL A 555 12.14 0.05 15.16
N LEU A 556 11.45 0.62 14.17
CA LEU A 556 10.52 -0.09 13.32
C LEU A 556 11.26 -1.11 12.44
N SER A 557 10.81 -2.36 12.44
CA SER A 557 11.30 -3.44 11.59
C SER A 557 10.32 -3.63 10.42
N THR A 558 10.77 -3.38 9.19
CA THR A 558 9.98 -3.44 7.95
C THR A 558 9.41 -4.84 7.69
N ASN A 559 10.11 -5.88 8.14
CA ASN A 559 9.70 -7.28 7.97
C ASN A 559 8.47 -7.64 8.79
N ASP A 560 8.29 -6.95 9.91
CA ASP A 560 7.22 -7.24 10.84
C ASP A 560 5.88 -6.63 10.36
N MET A 561 5.89 -5.49 9.66
CA MET A 561 4.71 -4.92 8.97
C MET A 561 4.22 -5.78 7.79
N ALA A 562 5.16 -6.36 7.03
CA ALA A 562 4.85 -7.16 5.85
C ALA A 562 4.11 -8.46 6.21
N LEU A 563 4.55 -9.16 7.27
CA LEU A 563 3.90 -10.40 7.71
C LEU A 563 2.45 -10.17 8.14
N ILE A 564 2.17 -9.00 8.72
CA ILE A 564 0.85 -8.61 9.19
C ILE A 564 -0.03 -8.13 8.03
N GLY A 565 0.50 -7.29 7.14
CA GLY A 565 -0.21 -6.78 5.97
C GLY A 565 -0.62 -7.89 5.01
N VAL A 566 0.24 -8.90 4.82
CA VAL A 566 -0.08 -10.09 4.03
C VAL A 566 -1.16 -10.94 4.70
N GLY A 567 -1.10 -11.11 6.03
CA GLY A 567 -2.14 -11.81 6.80
C GLY A 567 -3.51 -11.12 6.71
N VAL A 568 -3.58 -9.80 6.99
CA VAL A 568 -4.84 -9.02 6.87
C VAL A 568 -5.34 -9.03 5.43
N GLY A 569 -4.45 -8.79 4.47
CA GLY A 569 -4.79 -8.67 3.05
C GLY A 569 -5.39 -9.96 2.51
N LEU A 570 -4.76 -11.10 2.78
CA LEU A 570 -5.25 -12.40 2.36
C LEU A 570 -6.57 -12.78 3.04
N THR A 571 -6.72 -12.48 4.33
CA THR A 571 -8.00 -12.78 5.01
C THR A 571 -9.13 -11.84 4.54
N THR A 572 -8.85 -10.55 4.38
CA THR A 572 -9.84 -9.55 3.91
C THR A 572 -10.26 -9.86 2.47
N ALA A 573 -9.31 -10.19 1.59
CA ALA A 573 -9.58 -10.62 0.23
C ALA A 573 -10.36 -11.94 0.19
N PHE A 574 -10.05 -12.90 1.06
CA PHE A 574 -10.76 -14.19 1.12
C PHE A 574 -12.21 -14.04 1.59
N ILE A 575 -12.47 -13.27 2.65
CA ILE A 575 -13.84 -13.18 3.19
C ILE A 575 -14.72 -12.24 2.38
N PHE A 576 -14.18 -11.10 1.94
CA PHE A 576 -14.92 -10.17 1.11
C PHE A 576 -14.79 -10.48 -0.37
N ARG A 577 -14.34 -11.67 -0.80
CA ARG A 577 -14.08 -11.90 -2.23
C ARG A 577 -15.32 -11.62 -3.08
N ASP A 578 -16.51 -11.97 -2.60
CA ASP A 578 -17.78 -11.73 -3.30
C ASP A 578 -18.33 -10.28 -3.14
N GLN A 579 -17.63 -9.39 -2.41
CA GLN A 579 -18.01 -7.97 -2.23
C GLN A 579 -16.94 -6.97 -2.70
N LEU A 580 -15.66 -7.38 -2.63
CA LEU A 580 -14.51 -6.70 -3.22
C LEU A 580 -14.34 -7.08 -4.69
N PHE A 581 -14.68 -8.33 -5.06
CA PHE A 581 -14.60 -8.86 -6.43
C PHE A 581 -15.95 -9.39 -6.94
N GLY A 582 -17.04 -9.24 -6.17
CA GLY A 582 -18.39 -9.51 -6.68
C GLY A 582 -19.04 -8.25 -7.25
N ASP A 583 -19.55 -8.38 -8.47
CA ASP A 583 -20.14 -7.30 -9.25
C ASP A 583 -21.15 -6.45 -8.45
N LYS A 584 -20.77 -5.21 -8.17
CA LYS A 584 -21.71 -4.14 -7.83
C LYS A 584 -21.62 -3.03 -8.85
N LYS A 585 -22.47 -3.17 -9.88
CA LYS A 585 -23.08 -2.07 -10.62
C LYS A 585 -23.36 -0.88 -9.70
N LYS A 586 -22.82 0.31 -10.00
CA LYS A 586 -23.45 1.58 -9.63
C LYS A 586 -23.01 2.79 -10.47
N SER A 587 -23.99 3.22 -11.27
CA SER A 587 -24.44 4.60 -11.56
C SER A 587 -23.49 5.78 -11.34
N VAL A 588 -23.12 6.42 -12.45
CA VAL A 588 -22.66 7.82 -12.58
C VAL A 588 -23.58 8.51 -13.61
N PRO A 589 -23.81 9.84 -13.53
CA PRO A 589 -25.01 10.51 -14.03
C PRO A 589 -25.15 10.58 -15.56
N THR A 590 -26.41 10.73 -15.96
CA THR A 590 -26.92 10.76 -17.33
C THR A 590 -26.31 11.87 -18.20
N THR A 591 -25.45 11.48 -19.14
CA THR A 591 -25.37 12.12 -20.46
C THR A 591 -25.74 11.08 -21.49
N THR A 592 -26.94 11.24 -22.06
CA THR A 592 -27.53 10.39 -23.09
C THR A 592 -26.65 10.31 -24.33
N LYS A 593 -26.08 9.14 -24.60
CA LYS A 593 -25.85 8.62 -25.97
C LYS A 593 -25.90 7.07 -25.93
N LYS A 594 -26.68 6.50 -26.86
CA LYS A 594 -27.00 5.08 -27.01
C LYS A 594 -25.74 4.20 -27.09
N ALA A 595 -25.61 3.26 -26.16
CA ALA A 595 -24.89 2.00 -26.37
C ALA A 595 -25.79 0.86 -25.88
N ALA A 596 -25.90 -0.19 -26.68
CA ALA A 596 -26.85 -1.27 -26.52
C ALA A 596 -26.62 -2.08 -25.23
N GLU A 597 -27.71 -2.69 -24.77
CA GLU A 597 -27.80 -3.59 -23.63
C GLU A 597 -26.74 -4.71 -23.69
N ASP A 598 -25.86 -4.79 -22.68
CA ASP A 598 -25.04 -5.97 -22.44
C ASP A 598 -25.28 -6.45 -21.00
N GLN A 599 -25.95 -7.59 -20.86
CA GLN A 599 -26.40 -8.18 -19.59
C GLN A 599 -25.54 -9.41 -19.19
N GLY A 600 -24.23 -9.37 -19.44
CA GLY A 600 -23.28 -10.46 -19.15
C GLY A 600 -22.18 -10.13 -18.13
N ASP A 601 -21.36 -11.14 -17.82
CA ASP A 601 -20.12 -11.02 -17.04
C ASP A 601 -19.06 -10.25 -17.85
N PRO A 602 -18.52 -9.13 -17.34
CA PRO A 602 -17.54 -8.32 -18.07
C PRO A 602 -16.17 -8.99 -18.26
N ARG A 603 -15.83 -10.07 -17.54
CA ARG A 603 -14.57 -10.83 -17.69
C ARG A 603 -14.68 -12.01 -18.67
N ASP A 604 -15.88 -12.32 -19.18
CA ASP A 604 -16.08 -13.37 -20.18
C ASP A 604 -15.76 -12.84 -21.60
N PHE A 605 -14.54 -13.10 -22.07
CA PHE A 605 -14.10 -12.67 -23.41
C PHE A 605 -14.82 -13.41 -24.54
N VAL A 606 -15.27 -14.66 -24.32
CA VAL A 606 -15.98 -15.46 -25.33
C VAL A 606 -17.36 -14.85 -25.59
N ALA A 607 -18.08 -14.47 -24.54
CA ALA A 607 -19.35 -13.75 -24.66
C ALA A 607 -19.19 -12.45 -25.45
N LYS A 608 -18.13 -11.66 -25.18
CA LYS A 608 -17.82 -10.43 -25.93
C LYS A 608 -17.48 -10.72 -27.39
N MET A 609 -16.71 -11.77 -27.67
CA MET A 609 -16.42 -12.18 -29.05
C MET A 609 -17.70 -12.49 -29.82
N ILE A 610 -18.61 -13.27 -29.23
CA ILE A 610 -19.89 -13.63 -29.87
C ILE A 610 -20.76 -12.39 -30.07
N ALA A 611 -20.94 -11.57 -29.04
CA ALA A 611 -21.78 -10.36 -29.10
C ALA A 611 -21.31 -9.39 -30.19
N ASN A 612 -20.00 -9.27 -30.38
CA ASN A 612 -19.39 -8.32 -31.31
C ASN A 612 -18.90 -8.96 -32.62
N LYS A 613 -19.29 -10.22 -32.87
CA LYS A 613 -18.94 -11.00 -34.07
C LYS A 613 -17.42 -11.01 -34.35
N LYS A 614 -16.61 -11.07 -33.29
CA LYS A 614 -15.15 -11.17 -33.38
C LYS A 614 -14.75 -12.63 -33.54
N ARG A 615 -13.79 -12.89 -34.43
CA ARG A 615 -13.27 -14.25 -34.69
C ARG A 615 -11.91 -14.50 -34.03
N LEU A 616 -11.25 -13.45 -33.54
CA LEU A 616 -9.94 -13.54 -32.88
C LEU A 616 -9.98 -12.91 -31.50
N ALA A 617 -9.39 -13.60 -30.53
CA ALA A 617 -8.98 -13.02 -29.25
C ALA A 617 -7.46 -12.89 -29.24
N ILE A 618 -6.93 -11.68 -29.05
CA ILE A 618 -5.50 -11.41 -29.05
C ILE A 618 -5.12 -10.92 -27.66
N PHE A 619 -4.46 -11.78 -26.89
CA PHE A 619 -4.01 -11.52 -25.54
C PHE A 619 -2.60 -10.96 -25.52
N TYR A 620 -2.33 -10.02 -24.63
CA TYR A 620 -0.96 -9.52 -24.41
C TYR A 620 -0.50 -9.57 -22.96
N GLY A 621 0.76 -9.96 -22.77
CA GLY A 621 1.51 -9.83 -21.51
C GLY A 621 2.60 -8.77 -21.67
N SER A 622 2.41 -7.58 -21.10
CA SER A 622 3.33 -6.45 -21.31
C SER A 622 3.65 -5.67 -20.03
N GLN A 623 4.94 -5.36 -19.83
CA GLN A 623 5.39 -4.47 -18.76
C GLN A 623 5.55 -3.01 -19.23
N THR A 624 6.04 -2.82 -20.46
CA THR A 624 6.43 -1.52 -21.04
C THR A 624 5.56 -1.11 -22.23
N GLY A 625 4.54 -1.89 -22.58
CA GLY A 625 3.60 -1.64 -23.68
C GLY A 625 4.00 -2.23 -25.03
N THR A 626 5.23 -2.76 -25.19
CA THR A 626 5.70 -3.31 -26.47
C THR A 626 4.86 -4.50 -26.97
N ALA A 627 4.50 -5.42 -26.07
CA ALA A 627 3.69 -6.59 -26.42
C ALA A 627 2.23 -6.20 -26.72
N GLU A 628 1.69 -5.21 -26.02
CA GLU A 628 0.37 -4.62 -26.32
C GLU A 628 0.35 -4.02 -27.73
N GLU A 629 1.40 -3.30 -28.11
CA GLU A 629 1.53 -2.71 -29.45
C GLU A 629 1.55 -3.77 -30.55
N TYR A 630 2.35 -4.83 -30.40
CA TYR A 630 2.37 -5.93 -31.38
C TYR A 630 1.02 -6.67 -31.45
N ALA A 631 0.32 -6.84 -30.32
CA ALA A 631 -1.02 -7.41 -30.31
C ALA A 631 -2.02 -6.56 -31.12
N ILE A 632 -1.98 -5.23 -30.95
CA ILE A 632 -2.80 -4.29 -31.73
C ILE A 632 -2.42 -4.35 -33.22
N ARG A 633 -1.14 -4.43 -33.56
CA ARG A 633 -0.67 -4.54 -34.96
C ARG A 633 -1.16 -5.82 -35.63
N ILE A 634 -1.10 -6.96 -34.94
CA ILE A 634 -1.67 -8.22 -35.44
C ILE A 634 -3.18 -8.08 -35.64
N ALA A 635 -3.89 -7.44 -34.71
CA ALA A 635 -5.34 -7.21 -34.82
C ALA A 635 -5.72 -6.39 -36.06
N LYS A 636 -4.99 -5.29 -36.30
CA LYS A 636 -5.17 -4.41 -37.46
C LYS A 636 -4.90 -5.15 -38.77
N GLU A 637 -3.83 -5.94 -38.81
CA GLU A 637 -3.46 -6.68 -40.01
C GLU A 637 -4.43 -7.84 -40.31
N ALA A 638 -4.94 -8.53 -39.28
CA ALA A 638 -6.00 -9.52 -39.48
C ALA A 638 -7.27 -8.91 -40.09
N LYS A 639 -7.63 -7.69 -39.67
CA LYS A 639 -8.77 -6.94 -40.21
C LYS A 639 -8.52 -6.50 -41.66
N SER A 640 -7.36 -5.90 -41.97
CA SER A 640 -7.07 -5.40 -43.31
C SER A 640 -6.79 -6.52 -44.32
N ARG A 641 -6.12 -7.59 -43.91
CA ARG A 641 -5.72 -8.70 -44.79
C ARG A 641 -6.85 -9.70 -45.05
N PHE A 642 -7.65 -10.02 -44.03
CA PHE A 642 -8.65 -11.10 -44.08
C PHE A 642 -10.08 -10.66 -43.73
N GLY A 643 -10.29 -9.40 -43.36
CA GLY A 643 -11.61 -8.92 -42.91
C GLY A 643 -12.03 -9.45 -41.54
N LEU A 644 -11.08 -9.95 -40.73
CA LEU A 644 -11.37 -10.56 -39.44
C LEU A 644 -11.42 -9.52 -38.32
N GLY A 645 -12.56 -9.47 -37.62
CA GLY A 645 -12.68 -8.71 -36.39
C GLY A 645 -11.95 -9.39 -35.23
N SER A 646 -11.16 -8.59 -34.49
CA SER A 646 -10.39 -9.04 -33.33
C SER A 646 -10.87 -8.35 -32.04
N LEU A 647 -10.73 -9.05 -30.92
CA LEU A 647 -10.82 -8.51 -29.57
C LEU A 647 -9.40 -8.52 -28.98
N VAL A 648 -8.85 -7.35 -28.67
CA VAL A 648 -7.52 -7.24 -28.03
C VAL A 648 -7.71 -7.19 -26.52
N CYS A 649 -7.04 -8.09 -25.79
CA CYS A 649 -7.28 -8.38 -24.39
C CYS A 649 -5.99 -8.22 -23.57
N ASP A 650 -6.03 -7.39 -22.52
CA ASP A 650 -5.05 -7.47 -21.45
C ASP A 650 -5.25 -8.78 -20.69
N LEU A 651 -4.18 -9.55 -20.45
CA LEU A 651 -4.27 -10.82 -19.73
C LEU A 651 -4.85 -10.66 -18.31
N GLU A 652 -4.73 -9.50 -17.64
CA GLU A 652 -5.25 -9.30 -16.28
C GLU A 652 -6.78 -9.08 -16.24
N GLU A 653 -7.38 -8.63 -17.36
CA GLU A 653 -8.79 -8.19 -17.39
C GLU A 653 -9.81 -9.33 -17.57
N TYR A 654 -9.39 -10.53 -17.97
CA TYR A 654 -10.30 -11.61 -18.43
C TYR A 654 -10.10 -12.93 -17.71
N ASP A 655 -11.16 -13.74 -17.65
CA ASP A 655 -11.11 -15.09 -17.09
C ASP A 655 -10.75 -16.12 -18.18
N PHE A 656 -9.75 -16.97 -17.92
CA PHE A 656 -9.22 -17.94 -18.90
C PHE A 656 -9.83 -19.34 -18.81
N ASN A 657 -10.71 -19.57 -17.84
CA ASN A 657 -11.45 -20.83 -17.75
C ASN A 657 -12.33 -21.06 -18.99
N LYS A 658 -12.61 -20.04 -19.80
CA LYS A 658 -13.39 -20.10 -21.05
C LYS A 658 -12.56 -20.33 -22.32
N LEU A 659 -11.25 -20.55 -22.22
CA LEU A 659 -10.41 -20.84 -23.40
C LEU A 659 -10.87 -22.09 -24.17
N ASP A 660 -11.45 -23.06 -23.50
CA ASP A 660 -12.04 -24.26 -24.09
C ASP A 660 -13.38 -24.01 -24.81
N ALA A 661 -13.99 -22.83 -24.60
CA ALA A 661 -15.28 -22.45 -25.13
C ALA A 661 -15.21 -21.54 -26.37
N LEU A 662 -14.02 -21.30 -26.94
CA LEU A 662 -13.89 -20.57 -28.20
C LEU A 662 -14.73 -21.26 -29.31
N PRO A 663 -15.55 -20.51 -30.07
CA PRO A 663 -16.34 -21.09 -31.15
C PRO A 663 -15.49 -21.68 -32.27
N GLU A 664 -16.05 -22.65 -32.99
CA GLU A 664 -15.41 -23.22 -34.17
C GLU A 664 -15.15 -22.13 -35.23
N GLY A 665 -13.94 -22.14 -35.81
CA GLY A 665 -13.51 -21.09 -36.75
C GLY A 665 -13.02 -19.79 -36.10
N CYS A 666 -12.81 -19.78 -34.77
CA CYS A 666 -12.10 -18.73 -34.03
C CYS A 666 -10.70 -19.19 -33.60
N ALA A 667 -9.83 -18.24 -33.25
CA ALA A 667 -8.48 -18.51 -32.73
C ALA A 667 -8.06 -17.51 -31.64
N ALA A 668 -7.16 -17.96 -30.77
CA ALA A 668 -6.48 -17.12 -29.79
C ALA A 668 -5.06 -16.77 -30.24
N ILE A 669 -4.59 -15.56 -29.97
CA ILE A 669 -3.20 -15.14 -30.24
C ILE A 669 -2.61 -14.62 -28.94
N PHE A 670 -1.43 -15.09 -28.56
CA PHE A 670 -0.75 -14.66 -27.34
C PHE A 670 0.53 -13.89 -27.71
N VAL A 671 0.62 -12.65 -27.28
CA VAL A 671 1.79 -11.78 -27.47
C VAL A 671 2.38 -11.47 -26.10
N VAL A 672 3.42 -12.18 -25.68
CA VAL A 672 3.86 -12.18 -24.27
C VAL A 672 5.34 -11.83 -24.14
N ALA A 673 5.65 -10.89 -23.25
CA ALA A 673 7.03 -10.54 -22.91
C ALA A 673 7.55 -11.38 -21.73
N THR A 674 8.86 -11.60 -21.71
CA THR A 674 9.57 -12.20 -20.56
C THR A 674 10.23 -11.10 -19.72
N TYR A 675 10.08 -11.16 -18.41
CA TYR A 675 10.64 -10.18 -17.47
C TYR A 675 11.51 -10.85 -16.39
N GLY A 676 12.33 -10.04 -15.71
CA GLY A 676 13.19 -10.51 -14.61
C GLY A 676 14.06 -11.72 -14.99
N GLU A 677 14.04 -12.75 -14.14
CA GLU A 677 14.75 -14.02 -14.34
C GLU A 677 13.86 -15.05 -15.05
N GLY A 678 13.19 -14.66 -16.13
CA GLY A 678 12.32 -15.57 -16.91
C GLY A 678 10.88 -15.64 -16.42
N GLU A 679 10.44 -14.64 -15.67
CA GLU A 679 9.10 -14.51 -15.10
C GLU A 679 8.13 -13.90 -16.13
N PRO A 680 6.82 -14.19 -16.05
CA PRO A 680 5.81 -13.45 -16.80
C PRO A 680 5.78 -11.98 -16.39
N THR A 681 5.28 -11.12 -17.29
CA THR A 681 4.90 -9.75 -16.94
C THR A 681 3.81 -9.76 -15.87
N ASP A 682 3.70 -8.68 -15.09
CA ASP A 682 2.77 -8.61 -13.96
C ASP A 682 1.32 -8.95 -14.39
N ASN A 683 0.90 -8.45 -15.55
CA ASN A 683 -0.43 -8.66 -16.11
C ASN A 683 -0.68 -10.08 -16.66
N ALA A 684 0.35 -10.93 -16.75
CA ALA A 684 0.27 -12.29 -17.28
C ALA A 684 0.37 -13.38 -16.18
N VAL A 685 0.63 -13.00 -14.92
CA VAL A 685 0.86 -13.94 -13.80
C VAL A 685 -0.34 -14.87 -13.58
N GLU A 686 -1.56 -14.34 -13.52
CA GLU A 686 -2.77 -15.16 -13.30
C GLU A 686 -3.00 -16.17 -14.43
N PHE A 687 -2.85 -15.74 -15.69
CA PHE A 687 -2.94 -16.62 -16.85
C PHE A 687 -1.91 -17.76 -16.79
N MET A 688 -0.65 -17.44 -16.48
CA MET A 688 0.39 -18.44 -16.33
C MET A 688 0.10 -19.43 -15.21
N ASN A 689 -0.46 -18.98 -14.07
CA ASN A 689 -0.87 -19.90 -13.00
C ASN A 689 -1.99 -20.84 -13.48
N ASN A 690 -3.02 -20.30 -14.14
CA ASN A 690 -4.17 -21.07 -14.62
C ASN A 690 -3.78 -22.20 -15.59
N ILE A 691 -2.84 -21.96 -16.52
CA ILE A 691 -2.39 -22.99 -17.48
C ILE A 691 -1.32 -23.94 -16.92
N ASN A 692 -0.74 -23.63 -15.76
CA ASN A 692 0.29 -24.44 -15.11
C ASN A 692 -0.24 -25.33 -13.98
N GLU A 693 -1.39 -24.98 -13.39
CA GLU A 693 -2.02 -25.74 -12.30
C GLU A 693 -2.87 -26.90 -12.86
N ASP A 694 -2.44 -28.14 -12.62
CA ASP A 694 -3.12 -29.35 -13.11
C ASP A 694 -4.58 -29.49 -12.58
N ASP A 695 -4.89 -28.85 -11.45
CA ASP A 695 -6.22 -28.86 -10.81
C ASP A 695 -7.17 -27.77 -11.37
N PHE A 696 -6.72 -26.92 -12.30
CA PHE A 696 -7.52 -25.83 -12.87
C PHE A 696 -8.54 -26.37 -13.89
N GLU A 697 -9.84 -26.30 -13.60
CA GLU A 697 -10.86 -26.78 -14.55
C GLU A 697 -11.27 -25.69 -15.55
N PHE A 698 -11.17 -25.99 -16.87
CA PHE A 698 -11.81 -25.17 -17.89
C PHE A 698 -13.34 -25.38 -17.89
N SER A 699 -14.06 -24.53 -18.61
CA SER A 699 -15.51 -24.38 -18.46
C SER A 699 -16.36 -25.60 -18.86
N LYS A 700 -15.81 -26.53 -19.63
CA LYS A 700 -16.38 -27.84 -19.98
C LYS A 700 -16.06 -28.94 -18.96
N GLY A 701 -15.36 -28.62 -17.87
CA GLY A 701 -15.09 -29.52 -16.75
C GLY A 701 -13.89 -30.45 -16.94
N GLU A 702 -13.05 -30.18 -17.94
CA GLU A 702 -11.81 -30.94 -18.20
C GLU A 702 -10.62 -29.98 -18.28
N HIS A 703 -9.45 -30.38 -17.77
CA HIS A 703 -8.20 -29.63 -17.94
C HIS A 703 -7.61 -29.90 -19.34
N ARG A 704 -8.39 -29.63 -20.39
CA ARG A 704 -8.04 -29.83 -21.80
C ARG A 704 -8.56 -28.69 -22.66
N LEU A 705 -7.82 -28.40 -23.72
CA LEU A 705 -8.09 -27.37 -24.72
C LEU A 705 -8.25 -27.97 -26.12
N GLU A 706 -8.82 -29.17 -26.20
CA GLU A 706 -9.13 -29.84 -27.47
C GLU A 706 -10.07 -28.95 -28.30
N GLY A 707 -9.60 -28.51 -29.47
CA GLY A 707 -10.33 -27.61 -30.38
C GLY A 707 -9.90 -26.14 -30.33
N LEU A 708 -9.10 -25.72 -29.33
CA LEU A 708 -8.51 -24.39 -29.32
C LEU A 708 -7.43 -24.30 -30.42
N LYS A 709 -7.54 -23.30 -31.30
CA LYS A 709 -6.49 -22.93 -32.24
C LYS A 709 -5.76 -21.71 -31.72
N TYR A 710 -4.43 -21.72 -31.73
CA TYR A 710 -3.67 -20.58 -31.19
C TYR A 710 -2.38 -20.24 -31.93
N VAL A 711 -1.92 -19.00 -31.75
CA VAL A 711 -0.65 -18.44 -32.22
C VAL A 711 0.10 -17.83 -31.04
N VAL A 712 1.44 -17.88 -31.01
CA VAL A 712 2.25 -17.24 -29.96
C VAL A 712 3.39 -16.43 -30.57
N PHE A 713 3.56 -15.20 -30.08
CA PHE A 713 4.74 -14.37 -30.32
C PHE A 713 5.34 -13.92 -28.99
N GLY A 714 6.61 -14.25 -28.77
CA GLY A 714 7.35 -13.89 -27.58
C GLY A 714 8.22 -12.64 -27.79
N LEU A 715 8.28 -11.79 -26.77
CA LEU A 715 9.25 -10.71 -26.68
C LEU A 715 10.29 -11.08 -25.61
N GLY A 716 11.54 -11.23 -26.01
CA GLY A 716 12.65 -11.54 -25.11
C GLY A 716 13.92 -10.83 -25.52
N ASN A 717 15.01 -11.09 -24.79
CA ASN A 717 16.30 -10.50 -25.06
C ASN A 717 17.42 -11.51 -24.71
N LYS A 718 18.29 -11.85 -25.66
CA LYS A 718 19.37 -12.84 -25.48
C LYS A 718 20.51 -12.38 -24.57
N THR A 719 20.52 -11.12 -24.14
CA THR A 719 21.41 -10.69 -23.05
C THR A 719 21.03 -11.33 -21.73
N TYR A 720 19.78 -11.75 -21.55
CA TYR A 720 19.27 -12.41 -20.35
C TYR A 720 19.34 -13.92 -20.46
N GLU A 721 19.48 -14.60 -19.32
CA GLU A 721 19.61 -16.06 -19.23
C GLU A 721 18.36 -16.78 -19.76
N HIS A 722 17.18 -16.29 -19.38
CA HIS A 722 15.89 -16.92 -19.69
C HIS A 722 15.22 -16.30 -20.93
N TYR A 723 15.93 -16.33 -22.07
CA TYR A 723 15.43 -15.81 -23.35
C TYR A 723 14.07 -16.40 -23.75
N ASN A 724 13.07 -15.53 -23.91
CA ASN A 724 11.70 -15.87 -24.35
C ASN A 724 11.01 -16.96 -23.52
N LYS A 725 11.43 -17.16 -22.26
CA LYS A 725 10.93 -18.26 -21.42
C LYS A 725 9.40 -18.30 -21.33
N VAL A 726 8.75 -17.16 -21.13
CA VAL A 726 7.29 -17.12 -20.95
C VAL A 726 6.55 -17.57 -22.21
N ALA A 727 6.98 -17.12 -23.39
CA ALA A 727 6.37 -17.54 -24.66
C ALA A 727 6.56 -19.04 -24.92
N ARG A 728 7.72 -19.59 -24.53
CA ARG A 728 8.01 -21.02 -24.60
C ARG A 728 7.11 -21.82 -23.67
N ASP A 729 6.96 -21.36 -22.43
CA ASP A 729 6.13 -22.00 -21.42
C ASP A 729 4.64 -22.00 -21.86
N VAL A 730 4.12 -20.86 -22.38
CA VAL A 730 2.75 -20.77 -22.92
C VAL A 730 2.54 -21.77 -24.05
N ASP A 731 3.44 -21.80 -25.02
CA ASP A 731 3.36 -22.67 -26.20
C ASP A 731 3.44 -24.16 -25.83
N GLU A 732 4.36 -24.52 -24.93
CA GLU A 732 4.49 -25.88 -24.42
C GLU A 732 3.20 -26.31 -23.71
N LYS A 733 2.70 -25.49 -22.77
CA LYS A 733 1.53 -25.80 -21.95
C LYS A 733 0.25 -25.92 -22.78
N LEU A 734 -0.03 -24.96 -23.66
CA LEU A 734 -1.21 -25.03 -24.52
C LEU A 734 -1.17 -26.27 -25.44
N THR A 735 0.00 -26.64 -25.95
CA THR A 735 0.17 -27.86 -26.75
C THR A 735 -0.09 -29.12 -25.93
N THR A 736 0.46 -29.21 -24.71
CA THR A 736 0.23 -30.35 -23.80
C THR A 736 -1.24 -30.51 -23.43
N LEU A 737 -1.98 -29.39 -23.31
CA LEU A 737 -3.41 -29.38 -23.05
C LEU A 737 -4.28 -29.77 -24.26
N GLY A 738 -3.68 -30.02 -25.44
CA GLY A 738 -4.38 -30.47 -26.64
C GLY A 738 -4.81 -29.37 -27.60
N ALA A 739 -4.36 -28.13 -27.39
CA ALA A 739 -4.61 -27.03 -28.33
C ALA A 739 -3.75 -27.18 -29.60
N GLN A 740 -4.28 -26.75 -30.75
CA GLN A 740 -3.60 -26.77 -32.04
C GLN A 740 -2.86 -25.44 -32.28
N ARG A 741 -1.53 -25.49 -32.34
CA ARG A 741 -0.73 -24.34 -32.77
C ARG A 741 -0.85 -24.08 -34.27
N ILE A 742 -1.00 -22.81 -34.64
CA ILE A 742 -0.96 -22.30 -36.01
C ILE A 742 0.42 -21.67 -36.26
N GLY A 743 1.16 -22.20 -37.22
CA GLY A 743 2.50 -21.74 -37.54
C GLY A 743 3.54 -22.07 -36.46
N GLU A 744 4.70 -21.43 -36.58
CA GLU A 744 5.77 -21.52 -35.58
C GLU A 744 5.58 -20.47 -34.48
N ARG A 745 6.02 -20.80 -33.26
CA ARG A 745 6.13 -19.83 -32.16
C ARG A 745 7.16 -18.76 -32.56
N GLY A 746 6.77 -17.50 -32.52
CA GLY A 746 7.70 -16.40 -32.74
C GLY A 746 8.49 -16.06 -31.48
N GLU A 747 9.76 -15.71 -31.64
CA GLU A 747 10.65 -15.32 -30.55
C GLU A 747 11.47 -14.11 -30.99
N GLY A 748 11.05 -12.91 -30.58
CA GLY A 748 11.77 -11.67 -30.86
C GLY A 748 12.92 -11.42 -29.87
N ASP A 749 13.99 -10.81 -30.36
CA ASP A 749 15.22 -10.50 -29.64
C ASP A 749 15.51 -9.00 -29.60
N ASP A 750 15.24 -8.39 -28.44
CA ASP A 750 15.41 -6.96 -28.20
C ASP A 750 16.89 -6.53 -28.19
N ASP A 751 17.86 -7.46 -28.09
CA ASP A 751 19.29 -7.13 -28.24
C ASP A 751 19.66 -6.73 -29.69
N LYS A 752 18.86 -7.17 -30.66
CA LYS A 752 19.10 -6.93 -32.09
C LYS A 752 18.03 -6.01 -32.66
N SER A 753 16.87 -6.58 -32.96
CA SER A 753 15.75 -5.88 -33.57
C SER A 753 14.48 -6.71 -33.37
N MET A 754 13.77 -6.40 -32.30
CA MET A 754 12.43 -6.94 -32.03
C MET A 754 11.51 -6.79 -33.25
N GLU A 755 11.62 -5.65 -33.93
CA GLU A 755 10.81 -5.32 -35.10
C GLU A 755 11.07 -6.24 -36.29
N GLU A 756 12.34 -6.51 -36.61
CA GLU A 756 12.65 -7.40 -37.74
C GLU A 756 12.28 -8.85 -37.45
N ASP A 757 12.47 -9.31 -36.22
CA ASP A 757 12.07 -10.66 -35.80
C ASP A 757 10.54 -10.83 -35.88
N TYR A 758 9.79 -9.81 -35.43
CA TYR A 758 8.33 -9.77 -35.59
C TYR A 758 7.91 -9.82 -37.06
N LEU A 759 8.49 -8.98 -37.91
CA LEU A 759 8.15 -8.93 -39.33
C LEU A 759 8.46 -10.26 -40.03
N GLU A 760 9.65 -10.83 -39.79
CA GLU A 760 10.02 -12.12 -40.39
C GLU A 760 9.11 -13.27 -39.96
N TRP A 761 8.78 -13.34 -38.67
CA TRP A 761 7.86 -14.33 -38.14
C TRP A 761 6.45 -14.17 -38.74
N LYS A 762 5.94 -12.94 -38.76
CA LYS A 762 4.60 -12.60 -39.23
C LYS A 762 4.36 -13.01 -40.68
N GLU A 763 5.34 -12.75 -41.56
CA GLU A 763 5.24 -13.12 -42.99
C GLU A 763 5.11 -14.64 -43.20
N LYS A 764 5.70 -15.45 -42.32
CA LYS A 764 5.57 -16.93 -42.34
C LYS A 764 4.30 -17.40 -41.65
N MET A 765 3.85 -16.70 -40.60
CA MET A 765 2.67 -17.06 -39.80
C MET A 765 1.36 -16.89 -40.58
N TRP A 766 1.19 -15.79 -41.32
CA TRP A 766 -0.08 -15.49 -41.99
C TRP A 766 -0.53 -16.50 -43.05
N PRO A 767 0.34 -17.05 -43.92
CA PRO A 767 -0.04 -18.12 -44.84
C PRO A 767 -0.58 -19.38 -44.13
N GLU A 768 0.07 -19.79 -43.03
CA GLU A 768 -0.39 -20.92 -42.22
C GLU A 768 -1.71 -20.60 -41.50
N PHE A 769 -1.84 -19.38 -41.00
CA PHE A 769 -3.08 -18.89 -40.41
C PHE A 769 -4.24 -18.93 -41.40
N ALA A 770 -4.04 -18.43 -42.62
CA ALA A 770 -5.05 -18.47 -43.69
C ALA A 770 -5.49 -19.91 -44.00
N ARG A 771 -4.53 -20.82 -44.11
CA ARG A 771 -4.77 -22.25 -44.36
C ARG A 771 -5.57 -22.93 -43.25
N VAL A 772 -5.22 -22.69 -41.98
CA VAL A 772 -5.87 -23.36 -40.81
C VAL A 772 -7.21 -22.73 -40.46
N MET A 773 -7.37 -21.43 -40.69
CA MET A 773 -8.60 -20.68 -40.42
C MET A 773 -9.58 -20.67 -41.58
N GLY A 774 -9.16 -21.11 -42.78
CA GLY A 774 -9.97 -21.15 -43.99
C GLY A 774 -10.39 -19.76 -44.44
N VAL A 775 -9.47 -18.80 -44.44
CA VAL A 775 -9.72 -17.41 -44.82
C VAL A 775 -8.91 -17.01 -46.04
N GLU A 776 -9.51 -16.23 -46.93
CA GLU A 776 -8.88 -15.75 -48.16
C GLU A 776 -8.25 -14.36 -47.94
N GLU A 777 -7.03 -14.19 -48.44
CA GLU A 777 -6.33 -12.91 -48.43
C GLU A 777 -6.97 -11.91 -49.40
N GLY A 778 -7.08 -10.64 -48.97
CA GLY A 778 -7.71 -9.57 -49.75
C GLY A 778 -9.20 -9.38 -49.47
N ALA A 779 -9.79 -10.16 -48.56
CA ALA A 779 -11.19 -10.02 -48.13
C ALA A 779 -11.43 -8.82 -47.18
N GLY A 780 -10.36 -8.20 -46.66
CA GLY A 780 -10.44 -7.05 -45.77
C GLY A 780 -10.61 -5.71 -46.49
N SER A 781 -10.94 -4.68 -45.70
CA SER A 781 -11.02 -3.30 -46.19
C SER A 781 -10.03 -2.41 -45.44
N ASP A 782 -9.38 -1.52 -46.18
CA ASP A 782 -8.44 -0.52 -45.64
C ASP A 782 -9.25 0.63 -45.00
N SER A 783 -9.80 0.36 -43.82
CA SER A 783 -10.60 1.30 -43.04
C SER A 783 -9.76 1.87 -41.90
N PRO A 784 -9.80 3.19 -41.66
CA PRO A 784 -9.03 3.80 -40.58
C PRO A 784 -9.47 3.26 -39.21
N ASP A 785 -8.53 3.20 -38.27
CA ASP A 785 -8.81 2.75 -36.89
C ASP A 785 -9.37 3.88 -36.02
N PHE A 786 -8.99 5.12 -36.35
CA PHE A 786 -9.36 6.32 -35.64
C PHE A 786 -10.01 7.30 -36.58
N LYS A 787 -10.87 8.15 -36.03
CA LYS A 787 -11.41 9.32 -36.73
C LYS A 787 -10.95 10.56 -36.00
N VAL A 788 -10.21 11.41 -36.70
CA VAL A 788 -9.78 12.72 -36.21
C VAL A 788 -10.75 13.78 -36.74
N THR A 789 -11.30 14.60 -35.84
CA THR A 789 -12.19 15.70 -36.21
C THR A 789 -11.73 16.99 -35.57
N GLU A 790 -11.56 18.04 -36.37
CA GLU A 790 -11.34 19.40 -35.86
C GLU A 790 -12.63 19.91 -35.19
N VAL A 791 -12.49 20.51 -34.00
CA VAL A 791 -13.59 21.01 -33.18
C VAL A 791 -13.55 22.53 -33.16
N GLU A 792 -14.54 23.17 -33.80
CA GLU A 792 -14.58 24.64 -33.91
C GLU A 792 -14.85 25.34 -32.58
N THR A 793 -15.63 24.72 -31.68
CA THR A 793 -15.98 25.30 -30.36
C THR A 793 -15.80 24.27 -29.25
N HIS A 794 -14.80 24.50 -28.41
CA HIS A 794 -14.59 23.72 -27.19
C HIS A 794 -14.10 24.63 -26.05
N PRO A 795 -14.53 24.41 -24.79
CA PRO A 795 -14.01 25.19 -23.67
C PRO A 795 -12.49 25.02 -23.52
N PRO A 796 -11.68 26.09 -23.57
CA PRO A 796 -10.21 26.00 -23.53
C PRO A 796 -9.66 25.27 -22.29
N GLU A 797 -10.36 25.35 -21.16
CA GLU A 797 -10.00 24.68 -19.91
C GLU A 797 -10.21 23.16 -19.94
N LYS A 798 -10.94 22.64 -20.93
CA LYS A 798 -11.20 21.20 -21.11
C LYS A 798 -10.36 20.55 -22.21
N VAL A 799 -9.58 21.33 -22.95
CA VAL A 799 -8.65 20.83 -23.98
C VAL A 799 -7.38 20.36 -23.29
N TYR A 800 -6.92 19.14 -23.55
CA TYR A 800 -5.64 18.67 -23.04
C TYR A 800 -4.50 19.31 -23.83
N LEU A 801 -3.47 19.80 -23.12
CA LEU A 801 -2.31 20.48 -23.73
C LEU A 801 -0.98 19.77 -23.39
N GLY A 802 -1.08 18.51 -22.96
CA GLY A 802 0.05 17.68 -22.53
C GLY A 802 -0.19 16.99 -21.18
N GLU A 803 -1.27 17.31 -20.46
CA GLU A 803 -1.64 16.57 -19.27
C GLU A 803 -1.92 15.10 -19.61
N LEU A 804 -1.42 14.18 -18.77
CA LEU A 804 -1.54 12.73 -18.98
C LEU A 804 -2.82 12.14 -18.35
N SER A 805 -3.56 12.92 -17.57
CA SER A 805 -4.76 12.47 -16.87
C SER A 805 -5.78 13.60 -16.70
N ALA A 806 -7.06 13.23 -16.57
CA ALA A 806 -8.13 14.18 -16.22
C ALA A 806 -7.88 14.84 -14.84
N ARG A 807 -7.19 14.14 -13.94
CA ARG A 807 -6.82 14.69 -12.62
C ARG A 807 -5.77 15.78 -12.73
N ALA A 808 -4.79 15.60 -13.61
CA ALA A 808 -3.77 16.60 -13.90
C ALA A 808 -4.39 17.85 -14.54
N LEU A 809 -5.34 17.68 -15.46
CA LEU A 809 -6.09 18.78 -16.07
C LEU A 809 -6.92 19.55 -15.02
N THR A 810 -7.63 18.85 -14.14
CA THR A 810 -8.51 19.44 -13.10
C THR A 810 -7.81 19.82 -11.80
N LYS A 811 -6.52 19.51 -11.66
CA LYS A 811 -5.71 19.71 -10.43
C LYS A 811 -6.33 19.07 -9.17
N THR A 812 -6.98 17.91 -9.32
CA THR A 812 -7.61 17.18 -8.20
C THR A 812 -6.60 16.31 -7.45
N ARG A 813 -6.73 16.20 -6.11
CA ARG A 813 -5.83 15.38 -5.28
C ARG A 813 -6.06 13.88 -5.52
N GLY A 814 -4.99 13.12 -5.67
CA GLY A 814 -5.03 11.68 -5.89
C GLY A 814 -3.66 11.04 -5.73
N ILE A 815 -3.59 9.73 -5.98
CA ILE A 815 -2.35 8.96 -5.98
C ILE A 815 -1.52 9.34 -7.23
N HIS A 816 -0.20 9.39 -7.07
CA HIS A 816 0.75 9.60 -8.16
C HIS A 816 1.37 8.27 -8.59
N ASP A 817 1.17 7.93 -9.85
CA ASP A 817 1.60 6.69 -10.50
C ASP A 817 1.89 6.96 -12.00
N ALA A 818 2.12 5.93 -12.80
CA ALA A 818 2.35 6.07 -14.24
C ALA A 818 1.17 6.70 -15.00
N LYS A 819 -0.07 6.59 -14.51
CA LYS A 819 -1.26 7.18 -15.14
C LYS A 819 -1.45 8.65 -14.71
N ASN A 820 -0.86 9.04 -13.59
CA ASN A 820 -0.95 10.40 -13.04
C ASN A 820 0.39 10.85 -12.40
N PRO A 821 1.45 11.06 -13.20
CA PRO A 821 2.77 11.39 -12.68
C PRO A 821 2.76 12.73 -11.93
N TYR A 822 3.62 12.82 -10.91
CA TYR A 822 3.77 14.01 -10.09
C TYR A 822 4.75 14.98 -10.75
N PRO A 823 4.36 16.24 -11.06
CA PRO A 823 5.28 17.26 -11.54
C PRO A 823 6.18 17.71 -10.38
N ALA A 824 7.28 16.99 -10.15
CA ALA A 824 8.19 17.21 -9.03
C ALA A 824 9.10 18.41 -9.28
N PRO A 825 9.14 19.40 -8.36
CA PRO A 825 10.11 20.48 -8.42
C PRO A 825 11.55 19.98 -8.35
N ILE A 826 12.42 20.53 -9.20
CA ILE A 826 13.85 20.23 -9.20
C ILE A 826 14.50 21.12 -8.14
N GLN A 827 15.09 20.51 -7.11
CA GLN A 827 15.80 21.24 -6.04
C GLN A 827 17.21 21.61 -6.46
N ASN A 828 17.88 20.66 -7.09
CA ASN A 828 19.25 20.77 -7.56
C ASN A 828 19.41 19.95 -8.85
N ILE A 829 20.19 20.44 -9.79
CA ILE A 829 20.54 19.73 -11.01
C ILE A 829 21.94 20.16 -11.45
N SER A 830 22.85 19.22 -11.66
CA SER A 830 24.27 19.53 -11.90
C SER A 830 24.94 18.53 -12.83
N GLU A 831 26.09 18.94 -13.37
CA GLU A 831 26.99 18.07 -14.14
C GLU A 831 27.87 17.26 -13.18
N LEU A 832 28.05 15.97 -13.45
CA LEU A 832 28.93 15.06 -12.68
C LEU A 832 30.23 14.75 -13.41
N PHE A 833 30.29 14.94 -14.73
CA PHE A 833 31.54 14.85 -15.48
C PHE A 833 32.27 16.19 -15.50
N VAL A 834 33.51 16.21 -15.99
CA VAL A 834 34.22 17.47 -16.18
C VAL A 834 33.51 18.34 -17.22
N VAL A 835 33.25 19.60 -16.85
CA VAL A 835 32.64 20.59 -17.74
C VAL A 835 33.53 20.82 -18.96
N GLY A 836 32.94 20.80 -20.15
CA GLY A 836 33.64 20.96 -21.43
C GLY A 836 34.18 19.67 -22.05
N GLY A 837 33.94 18.51 -21.42
CA GLY A 837 34.19 17.19 -22.04
C GLY A 837 33.18 16.82 -23.13
N GLU A 838 33.48 15.78 -23.90
CA GLU A 838 32.61 15.29 -25.00
C GLU A 838 31.33 14.59 -24.52
N ARG A 839 31.24 14.27 -23.23
CA ARG A 839 30.12 13.53 -22.61
C ARG A 839 29.61 14.27 -21.38
N ASN A 840 28.34 14.05 -21.05
CA ASN A 840 27.68 14.61 -19.88
C ASN A 840 27.07 13.51 -19.02
N CYS A 841 27.01 13.74 -17.71
CA CYS A 841 26.25 12.94 -16.76
C CYS A 841 25.58 13.84 -15.74
N ILE A 842 24.25 13.83 -15.73
CA ILE A 842 23.44 14.74 -14.93
C ILE A 842 23.10 14.11 -13.58
N HIS A 843 23.34 14.85 -12.51
CA HIS A 843 22.70 14.65 -11.21
C HIS A 843 21.43 15.50 -11.15
N ALA A 844 20.30 14.94 -10.73
CA ALA A 844 19.07 15.69 -10.51
C ALA A 844 18.40 15.28 -9.20
N GLU A 845 17.89 16.25 -8.44
CA GLU A 845 17.19 16.07 -7.17
C GLU A 845 15.74 16.54 -7.29
N PHE A 846 14.80 15.61 -7.16
CA PHE A 846 13.36 15.86 -7.30
C PHE A 846 12.68 15.92 -5.94
N ASN A 847 12.12 17.08 -5.59
CA ASN A 847 11.35 17.25 -4.37
C ASN A 847 10.02 16.50 -4.45
N ILE A 848 9.79 15.60 -3.51
CA ILE A 848 8.55 14.84 -3.35
C ILE A 848 7.78 15.20 -2.07
N GLU A 849 8.20 16.23 -1.32
CA GLU A 849 7.50 16.70 -0.13
C GLU A 849 6.03 17.07 -0.45
N GLY A 850 5.12 16.62 0.41
CA GLY A 850 3.68 16.88 0.24
C GLY A 850 2.99 16.13 -0.90
N SER A 851 3.74 15.43 -1.76
CA SER A 851 3.17 14.65 -2.87
C SER A 851 2.50 13.34 -2.42
N GLY A 852 2.87 12.81 -1.25
CA GLY A 852 2.46 11.48 -0.80
C GLY A 852 3.25 10.33 -1.43
N ILE A 853 4.19 10.62 -2.34
CA ILE A 853 5.14 9.64 -2.88
C ILE A 853 6.08 9.20 -1.75
N THR A 854 6.36 7.90 -1.69
CA THR A 854 7.41 7.33 -0.84
C THR A 854 8.27 6.40 -1.68
N TYR A 855 9.56 6.30 -1.36
CA TYR A 855 10.51 5.44 -2.05
C TYR A 855 11.43 4.72 -1.05
N GLN A 856 12.10 3.67 -1.52
CA GLN A 856 13.15 2.94 -0.81
C GLN A 856 14.44 2.98 -1.62
N HIS A 857 15.59 2.79 -0.96
CA HIS A 857 16.86 2.65 -1.66
C HIS A 857 16.79 1.47 -2.64
N GLY A 858 17.28 1.67 -3.86
CA GLY A 858 17.20 0.71 -4.95
C GLY A 858 15.85 0.64 -5.69
N ASP A 859 14.89 1.50 -5.37
CA ASP A 859 13.73 1.75 -6.25
C ASP A 859 14.15 2.48 -7.54
N HIS A 860 13.24 2.49 -8.52
CA HIS A 860 13.39 3.25 -9.75
C HIS A 860 12.43 4.45 -9.78
N VAL A 861 12.82 5.50 -10.49
CA VAL A 861 11.95 6.64 -10.80
C VAL A 861 11.75 6.73 -12.30
N GLY A 862 10.50 6.75 -12.74
CA GLY A 862 10.13 6.94 -14.15
C GLY A 862 9.86 8.41 -14.43
N LEU A 863 10.71 9.02 -15.25
CA LEU A 863 10.60 10.40 -15.72
C LEU A 863 9.87 10.45 -17.06
N TRP A 864 8.88 11.33 -17.19
CA TRP A 864 8.10 11.52 -18.41
C TRP A 864 8.67 12.70 -19.22
N PRO A 865 9.37 12.45 -20.34
CA PRO A 865 9.92 13.53 -21.16
C PRO A 865 8.87 14.08 -22.14
N SER A 866 9.24 15.14 -22.85
CA SER A 866 8.57 15.57 -24.09
C SER A 866 9.48 15.34 -25.30
N ASN A 867 8.91 15.31 -26.50
CA ASN A 867 9.71 15.32 -27.73
C ASN A 867 10.42 16.66 -27.92
N ALA A 868 11.54 16.63 -28.65
CA ALA A 868 12.32 17.81 -28.99
C ALA A 868 11.55 18.70 -29.98
N ASP A 869 11.67 20.01 -29.82
CA ASP A 869 10.94 21.01 -30.62
C ASP A 869 11.21 20.84 -32.12
N VAL A 870 12.47 20.58 -32.49
CA VAL A 870 12.87 20.39 -33.88
C VAL A 870 12.17 19.20 -34.54
N GLU A 871 11.92 18.11 -33.82
CA GLU A 871 11.24 16.92 -34.37
C GLU A 871 9.72 17.09 -34.42
N VAL A 872 9.15 17.78 -33.43
CA VAL A 872 7.73 18.15 -33.44
C VAL A 872 7.45 19.04 -34.65
N ASP A 873 8.27 20.07 -34.86
CA ASP A 873 8.16 20.96 -36.02
C ASP A 873 8.36 20.19 -37.33
N ARG A 874 9.37 19.30 -37.40
CA ARG A 874 9.68 18.50 -38.60
C ARG A 874 8.46 17.70 -39.05
N LEU A 875 7.82 16.99 -38.13
CA LEU A 875 6.66 16.19 -38.45
C LEU A 875 5.42 17.06 -38.73
N LEU A 876 5.21 18.16 -38.00
CA LEU A 876 4.10 19.09 -38.30
C LEU A 876 4.21 19.67 -39.70
N PHE A 877 5.38 20.13 -40.13
CA PHE A 877 5.58 20.63 -41.49
C PHE A 877 5.45 19.53 -42.55
N ALA A 878 6.00 18.34 -42.29
CA ALA A 878 5.84 17.19 -43.20
C ALA A 878 4.38 16.77 -43.37
N LEU A 879 3.50 17.05 -42.40
CA LEU A 879 2.06 16.78 -42.46
C LEU A 879 1.22 17.98 -42.97
N GLY A 880 1.86 19.10 -43.34
CA GLY A 880 1.16 20.32 -43.74
C GLY A 880 0.42 21.03 -42.59
N LEU A 881 0.78 20.73 -41.34
CA LEU A 881 0.15 21.24 -40.11
C LEU A 881 1.01 22.30 -39.39
N GLY A 882 2.17 22.67 -39.93
CA GLY A 882 3.13 23.55 -39.24
C GLY A 882 2.74 25.02 -39.07
N ALA A 883 1.71 25.51 -39.77
CA ALA A 883 1.22 26.87 -39.60
C ALA A 883 0.67 27.11 -38.17
N PRO A 884 0.86 28.31 -37.56
CA PRO A 884 0.53 28.56 -36.16
C PRO A 884 -0.93 28.26 -35.77
N ASP A 885 -1.87 28.58 -36.64
CA ASP A 885 -3.30 28.29 -36.50
C ASP A 885 -3.61 26.80 -36.69
N ARG A 886 -2.96 26.14 -37.64
CA ARG A 886 -3.17 24.71 -37.93
C ARG A 886 -2.63 23.80 -36.83
N ARG A 887 -1.41 24.04 -36.32
CA ARG A 887 -0.79 23.18 -35.29
C ARG A 887 -1.53 23.21 -33.95
N THR A 888 -2.19 24.33 -33.65
CA THR A 888 -2.94 24.55 -32.41
C THR A 888 -4.45 24.26 -32.55
N ALA A 889 -4.91 23.86 -33.74
CA ALA A 889 -6.29 23.47 -33.97
C ALA A 889 -6.70 22.35 -32.99
N VAL A 890 -7.86 22.52 -32.36
CA VAL A 890 -8.40 21.55 -31.40
C VAL A 890 -9.00 20.38 -32.19
N ILE A 891 -8.57 19.18 -31.84
CA ILE A 891 -9.04 17.93 -32.41
C ILE A 891 -9.64 17.04 -31.35
N ASP A 892 -10.69 16.34 -31.74
CA ASP A 892 -11.18 15.16 -31.05
C ASP A 892 -10.79 13.92 -31.84
N ILE A 893 -10.55 12.82 -31.13
CA ILE A 893 -10.17 11.54 -31.74
C ILE A 893 -11.08 10.47 -31.18
N GLU A 894 -11.79 9.79 -32.08
CA GLU A 894 -12.68 8.69 -31.72
C GLU A 894 -12.09 7.39 -32.28
N SER A 895 -12.16 6.32 -31.49
CA SER A 895 -11.89 4.97 -32.01
C SER A 895 -13.09 4.48 -32.80
N LEU A 896 -12.85 4.00 -34.03
CA LEU A 896 -13.87 3.42 -34.89
C LEU A 896 -14.18 1.95 -34.52
N ASP A 897 -13.27 1.29 -33.78
CA ASP A 897 -13.48 -0.03 -33.18
C ASP A 897 -12.81 -0.07 -31.79
N PRO A 898 -13.49 0.40 -30.72
CA PRO A 898 -12.91 0.51 -29.37
C PRO A 898 -12.45 -0.80 -28.73
N GLN A 899 -12.86 -1.94 -29.29
CA GLN A 899 -12.44 -3.27 -28.87
C GLN A 899 -11.14 -3.72 -29.53
N LEU A 900 -10.76 -3.08 -30.64
CA LEU A 900 -9.50 -3.30 -31.35
C LEU A 900 -8.42 -2.34 -30.85
N ALA A 901 -8.71 -1.03 -30.81
CA ALA A 901 -7.78 -0.02 -30.34
C ALA A 901 -8.51 1.11 -29.64
N LYS A 902 -8.14 1.41 -28.39
CA LYS A 902 -8.61 2.60 -27.67
C LYS A 902 -7.71 3.79 -28.04
N VAL A 903 -8.24 5.00 -27.90
CA VAL A 903 -7.42 6.21 -28.05
C VAL A 903 -6.38 6.23 -26.92
N PRO A 904 -5.07 6.27 -27.23
CA PRO A 904 -4.04 5.95 -26.24
C PRO A 904 -3.68 7.15 -25.34
N PHE A 905 -4.29 8.30 -25.53
CA PHE A 905 -4.02 9.53 -24.78
C PHE A 905 -5.30 10.39 -24.63
N PRO A 906 -5.30 11.38 -23.71
CA PRO A 906 -6.49 12.20 -23.48
C PRO A 906 -6.89 13.08 -24.67
N VAL A 907 -8.21 13.20 -24.89
CA VAL A 907 -8.85 14.04 -25.91
C VAL A 907 -10.05 14.79 -25.28
N PRO A 908 -10.48 15.94 -25.83
CA PRO A 908 -9.93 16.64 -27.00
C PRO A 908 -8.59 17.33 -26.72
N THR A 909 -7.76 17.48 -27.74
CA THR A 909 -6.36 17.94 -27.67
C THR A 909 -5.99 18.77 -28.91
N THR A 910 -4.72 19.07 -29.17
CA THR A 910 -4.25 19.71 -30.41
C THR A 910 -3.26 18.83 -31.17
N TYR A 911 -3.09 19.06 -32.48
CA TYR A 911 -2.11 18.33 -33.29
C TYR A 911 -0.70 18.39 -32.68
N GLU A 912 -0.24 19.60 -32.34
CA GLU A 912 1.06 19.79 -31.71
C GLU A 912 1.17 19.03 -30.38
N THR A 913 0.13 19.07 -29.54
CA THR A 913 0.15 18.41 -28.23
C THR A 913 0.36 16.91 -28.36
N VAL A 914 -0.32 16.27 -29.32
CA VAL A 914 -0.17 14.84 -29.60
C VAL A 914 1.29 14.50 -29.92
N LEU A 915 1.87 15.20 -30.90
CA LEU A 915 3.25 14.96 -31.35
C LEU A 915 4.28 15.31 -30.27
N ARG A 916 3.99 16.27 -29.39
CA ARG A 916 4.91 16.75 -28.37
C ARG A 916 4.94 15.86 -27.12
N HIS A 917 3.77 15.40 -26.67
CA HIS A 917 3.63 14.80 -25.34
C HIS A 917 3.16 13.34 -25.35
N TYR A 918 2.53 12.86 -26.42
CA TYR A 918 1.79 11.60 -26.36
C TYR A 918 2.36 10.48 -27.22
N ILE A 919 2.98 10.76 -28.37
CA ILE A 919 3.53 9.73 -29.25
C ILE A 919 5.05 9.88 -29.44
N ASP A 920 5.77 8.78 -29.61
CA ASP A 920 7.23 8.77 -29.75
C ASP A 920 7.63 9.00 -31.22
N ILE A 921 7.78 10.27 -31.59
CA ILE A 921 8.21 10.67 -32.94
C ILE A 921 9.73 10.58 -33.12
N SER A 922 10.46 10.20 -32.08
CA SER A 922 11.93 10.17 -32.06
C SER A 922 12.50 8.76 -32.22
N SER A 923 11.66 7.74 -32.26
CA SER A 923 12.09 6.36 -32.56
C SER A 923 12.50 6.20 -34.03
N VAL A 924 13.35 5.21 -34.28
CA VAL A 924 13.69 4.79 -35.65
C VAL A 924 12.41 4.39 -36.39
N ALA A 925 12.24 4.85 -37.62
CA ALA A 925 11.03 4.65 -38.39
C ALA A 925 10.86 3.17 -38.78
N SER A 926 9.76 2.53 -38.38
CA SER A 926 9.49 1.13 -38.74
C SER A 926 9.27 0.94 -40.24
N ARG A 927 9.87 -0.12 -40.79
CA ARG A 927 9.69 -0.55 -42.19
C ARG A 927 8.22 -0.71 -42.58
N GLN A 928 7.39 -1.24 -41.67
CA GLN A 928 5.95 -1.39 -41.90
C GLN A 928 5.25 -0.02 -42.03
N THR A 929 5.63 0.95 -41.21
CA THR A 929 5.08 2.31 -41.27
C THR A 929 5.46 2.98 -42.59
N LEU A 930 6.71 2.83 -43.05
CA LEU A 930 7.14 3.38 -44.34
C LEU A 930 6.29 2.83 -45.49
N GLY A 931 6.05 1.50 -45.51
CA GLY A 931 5.22 0.86 -46.53
C GLY A 931 3.77 1.37 -46.52
N ALA A 932 3.18 1.53 -45.34
CA ALA A 932 1.82 2.07 -45.19
C ALA A 932 1.68 3.51 -45.69
N LEU A 933 2.75 4.31 -45.60
CA LEU A 933 2.74 5.73 -45.96
C LEU A 933 3.09 6.00 -47.43
N ALA A 934 3.66 5.03 -48.16
CA ALA A 934 4.11 5.21 -49.55
C ALA A 934 3.00 5.69 -50.50
N LYS A 935 1.74 5.27 -50.26
CA LYS A 935 0.57 5.70 -51.06
C LYS A 935 0.20 7.19 -50.91
N TYR A 936 0.73 7.87 -49.89
CA TYR A 936 0.48 9.30 -49.63
C TYR A 936 1.62 10.20 -50.13
N ALA A 937 2.56 9.64 -50.89
CA ALA A 937 3.72 10.38 -51.36
C ALA A 937 3.34 11.58 -52.25
N PRO A 938 3.99 12.75 -52.07
CA PRO A 938 3.71 13.95 -52.84
C PRO A 938 4.16 13.82 -54.30
N THR A 939 5.13 12.94 -54.59
CA THR A 939 5.60 12.62 -55.94
C THR A 939 5.75 11.11 -56.15
N PRO A 940 5.66 10.61 -57.40
CA PRO A 940 5.89 9.20 -57.70
C PRO A 940 7.27 8.71 -57.27
N GLU A 941 8.31 9.55 -57.38
CA GLU A 941 9.68 9.23 -57.00
C GLU A 941 9.81 9.01 -55.49
N ALA A 942 9.21 9.89 -54.68
CA ALA A 942 9.18 9.76 -53.23
C ALA A 942 8.42 8.49 -52.80
N GLY A 943 7.32 8.16 -53.48
CA GLY A 943 6.53 6.95 -53.23
C GLY A 943 7.31 5.67 -53.56
N ALA A 944 8.03 5.66 -54.69
CA ALA A 944 8.88 4.55 -55.09
C ALA A 944 10.07 4.36 -54.11
N ALA A 945 10.72 5.46 -53.71
CA ALA A 945 11.82 5.42 -52.75
C ALA A 945 11.35 4.93 -51.36
N LEU A 946 10.21 5.42 -50.86
CA LEU A 946 9.65 4.97 -49.58
C LEU A 946 9.22 3.50 -49.63
N SER A 947 8.66 3.05 -50.76
CA SER A 947 8.32 1.64 -50.99
C SER A 947 9.57 0.76 -51.02
N ALA A 948 10.65 1.20 -51.68
CA ALA A 948 11.92 0.47 -51.71
C ALA A 948 12.49 0.29 -50.30
N LEU A 949 12.51 1.36 -49.49
CA LEU A 949 12.89 1.28 -48.07
C LEU A 949 11.96 0.38 -47.24
N ALA A 950 10.70 0.22 -47.64
CA ALA A 950 9.75 -0.66 -46.97
C ALA A 950 9.93 -2.16 -47.36
N THR A 951 10.44 -2.45 -48.56
CA THR A 951 10.54 -3.82 -49.07
C THR A 951 11.95 -4.40 -49.03
N ASP A 952 12.99 -3.56 -49.21
CA ASP A 952 14.39 -3.98 -49.20
C ASP A 952 14.98 -3.86 -47.79
N LYS A 953 15.15 -5.01 -47.13
CA LYS A 953 15.72 -5.11 -45.78
C LYS A 953 17.16 -4.59 -45.69
N ALA A 954 17.98 -4.78 -46.73
CA ALA A 954 19.36 -4.34 -46.72
C ALA A 954 19.44 -2.81 -46.87
N GLN A 955 18.64 -2.24 -47.78
CA GLN A 955 18.56 -0.80 -47.97
C GLN A 955 17.99 -0.10 -46.72
N TYR A 956 16.91 -0.63 -46.13
CA TYR A 956 16.38 -0.16 -44.85
C TYR A 956 17.44 -0.21 -43.74
N GLY A 957 18.15 -1.34 -43.63
CA GLY A 957 19.20 -1.56 -42.65
C GLY A 957 20.32 -0.51 -42.74
N SER A 958 20.80 -0.22 -43.95
CA SER A 958 21.87 0.77 -44.16
C SER A 958 21.39 2.21 -43.99
N VAL A 959 20.23 2.56 -44.53
CA VAL A 959 19.79 3.97 -44.62
C VAL A 959 19.01 4.40 -43.38
N VAL A 960 18.02 3.62 -42.96
CA VAL A 960 17.07 3.99 -41.89
C VAL A 960 17.56 3.51 -40.53
N ALA A 961 17.88 2.22 -40.40
CA ALA A 961 18.32 1.66 -39.12
C ALA A 961 19.73 2.14 -38.74
N GLY A 962 20.73 1.97 -39.63
CA GLY A 962 22.10 2.45 -39.42
C GLY A 962 22.17 3.99 -39.31
N GLY A 963 21.42 4.69 -40.16
CA GLY A 963 21.27 6.15 -40.10
C GLY A 963 20.45 6.67 -38.91
N CYS A 964 19.81 5.79 -38.13
CA CYS A 964 18.92 6.15 -37.02
C CYS A 964 17.88 7.21 -37.44
N LEU A 965 17.26 7.02 -38.60
CA LEU A 965 16.31 7.97 -39.18
C LEU A 965 14.93 7.83 -38.54
N LYS A 966 14.40 8.95 -38.06
CA LYS A 966 13.04 9.10 -37.54
C LYS A 966 12.04 9.20 -38.69
N LEU A 967 10.76 8.99 -38.41
CA LEU A 967 9.72 9.01 -39.44
C LEU A 967 9.75 10.29 -40.29
N ALA A 968 9.77 11.46 -39.66
CA ALA A 968 9.77 12.74 -40.37
C ALA A 968 11.06 12.99 -41.17
N GLU A 969 12.20 12.48 -40.69
CA GLU A 969 13.48 12.57 -41.41
C GLU A 969 13.45 11.70 -42.67
N VAL A 970 12.86 10.49 -42.61
CA VAL A 970 12.68 9.64 -43.79
C VAL A 970 11.75 10.32 -44.82
N LEU A 971 10.64 10.91 -44.37
CA LEU A 971 9.71 11.61 -45.27
C LEU A 971 10.37 12.80 -45.97
N GLN A 972 11.20 13.56 -45.27
CA GLN A 972 11.99 14.64 -45.87
C GLN A 972 13.04 14.11 -46.83
N LEU A 973 13.77 13.06 -46.43
CA LEU A 973 14.84 12.48 -47.24
C LEU A 973 14.31 12.01 -48.60
N VAL A 974 13.23 11.22 -48.62
CA VAL A 974 12.66 10.70 -49.88
C VAL A 974 11.94 11.78 -50.70
N ALA A 975 11.53 12.88 -50.07
CA ALA A 975 11.00 14.07 -50.75
C ALA A 975 12.11 15.03 -51.25
N GLY A 976 13.39 14.68 -51.06
CA GLY A 976 14.54 15.48 -51.49
C GLY A 976 14.84 16.70 -50.61
N ASN A 977 14.28 16.77 -49.40
CA ASN A 977 14.57 17.82 -48.44
C ASN A 977 15.81 17.47 -47.57
N SER A 978 16.46 18.50 -47.01
CA SER A 978 17.60 18.31 -46.10
C SER A 978 17.13 17.88 -44.71
N ILE A 979 17.67 16.78 -44.19
CA ILE A 979 17.41 16.32 -42.82
C ILE A 979 18.18 17.12 -41.76
N ASN A 980 19.27 17.81 -42.15
CA ASN A 980 20.13 18.56 -41.23
C ASN A 980 19.68 20.02 -41.02
N SER A 981 18.79 20.52 -41.88
CA SER A 981 18.27 21.88 -41.77
C SER A 981 17.09 21.95 -40.79
N LYS A 982 16.93 23.08 -40.10
CA LYS A 982 15.73 23.33 -39.29
C LYS A 982 14.48 23.34 -40.20
N PRO A 983 13.43 22.57 -39.88
CA PRO A 983 12.24 22.46 -40.72
C PRO A 983 11.41 23.75 -40.71
N THR A 984 10.94 24.15 -41.88
CA THR A 984 10.06 25.29 -42.14
C THR A 984 9.08 24.94 -43.26
N GLY A 985 8.04 25.74 -43.45
CA GLY A 985 7.08 25.55 -44.55
C GLY A 985 7.70 25.70 -45.95
N GLU A 986 8.88 26.33 -46.07
CA GLU A 986 9.57 26.54 -47.34
C GLU A 986 10.52 25.39 -47.71
N ASN A 987 11.09 24.72 -46.72
CA ASN A 987 12.13 23.70 -46.93
C ASN A 987 11.69 22.26 -46.60
N THR A 988 10.42 22.06 -46.24
CA THR A 988 9.84 20.75 -45.91
C THR A 988 8.59 20.53 -46.75
N THR A 989 8.64 19.51 -47.61
CA THR A 989 7.53 19.13 -48.48
C THR A 989 6.39 18.52 -47.65
N ALA A 990 5.17 19.04 -47.81
CA ALA A 990 3.99 18.52 -47.13
C ALA A 990 3.48 17.24 -47.83
N TRP A 991 3.17 16.22 -47.03
CA TRP A 991 2.58 14.95 -47.42
C TRP A 991 1.09 14.97 -47.10
N ASN A 992 0.26 14.40 -47.99
CA ASN A 992 -1.18 14.30 -47.76
C ASN A 992 -1.54 13.09 -46.89
N ILE A 993 -0.84 12.92 -45.76
CA ILE A 993 -1.05 11.83 -44.81
C ILE A 993 -2.13 12.25 -43.81
N PRO A 994 -3.26 11.53 -43.72
CA PRO A 994 -4.26 11.79 -42.70
C PRO A 994 -3.71 11.57 -41.28
N PHE A 995 -4.06 12.44 -40.33
CA PHE A 995 -3.47 12.39 -38.98
C PHE A 995 -3.89 11.14 -38.18
N ASP A 996 -5.04 10.55 -38.48
CA ASP A 996 -5.48 9.26 -37.94
C ASP A 996 -4.52 8.12 -38.29
N VAL A 997 -3.86 8.18 -39.46
CA VAL A 997 -2.81 7.23 -39.84
C VAL A 997 -1.58 7.38 -38.94
N ILE A 998 -1.19 8.63 -38.62
CA ILE A 998 -0.08 8.91 -37.70
C ILE A 998 -0.39 8.40 -36.29
N VAL A 999 -1.59 8.69 -35.78
CA VAL A 999 -2.05 8.20 -34.46
C VAL A 999 -2.09 6.67 -34.42
N GLY A 1000 -2.42 6.03 -35.55
CA GLY A 1000 -2.45 4.58 -35.67
C GLY A 1000 -1.11 3.88 -35.88
N ALA A 1001 -0.09 4.60 -36.34
CA ALA A 1001 1.20 4.03 -36.76
C ALA A 1001 2.37 4.36 -35.81
N VAL A 1002 2.32 5.47 -35.07
CA VAL A 1002 3.40 5.89 -34.17
C VAL A 1002 3.09 5.48 -32.73
N PRO A 1003 4.02 4.83 -32.02
CA PRO A 1003 3.79 4.35 -30.66
C PRO A 1003 3.67 5.48 -29.63
N ARG A 1004 3.19 5.15 -28.42
CA ARG A 1004 3.11 6.09 -27.30
C ARG A 1004 4.49 6.48 -26.77
N LEU A 1005 4.65 7.75 -26.39
CA LEU A 1005 5.84 8.21 -25.68
C LEU A 1005 5.85 7.65 -24.25
N GLN A 1006 6.85 6.83 -23.93
CA GLN A 1006 6.98 6.15 -22.63
C GLN A 1006 7.86 6.93 -21.62
N PRO A 1007 7.67 6.74 -20.30
CA PRO A 1007 8.61 7.24 -19.31
C PRO A 1007 9.96 6.52 -19.41
N ARG A 1008 11.04 7.22 -19.05
CA ARG A 1008 12.40 6.63 -18.95
C ARG A 1008 12.71 6.40 -17.47
N TYR A 1009 13.12 5.17 -17.14
CA TYR A 1009 13.39 4.77 -15.76
C TYR A 1009 14.86 4.98 -15.40
N TYR A 1010 15.09 5.44 -14.17
CA TYR A 1010 16.41 5.62 -13.60
C TYR A 1010 16.47 4.96 -12.21
N SER A 1011 17.57 4.26 -11.91
CA SER A 1011 17.83 3.76 -10.56
C SER A 1011 18.07 4.92 -9.61
N ILE A 1012 17.30 4.98 -8.53
CA ILE A 1012 17.34 6.10 -7.59
C ILE A 1012 18.68 6.09 -6.85
N SER A 1013 19.40 7.22 -6.91
CA SER A 1013 20.75 7.38 -6.35
C SER A 1013 20.80 8.01 -4.96
N SER A 1014 19.69 7.99 -4.25
CA SER A 1014 19.54 8.52 -2.89
C SER A 1014 18.96 7.50 -1.92
N SER A 1015 19.25 7.69 -0.64
CA SER A 1015 18.59 6.98 0.46
C SER A 1015 17.45 7.82 1.03
N PRO A 1016 16.25 7.25 1.27
CA PRO A 1016 15.16 7.95 1.95
C PRO A 1016 15.47 8.23 3.44
N LYS A 1017 16.51 7.60 4.03
CA LYS A 1017 16.96 7.93 5.39
C LYS A 1017 17.78 9.21 5.46
N LEU A 1018 18.49 9.58 4.38
CA LEU A 1018 19.18 10.86 4.27
C LEU A 1018 18.31 11.92 3.57
N HIS A 1019 17.56 11.51 2.55
CA HIS A 1019 16.77 12.37 1.66
C HIS A 1019 15.29 11.92 1.63
N PRO A 1020 14.55 11.95 2.77
CA PRO A 1020 13.18 11.43 2.84
C PRO A 1020 12.18 12.12 1.91
N THR A 1021 12.50 13.34 1.49
CA THR A 1021 11.66 14.21 0.67
C THR A 1021 12.28 14.51 -0.70
N SER A 1022 13.38 13.88 -1.08
CA SER A 1022 14.06 14.13 -2.36
C SER A 1022 14.50 12.83 -3.03
N ILE A 1023 14.17 12.67 -4.31
CA ILE A 1023 14.60 11.54 -5.14
C ILE A 1023 15.73 12.00 -6.05
N HIS A 1024 16.89 11.35 -5.94
CA HIS A 1024 18.05 11.68 -6.76
C HIS A 1024 18.18 10.73 -7.97
N VAL A 1025 18.58 11.28 -9.11
CA VAL A 1025 18.83 10.55 -10.37
C VAL A 1025 20.26 10.81 -10.84
N THR A 1026 20.89 9.76 -11.39
CA THR A 1026 22.19 9.83 -12.07
C THR A 1026 21.99 9.41 -13.53
N CYS A 1027 22.09 10.35 -14.47
CA CYS A 1027 21.76 10.12 -15.88
C CYS A 1027 22.93 10.47 -16.80
N VAL A 1028 23.57 9.47 -17.40
CA VAL A 1028 24.48 9.71 -18.53
C VAL A 1028 23.68 10.22 -19.73
N VAL A 1029 24.14 11.29 -20.36
CA VAL A 1029 23.48 11.85 -21.54
C VAL A 1029 23.80 10.98 -22.75
N LEU A 1030 22.76 10.54 -23.45
CA LEU A 1030 22.91 9.71 -24.64
C LEU A 1030 23.07 10.62 -25.86
N LYS A 1031 24.27 10.57 -26.45
CA LYS A 1031 24.65 11.24 -27.67
C LYS A 1031 25.65 10.37 -28.43
N TYR A 1032 25.38 10.06 -29.69
CA TYR A 1032 26.26 9.28 -30.56
C TYR A 1032 26.04 9.64 -32.03
N GLU A 1033 26.98 9.30 -32.91
CA GLU A 1033 26.81 9.50 -34.36
C GLU A 1033 26.19 8.27 -35.02
N SER A 1034 25.29 8.50 -35.96
CA SER A 1034 24.72 7.45 -36.81
C SER A 1034 25.71 7.01 -37.89
N GLU A 1035 25.46 5.83 -38.48
CA GLU A 1035 26.20 5.37 -39.65
C GLU A 1035 25.80 6.20 -40.89
N ALA A 1036 26.78 6.52 -41.75
CA ALA A 1036 26.52 7.17 -43.03
C ALA A 1036 26.12 6.13 -44.09
N SER A 1037 25.29 6.54 -45.04
CA SER A 1037 24.88 5.75 -46.20
C SER A 1037 24.94 6.57 -47.48
N ASP A 1038 24.75 5.93 -48.63
CA ASP A 1038 24.71 6.60 -49.94
C ASP A 1038 23.58 7.64 -50.05
N LEU A 1039 22.53 7.50 -49.22
CA LEU A 1039 21.35 8.37 -49.23
C LEU A 1039 21.32 9.36 -48.06
N ALA A 1040 21.90 9.02 -46.91
CA ALA A 1040 21.85 9.87 -45.71
C ALA A 1040 23.23 10.03 -45.06
N PRO A 1041 23.70 11.27 -44.78
CA PRO A 1041 24.96 11.50 -44.08
C PRO A 1041 24.87 11.05 -42.61
N SER A 1042 26.02 10.89 -41.96
CA SER A 1042 26.06 10.71 -40.50
C SER A 1042 25.50 11.95 -39.80
N LYS A 1043 24.81 11.72 -38.67
CA LYS A 1043 24.27 12.79 -37.83
C LYS A 1043 24.36 12.43 -36.35
N TRP A 1044 24.29 13.46 -35.52
CA TRP A 1044 24.14 13.27 -34.08
C TRP A 1044 22.75 12.74 -33.73
N VAL A 1045 22.72 11.68 -32.94
CA VAL A 1045 21.53 11.03 -32.40
C VAL A 1045 21.49 11.30 -30.91
N PHE A 1046 20.32 11.73 -30.42
CA PHE A 1046 20.11 12.18 -29.05
C PHE A 1046 19.01 11.35 -28.38
N GLY A 1047 19.28 10.83 -27.19
CA GLY A 1047 18.26 10.17 -26.37
C GLY A 1047 17.27 11.17 -25.78
N VAL A 1048 15.96 10.94 -25.98
CA VAL A 1048 14.89 11.86 -25.56
C VAL A 1048 14.93 12.18 -24.06
N GLY A 1049 14.91 11.15 -23.19
CA GLY A 1049 14.83 11.36 -21.74
C GLY A 1049 16.08 12.02 -21.14
N SER A 1050 17.27 11.62 -21.61
CA SER A 1050 18.52 12.13 -21.06
C SER A 1050 18.89 13.53 -21.56
N ASN A 1051 18.55 13.87 -22.81
CA ASN A 1051 18.72 15.23 -23.32
C ASN A 1051 17.62 16.19 -22.82
N TYR A 1052 16.42 15.69 -22.52
CA TYR A 1052 15.40 16.47 -21.79
C TYR A 1052 15.91 16.90 -20.39
N LEU A 1053 16.56 15.98 -19.65
CA LEU A 1053 17.23 16.30 -18.38
C LEU A 1053 18.40 17.29 -18.55
N LEU A 1054 19.23 17.11 -19.59
CA LEU A 1054 20.29 18.06 -19.90
C LEU A 1054 19.72 19.46 -20.19
N ASN A 1055 18.63 19.55 -20.95
CA ASN A 1055 18.00 20.84 -21.25
C ASN A 1055 17.40 21.50 -20.00
N LEU A 1056 16.80 20.73 -19.08
CA LEU A 1056 16.39 21.21 -17.76
C LEU A 1056 17.57 21.74 -16.94
N LYS A 1057 18.72 21.05 -16.96
CA LYS A 1057 19.95 21.50 -16.29
C LYS A 1057 20.41 22.84 -16.84
N MET A 1058 20.51 22.94 -18.16
CA MET A 1058 20.94 24.16 -18.83
C MET A 1058 20.01 25.33 -18.52
N ALA A 1059 18.70 25.09 -18.59
CA ALA A 1059 17.70 26.11 -18.26
C ALA A 1059 17.74 26.55 -16.80
N ALA A 1060 17.98 25.63 -15.86
CA ALA A 1060 18.11 25.96 -14.44
C ALA A 1060 19.34 26.85 -14.13
N HIS A 1061 20.40 26.76 -14.94
CA HIS A 1061 21.64 27.53 -14.78
C HIS A 1061 21.76 28.73 -15.74
N GLY A 1062 20.76 28.96 -16.60
CA GLY A 1062 20.83 30.01 -17.63
C GLY A 1062 21.91 29.77 -18.68
N GLU A 1063 22.29 28.51 -18.89
CA GLU A 1063 23.26 28.12 -19.92
C GLU A 1063 22.58 28.08 -21.29
N GLU A 1064 23.19 28.73 -22.29
CA GLU A 1064 22.75 28.59 -23.68
C GLU A 1064 23.24 27.27 -24.29
N ALA A 1065 22.46 26.70 -25.21
CA ALA A 1065 22.90 25.55 -26.00
C ALA A 1065 24.11 25.96 -26.86
N PRO A 1066 25.30 25.36 -26.67
CA PRO A 1066 26.49 25.79 -27.41
C PRO A 1066 26.29 25.46 -28.89
N LEU A 1067 26.27 26.42 -29.81
CA LEU A 1067 26.16 26.17 -31.25
C LEU A 1067 27.44 25.52 -31.81
N LEU A 1068 27.31 24.52 -32.69
CA LEU A 1068 28.42 23.82 -33.36
C LEU A 1068 28.32 24.33 -34.79
N SER A 1069 29.22 25.23 -35.13
CA SER A 1069 29.44 25.65 -36.50
C SER A 1069 30.44 24.67 -37.15
N GLU A 1070 29.98 23.55 -37.67
CA GLU A 1070 30.77 22.81 -38.66
C GLU A 1070 30.29 23.22 -40.07
N GLY A 1071 31.21 23.80 -40.85
CA GLY A 1071 30.99 24.06 -42.28
C GLY A 1071 30.12 25.26 -42.67
N GLY A 1072 29.82 26.20 -41.77
CA GLY A 1072 29.07 27.42 -42.09
C GLY A 1072 27.55 27.26 -42.15
N VAL A 1073 27.02 26.11 -41.68
CA VAL A 1073 25.60 25.89 -41.41
C VAL A 1073 25.40 25.96 -39.90
N GLU A 1074 24.47 26.78 -39.41
CA GLU A 1074 24.02 26.74 -38.01
C GLU A 1074 23.33 25.38 -37.77
N SER A 1075 24.05 24.43 -37.16
CA SER A 1075 23.49 23.13 -36.79
C SER A 1075 23.03 23.14 -35.33
N VAL A 1076 21.87 22.54 -35.04
CA VAL A 1076 21.34 22.40 -33.67
C VAL A 1076 22.20 21.39 -32.92
N THR A 1077 22.85 21.83 -31.86
CA THR A 1077 23.86 21.04 -31.16
C THR A 1077 23.35 20.15 -30.07
N ASN A 1078 22.36 20.65 -29.35
CA ASN A 1078 21.58 19.93 -28.37
C ASN A 1078 20.12 20.24 -28.65
N PRO A 1079 19.23 19.23 -28.67
CA PRO A 1079 17.81 19.45 -28.87
C PRO A 1079 17.22 20.32 -27.75
N ILE A 1080 16.32 21.22 -28.13
CA ILE A 1080 15.55 22.06 -27.21
C ILE A 1080 14.19 21.39 -26.97
N TYR A 1081 13.69 21.49 -25.74
CA TYR A 1081 12.44 20.89 -25.31
C TYR A 1081 11.51 21.93 -24.67
N ALA A 1082 10.20 21.69 -24.79
CA ALA A 1082 9.16 22.45 -24.11
C ALA A 1082 9.10 22.14 -22.59
N ILE A 1083 10.10 22.60 -21.85
CA ILE A 1083 10.31 22.29 -20.41
C ILE A 1083 9.35 22.99 -19.45
N THR A 1084 8.54 23.95 -19.91
CA THR A 1084 7.51 24.60 -19.10
C THR A 1084 6.27 23.73 -18.91
N GLY A 1085 6.11 22.69 -19.75
CA GLY A 1085 5.01 21.75 -19.67
C GLY A 1085 3.65 22.33 -20.05
N PRO A 1086 2.57 21.54 -19.93
CA PRO A 1086 1.23 21.97 -20.30
C PRO A 1086 0.82 23.16 -19.43
N ARG A 1087 0.35 24.24 -20.07
CA ARG A 1087 -0.08 25.49 -19.40
C ARG A 1087 0.99 26.09 -18.47
N SER A 1088 2.26 25.91 -18.82
CA SER A 1088 3.42 26.30 -17.99
C SER A 1088 3.42 25.68 -16.59
N SER A 1089 2.73 24.56 -16.38
CA SER A 1089 2.57 23.94 -15.05
C SER A 1089 3.88 23.41 -14.46
N TYR A 1090 4.90 23.18 -15.29
CA TYR A 1090 6.23 22.75 -14.89
C TYR A 1090 7.19 23.94 -14.67
N GLN A 1091 6.72 25.16 -14.86
CA GLN A 1091 7.41 26.36 -14.42
C GLN A 1091 6.91 26.74 -13.01
N GLY A 1092 7.79 26.66 -12.01
CA GLY A 1092 7.53 27.10 -10.64
C GLY A 1092 8.08 28.51 -10.37
N GLU A 1093 7.77 29.06 -9.20
CA GLU A 1093 8.28 30.37 -8.76
C GLU A 1093 9.81 30.39 -8.61
N THR A 1094 10.42 29.25 -8.31
CA THR A 1094 11.86 29.12 -7.98
C THR A 1094 12.62 28.18 -8.92
N GLY A 1095 12.03 27.71 -10.03
CA GLY A 1095 12.69 26.79 -10.95
C GLY A 1095 11.74 25.91 -11.77
N TYR A 1096 12.29 24.85 -12.37
CA TYR A 1096 11.55 23.91 -13.23
C TYR A 1096 11.08 22.67 -12.47
N LYS A 1097 10.11 21.95 -13.04
CA LYS A 1097 9.59 20.67 -12.54
C LYS A 1097 9.74 19.60 -13.62
N ALA A 1098 9.78 18.33 -13.20
CA ALA A 1098 9.68 17.20 -14.11
C ALA A 1098 8.60 16.21 -13.63
N PRO A 1099 7.71 15.74 -14.52
CA PRO A 1099 6.74 14.72 -14.18
C PRO A 1099 7.43 13.37 -13.92
N ILE A 1100 7.33 12.88 -12.68
CA ILE A 1100 7.93 11.63 -12.22
C ILE A 1100 6.91 10.71 -11.54
N HIS A 1101 7.22 9.43 -11.49
CA HIS A 1101 6.57 8.45 -10.61
C HIS A 1101 7.57 7.43 -10.09
N VAL A 1102 7.28 6.77 -8.97
CA VAL A 1102 8.16 5.75 -8.39
C VAL A 1102 7.67 4.36 -8.79
N ARG A 1103 8.61 3.52 -9.25
CA ARG A 1103 8.40 2.08 -9.46
C ARG A 1103 9.17 1.32 -8.40
N ARG A 1104 8.48 0.44 -7.67
CA ARG A 1104 9.08 -0.39 -6.63
C ARG A 1104 9.97 -1.47 -7.23
N SER A 1105 11.08 -1.75 -6.57
CA SER A 1105 12.05 -2.78 -6.94
C SER A 1105 12.31 -3.76 -5.79
N THR A 1106 12.82 -4.94 -6.11
CA THR A 1106 13.33 -5.94 -5.15
C THR A 1106 14.81 -5.73 -4.81
N PHE A 1107 15.50 -4.81 -5.51
CA PHE A 1107 16.92 -4.51 -5.32
C PHE A 1107 17.17 -3.78 -3.99
N ARG A 1108 17.37 -4.54 -2.91
CA ARG A 1108 17.42 -4.04 -1.52
C ARG A 1108 18.61 -4.54 -0.74
N LEU A 1109 19.17 -3.67 0.12
CA LEU A 1109 20.15 -4.06 1.13
C LEU A 1109 19.62 -5.12 2.10
N PRO A 1110 20.49 -6.00 2.65
CA PRO A 1110 20.09 -6.92 3.69
C PRO A 1110 19.69 -6.16 4.96
N THR A 1111 18.62 -6.63 5.61
CA THR A 1111 18.09 -6.03 6.85
C THR A 1111 19.09 -6.04 8.01
N ASN A 1112 20.00 -7.02 8.03
CA ASN A 1112 21.05 -7.13 9.04
C ASN A 1112 22.34 -6.38 8.58
N PRO A 1113 22.82 -5.36 9.32
CA PRO A 1113 24.07 -4.66 9.00
C PRO A 1113 25.34 -5.50 9.21
N LYS A 1114 25.24 -6.64 9.89
CA LYS A 1114 26.37 -7.58 10.06
C LYS A 1114 26.66 -8.41 8.82
N THR A 1115 25.71 -8.48 7.89
CA THR A 1115 25.85 -9.25 6.66
C THR A 1115 26.74 -8.48 5.68
N PRO A 1116 27.83 -9.08 5.16
CA PRO A 1116 28.66 -8.42 4.15
C PRO A 1116 27.89 -8.16 2.87
N VAL A 1117 28.26 -7.07 2.19
CA VAL A 1117 27.63 -6.63 0.94
C VAL A 1117 28.72 -6.35 -0.08
N ILE A 1118 28.60 -6.92 -1.27
CA ILE A 1118 29.47 -6.69 -2.42
C ILE A 1118 28.62 -6.02 -3.51
N MET A 1119 29.00 -4.82 -3.91
CA MET A 1119 28.31 -4.01 -4.91
C MET A 1119 29.22 -3.83 -6.10
N ILE A 1120 28.73 -4.11 -7.31
CA ILE A 1120 29.48 -4.02 -8.55
C ILE A 1120 28.70 -3.16 -9.54
N GLY A 1121 29.19 -1.95 -9.81
CA GLY A 1121 28.46 -0.96 -10.58
C GLY A 1121 29.36 0.05 -11.27
N PRO A 1122 29.93 -0.27 -12.44
CA PRO A 1122 30.67 0.71 -13.23
C PRO A 1122 29.74 1.74 -13.89
N GLY A 1123 30.28 2.93 -14.14
CA GLY A 1123 29.54 4.05 -14.72
C GLY A 1123 28.30 4.40 -13.91
N THR A 1124 27.18 4.64 -14.59
CA THR A 1124 25.88 4.92 -13.94
C THR A 1124 25.32 3.74 -13.15
N GLY A 1125 25.88 2.53 -13.27
CA GLY A 1125 25.59 1.39 -12.40
C GLY A 1125 25.89 1.66 -10.92
N VAL A 1126 26.65 2.71 -10.60
CA VAL A 1126 26.88 3.14 -9.21
C VAL A 1126 25.66 3.81 -8.57
N ALA A 1127 24.66 4.22 -9.36
CA ALA A 1127 23.52 5.00 -8.90
C ALA A 1127 22.82 4.37 -7.67
N PRO A 1128 22.29 3.13 -7.70
CA PRO A 1128 21.65 2.55 -6.51
C PRO A 1128 22.64 2.34 -5.36
N PHE A 1129 23.93 2.15 -5.65
CA PHE A 1129 24.96 1.96 -4.63
C PHE A 1129 25.32 3.22 -3.87
N ARG A 1130 25.23 4.40 -4.50
CA ARG A 1130 25.24 5.67 -3.76
C ARG A 1130 24.11 5.70 -2.73
N GLY A 1131 22.89 5.35 -3.13
CA GLY A 1131 21.75 5.22 -2.22
C GLY A 1131 21.98 4.18 -1.11
N PHE A 1132 22.60 3.04 -1.41
CA PHE A 1132 22.91 2.00 -0.43
C PHE A 1132 23.95 2.46 0.60
N VAL A 1133 25.01 3.13 0.15
CA VAL A 1133 26.05 3.67 1.03
C VAL A 1133 25.47 4.78 1.91
N GLN A 1134 24.67 5.68 1.34
CA GLN A 1134 23.93 6.69 2.10
C GLN A 1134 23.01 6.08 3.17
N GLU A 1135 22.29 5.01 2.83
CA GLU A 1135 21.43 4.26 3.77
C GLU A 1135 22.27 3.70 4.94
N ARG A 1136 23.46 3.15 4.64
CA ARG A 1136 24.42 2.66 5.65
C ARG A 1136 24.99 3.79 6.51
N VAL A 1137 25.33 4.93 5.91
CA VAL A 1137 25.81 6.12 6.62
C VAL A 1137 24.75 6.65 7.59
N ALA A 1138 23.50 6.79 7.15
CA ALA A 1138 22.39 7.22 8.01
C ALA A 1138 22.20 6.28 9.21
N LEU A 1139 22.29 4.97 8.97
CA LEU A 1139 22.23 3.96 10.02
C LEU A 1139 23.45 4.03 10.96
N ALA A 1140 24.64 4.32 10.42
CA ALA A 1140 25.88 4.39 11.17
C ALA A 1140 25.91 5.60 12.09
N ARG A 1141 25.52 6.78 11.60
CA ARG A 1141 25.35 8.00 12.41
C ARG A 1141 24.46 7.73 13.62
N LYS A 1142 23.29 7.14 13.40
CA LYS A 1142 22.35 6.78 14.47
C LYS A 1142 22.89 5.71 15.42
N ALA A 1143 23.65 4.74 14.91
CA ALA A 1143 24.26 3.69 15.73
C ALA A 1143 25.38 4.25 16.61
N ILE A 1144 26.22 5.13 16.08
CA ILE A 1144 27.30 5.80 16.82
C ILE A 1144 26.73 6.73 17.88
N GLU A 1145 25.71 7.52 17.54
CA GLU A 1145 25.01 8.39 18.48
C GLU A 1145 24.43 7.59 19.67
N LYS A 1146 23.90 6.39 19.39
CA LYS A 1146 23.24 5.56 20.40
C LYS A 1146 24.19 4.64 21.19
N ASN A 1147 25.21 4.08 20.55
CA ASN A 1147 26.02 3.01 21.14
C ASN A 1147 27.52 3.39 21.25
N GLY A 1148 27.89 4.65 20.97
CA GLY A 1148 29.26 5.16 21.09
C GLY A 1148 30.15 4.86 19.88
N ALA A 1149 31.44 5.17 20.01
CA ALA A 1149 32.39 5.16 18.89
C ALA A 1149 32.56 3.76 18.24
N ASP A 1150 32.41 2.69 19.02
CA ASP A 1150 32.60 1.29 18.60
C ASP A 1150 31.32 0.62 18.08
N ALA A 1151 30.23 1.38 17.91
CA ALA A 1151 28.93 0.87 17.49
C ALA A 1151 28.94 0.10 16.15
N LEU A 1152 29.97 0.31 15.33
CA LEU A 1152 30.11 -0.31 14.02
C LEU A 1152 31.01 -1.56 14.04
N ALA A 1153 31.64 -1.90 15.16
CA ALA A 1153 32.69 -2.92 15.22
C ALA A 1153 32.23 -4.29 14.66
N ASP A 1154 30.98 -4.67 14.90
CA ASP A 1154 30.38 -5.92 14.46
C ASP A 1154 29.65 -5.84 13.10
N TRP A 1155 29.70 -4.69 12.42
CA TRP A 1155 29.12 -4.54 11.09
C TRP A 1155 29.92 -5.35 10.05
N GLY A 1156 29.19 -5.86 9.07
CA GLY A 1156 29.77 -6.55 7.92
C GLY A 1156 30.44 -5.56 6.98
N GLN A 1157 31.41 -6.06 6.21
CA GLN A 1157 32.08 -5.24 5.20
C GLN A 1157 31.11 -4.88 4.07
N VAL A 1158 31.13 -3.61 3.65
CA VAL A 1158 30.46 -3.13 2.45
C VAL A 1158 31.53 -2.79 1.43
N SER A 1159 31.61 -3.57 0.35
CA SER A 1159 32.60 -3.41 -0.71
C SER A 1159 31.94 -2.91 -1.99
N LEU A 1160 32.44 -1.82 -2.56
CA LEU A 1160 32.02 -1.30 -3.86
C LEU A 1160 33.14 -1.48 -4.89
N TYR A 1161 32.84 -2.19 -5.96
CA TYR A 1161 33.66 -2.29 -7.17
C TYR A 1161 33.09 -1.34 -8.21
N TYR A 1162 33.76 -0.20 -8.37
CA TYR A 1162 33.38 0.86 -9.29
C TYR A 1162 34.36 0.91 -10.47
N GLY A 1163 33.87 1.36 -11.62
CA GLY A 1163 34.73 1.59 -12.78
C GLY A 1163 34.25 2.75 -13.62
N CYS A 1164 35.21 3.52 -14.16
CA CYS A 1164 34.96 4.59 -15.11
C CYS A 1164 36.09 4.63 -16.17
N ARG A 1165 36.09 5.61 -17.06
CA ARG A 1165 37.15 5.76 -18.07
C ARG A 1165 38.39 6.37 -17.44
N ASP A 1166 38.22 7.50 -16.76
CA ASP A 1166 39.30 8.28 -16.21
C ASP A 1166 38.89 8.85 -14.84
N GLU A 1167 39.81 8.78 -13.88
CA GLU A 1167 39.64 9.32 -12.53
C GLU A 1167 39.35 10.84 -12.52
N ASN A 1168 39.82 11.55 -13.55
CA ASN A 1168 39.71 13.01 -13.64
C ASN A 1168 38.71 13.47 -14.70
N GLU A 1169 37.95 12.58 -15.33
CA GLU A 1169 36.96 12.93 -16.36
C GLU A 1169 35.53 12.52 -15.95
N ASP A 1170 35.35 11.23 -15.60
CA ASP A 1170 34.02 10.63 -15.47
C ASP A 1170 33.82 9.84 -14.16
N PHE A 1171 34.59 10.17 -13.12
CA PHE A 1171 34.43 9.61 -11.77
C PHE A 1171 33.22 10.23 -11.04
N LEU A 1172 32.10 9.51 -11.10
CA LEU A 1172 30.84 9.93 -10.47
C LEU A 1172 30.97 10.04 -8.94
N TYR A 1173 30.55 11.19 -8.40
CA TYR A 1173 30.51 11.49 -6.97
C TYR A 1173 31.86 11.34 -6.26
N LYS A 1174 32.97 11.61 -6.96
CA LYS A 1174 34.37 11.45 -6.49
C LYS A 1174 34.58 11.94 -5.06
N ASP A 1175 34.04 13.12 -4.73
CA ASP A 1175 34.25 13.78 -3.44
C ASP A 1175 33.50 13.10 -2.29
N GLU A 1176 32.30 12.56 -2.55
CA GLU A 1176 31.43 11.96 -1.52
C GLU A 1176 31.99 10.65 -0.96
N TRP A 1177 32.68 9.86 -1.78
CA TRP A 1177 33.12 8.51 -1.39
C TRP A 1177 34.09 8.54 -0.21
N SER A 1178 34.98 9.54 -0.16
CA SER A 1178 35.94 9.72 0.92
C SER A 1178 35.25 10.05 2.26
N GLU A 1179 34.19 10.85 2.20
CA GLU A 1179 33.36 11.19 3.35
C GLU A 1179 32.63 9.93 3.87
N TYR A 1180 32.03 9.15 2.96
CA TYR A 1180 31.36 7.91 3.32
C TYR A 1180 32.31 6.87 3.93
N GLN A 1181 33.55 6.77 3.43
CA GLN A 1181 34.56 5.89 4.03
C GLN A 1181 34.93 6.31 5.45
N SER A 1182 35.09 7.61 5.69
CA SER A 1182 35.36 8.18 7.01
C SER A 1182 34.22 7.89 7.98
N GLU A 1183 32.98 8.15 7.56
CA GLU A 1183 31.80 7.95 8.40
C GLU A 1183 31.53 6.48 8.75
N LEU A 1184 31.89 5.56 7.86
CA LEU A 1184 31.72 4.12 8.06
C LEU A 1184 32.93 3.47 8.77
N LYS A 1185 33.93 4.24 9.21
CA LYS A 1185 35.07 3.80 10.05
C LYS A 1185 35.72 2.49 9.57
N GLY A 1186 36.01 2.40 8.28
CA GLY A 1186 36.66 1.23 7.66
C GLY A 1186 35.72 0.08 7.30
N LYS A 1187 34.42 0.17 7.58
CA LYS A 1187 33.41 -0.81 7.16
C LYS A 1187 32.96 -0.66 5.71
N PHE A 1188 33.35 0.42 5.06
CA PHE A 1188 33.16 0.63 3.64
C PHE A 1188 34.49 0.72 2.91
N THR A 1189 34.62 -0.05 1.83
CA THR A 1189 35.78 -0.06 0.96
C THR A 1189 35.34 0.09 -0.48
N MET A 1190 36.05 0.92 -1.24
CA MET A 1190 35.80 1.15 -2.65
C MET A 1190 37.05 0.78 -3.46
N ARG A 1191 36.85 0.00 -4.51
CA ARG A 1191 37.84 -0.50 -5.46
C ARG A 1191 37.52 0.10 -6.83
N ASN A 1192 38.44 0.87 -7.41
CA ASN A 1192 38.21 1.62 -8.65
C ASN A 1192 38.98 1.01 -9.83
N ALA A 1193 38.29 0.78 -10.94
CA ALA A 1193 38.86 0.39 -12.23
C ALA A 1193 38.81 1.56 -13.22
N PHE A 1194 39.97 2.12 -13.58
CA PHE A 1194 40.06 3.18 -14.59
C PHE A 1194 40.45 2.58 -15.94
N SER A 1195 39.46 2.41 -16.82
CA SER A 1195 39.64 1.67 -18.07
C SER A 1195 40.49 2.39 -19.12
N ARG A 1196 40.69 3.71 -19.03
CA ARG A 1196 41.49 4.51 -19.98
C ARG A 1196 42.79 5.05 -19.39
N SER A 1197 42.77 5.64 -18.20
CA SER A 1197 43.95 6.26 -17.56
C SER A 1197 44.62 5.44 -16.45
N GLY A 1198 44.03 4.31 -16.05
CA GLY A 1198 44.58 3.45 -15.01
C GLY A 1198 45.73 2.55 -15.46
N ALA A 1199 46.23 1.77 -14.49
CA ALA A 1199 47.15 0.68 -14.76
C ALA A 1199 46.58 -0.29 -15.81
N ARG A 1200 47.47 -0.88 -16.61
CA ARG A 1200 47.12 -1.95 -17.55
C ARG A 1200 47.41 -3.30 -16.92
N LYS A 1201 46.74 -4.33 -17.41
CA LYS A 1201 47.13 -5.72 -17.11
C LYS A 1201 48.53 -6.00 -17.67
N PRO A 1202 49.21 -7.07 -17.21
CA PRO A 1202 50.52 -7.46 -17.72
C PRO A 1202 50.56 -7.68 -19.25
N ASP A 1203 49.43 -8.02 -19.87
CA ASP A 1203 49.27 -8.20 -21.32
C ASP A 1203 48.96 -6.89 -22.08
N GLY A 1204 48.94 -5.74 -21.39
CA GLY A 1204 48.63 -4.42 -21.93
C GLY A 1204 47.14 -4.11 -22.03
N SER A 1205 46.23 -5.03 -21.67
CA SER A 1205 44.79 -4.82 -21.76
C SER A 1205 44.22 -3.94 -20.62
N LYS A 1206 42.99 -3.45 -20.82
CA LYS A 1206 42.29 -2.55 -19.88
C LYS A 1206 41.84 -3.31 -18.62
N ILE A 1207 41.87 -2.63 -17.48
CA ILE A 1207 41.34 -3.14 -16.21
C ILE A 1207 39.87 -2.73 -16.07
N TYR A 1208 39.04 -3.70 -15.66
CA TYR A 1208 37.61 -3.54 -15.38
C TYR A 1208 37.25 -4.10 -14.00
N VAL A 1209 36.00 -3.94 -13.57
CA VAL A 1209 35.54 -4.35 -12.23
C VAL A 1209 35.68 -5.85 -11.97
N GLN A 1210 35.49 -6.70 -12.98
CA GLN A 1210 35.70 -8.15 -12.87
C GLN A 1210 37.15 -8.52 -12.58
N ASP A 1211 38.12 -7.70 -13.01
CA ASP A 1211 39.53 -7.95 -12.72
C ASP A 1211 39.85 -7.66 -11.25
N LEU A 1212 39.28 -6.60 -10.70
CA LEU A 1212 39.40 -6.27 -9.28
C LEU A 1212 38.73 -7.32 -8.38
N LEU A 1213 37.59 -7.86 -8.81
CA LEU A 1213 36.95 -8.99 -8.12
C LEU A 1213 37.86 -10.23 -8.10
N TRP A 1214 38.55 -10.51 -9.20
CA TRP A 1214 39.49 -11.62 -9.29
C TRP A 1214 40.72 -11.43 -8.41
N GLU A 1215 41.24 -10.21 -8.31
CA GLU A 1215 42.32 -9.86 -7.39
C GLU A 1215 41.89 -10.10 -5.93
N ASP A 1216 40.69 -9.67 -5.56
CA ASP A 1216 40.13 -9.79 -4.21
C ASP A 1216 39.41 -11.14 -3.95
N ARG A 1217 39.57 -12.13 -4.84
CA ARG A 1217 38.78 -13.38 -4.84
C ARG A 1217 38.74 -14.13 -3.51
N ALA A 1218 39.82 -14.10 -2.73
CA ALA A 1218 39.84 -14.73 -1.42
C ALA A 1218 38.86 -14.06 -0.45
N ALA A 1219 38.86 -12.73 -0.39
CA ALA A 1219 37.94 -11.95 0.44
C ALA A 1219 36.50 -12.02 -0.07
N VAL A 1220 36.31 -12.01 -1.40
CA VAL A 1220 35.00 -12.20 -2.04
C VAL A 1220 34.43 -13.58 -1.70
N SER A 1221 35.24 -14.63 -1.82
CA SER A 1221 34.86 -16.00 -1.47
C SER A 1221 34.50 -16.13 0.01
N GLU A 1222 35.32 -15.61 0.93
CA GLU A 1222 35.04 -15.62 2.37
C GLU A 1222 33.71 -14.90 2.69
N ALA A 1223 33.52 -13.70 2.11
CA ALA A 1223 32.31 -12.92 2.31
C ALA A 1223 31.05 -13.66 1.84
N ILE A 1224 31.11 -14.35 0.69
CA ILE A 1224 29.95 -15.05 0.12
C ILE A 1224 29.72 -16.42 0.79
N ASN A 1225 30.76 -17.23 0.90
CA ASN A 1225 30.67 -18.64 1.29
C ASN A 1225 30.59 -18.82 2.80
N GLU A 1226 31.39 -18.09 3.57
CA GLU A 1226 31.47 -18.25 5.02
C GLU A 1226 30.50 -17.31 5.74
N LYS A 1227 30.51 -16.02 5.35
CA LYS A 1227 29.73 -14.97 6.02
C LYS A 1227 28.33 -14.77 5.44
N ARG A 1228 27.95 -15.56 4.43
CA ARG A 1228 26.66 -15.52 3.75
C ARG A 1228 26.27 -14.12 3.24
N GLY A 1229 27.25 -13.38 2.71
CA GLY A 1229 27.08 -12.03 2.17
C GLY A 1229 26.20 -11.96 0.91
N TYR A 1230 25.84 -10.73 0.54
CA TYR A 1230 24.99 -10.43 -0.63
C TYR A 1230 25.85 -9.82 -1.73
N VAL A 1231 25.50 -10.10 -2.98
CA VAL A 1231 26.15 -9.57 -4.18
C VAL A 1231 25.11 -8.81 -5.00
N TYR A 1232 25.50 -7.63 -5.47
CA TYR A 1232 24.66 -6.76 -6.27
C TYR A 1232 25.39 -6.34 -7.54
N ILE A 1233 24.77 -6.54 -8.70
CA ILE A 1233 25.31 -6.14 -10.01
C ILE A 1233 24.38 -5.09 -10.60
N CYS A 1234 24.93 -3.95 -11.02
CA CYS A 1234 24.15 -2.87 -11.60
C CYS A 1234 24.87 -2.18 -12.77
N GLY A 1235 24.13 -1.80 -13.81
CA GLY A 1235 24.68 -1.15 -15.01
C GLY A 1235 24.48 -1.97 -16.28
N ASP A 1236 25.51 -2.07 -17.12
CA ASP A 1236 25.43 -2.71 -18.44
C ASP A 1236 25.07 -4.21 -18.37
N ALA A 1237 23.92 -4.56 -18.94
CA ALA A 1237 23.44 -5.94 -19.05
C ALA A 1237 24.20 -6.75 -20.10
N LYS A 1238 24.69 -6.11 -21.17
CA LYS A 1238 25.16 -6.81 -22.37
C LYS A 1238 26.52 -7.47 -22.17
N ASN A 1239 27.46 -6.75 -21.56
CA ASN A 1239 28.84 -7.21 -21.42
C ASN A 1239 29.25 -7.31 -19.95
N MET A 1240 29.04 -6.25 -19.19
CA MET A 1240 29.56 -6.14 -17.83
C MET A 1240 28.96 -7.20 -16.89
N SER A 1241 27.62 -7.32 -16.86
CA SER A 1241 26.95 -8.27 -15.99
C SER A 1241 27.43 -9.71 -16.21
N LYS A 1242 27.50 -10.16 -17.48
CA LYS A 1242 27.96 -11.50 -17.84
C LYS A 1242 29.41 -11.74 -17.41
N ALA A 1243 30.30 -10.78 -17.67
CA ALA A 1243 31.71 -10.90 -17.27
C ALA A 1243 31.89 -10.98 -15.74
N VAL A 1244 31.03 -10.32 -14.96
CA VAL A 1244 31.01 -10.41 -13.50
C VAL A 1244 30.44 -11.74 -13.02
N GLU A 1245 29.38 -12.26 -13.64
CA GLU A 1245 28.87 -13.60 -13.31
C GLU A 1245 29.91 -14.69 -13.60
N ASP A 1246 30.60 -14.61 -14.75
CA ASP A 1246 31.68 -15.53 -15.12
C ASP A 1246 32.82 -15.51 -14.11
N ILE A 1247 33.20 -14.32 -13.61
CA ILE A 1247 34.26 -14.23 -12.61
C ILE A 1247 33.82 -14.79 -11.26
N LEU A 1248 32.55 -14.59 -10.86
CA LEU A 1248 32.01 -15.19 -9.64
C LEU A 1248 31.98 -16.72 -9.72
N ILE A 1249 31.56 -17.29 -10.86
CA ILE A 1249 31.63 -18.74 -11.13
C ILE A 1249 33.06 -19.24 -10.94
N LYS A 1250 34.04 -18.52 -11.52
CA LYS A 1250 35.46 -18.88 -11.38
C LYS A 1250 35.93 -18.85 -9.93
N ILE A 1251 35.52 -17.85 -9.15
CA ILE A 1251 35.85 -17.72 -7.72
C ILE A 1251 35.24 -18.88 -6.92
N PHE A 1252 34.00 -19.28 -7.21
CA PHE A 1252 33.35 -20.42 -6.55
C PHE A 1252 34.03 -21.75 -6.89
N ASN A 1253 34.46 -21.94 -8.14
CA ASN A 1253 35.21 -23.12 -8.56
C ASN A 1253 36.56 -23.22 -7.83
N GLU A 1254 37.29 -22.11 -7.66
CA GLU A 1254 38.55 -22.08 -6.88
C GLU A 1254 38.31 -22.40 -5.40
N ALA A 1255 37.14 -22.07 -4.86
CA ALA A 1255 36.71 -22.42 -3.51
C ALA A 1255 36.21 -23.88 -3.36
N GLY A 1256 36.28 -24.70 -4.41
CA GLY A 1256 35.89 -26.11 -4.40
C GLY A 1256 34.38 -26.35 -4.50
N LYS A 1257 33.60 -25.37 -4.97
CA LYS A 1257 32.16 -25.50 -5.24
C LYS A 1257 31.87 -25.68 -6.74
N ASN A 1258 30.66 -26.10 -7.08
CA ASN A 1258 30.15 -26.01 -8.44
C ASN A 1258 29.69 -24.57 -8.71
N GLY A 1259 30.51 -23.76 -9.40
CA GLY A 1259 30.28 -22.33 -9.51
C GLY A 1259 29.00 -21.93 -10.24
N THR A 1260 28.62 -22.65 -11.30
CA THR A 1260 27.37 -22.39 -12.03
C THR A 1260 26.14 -22.67 -11.15
N GLU A 1261 26.17 -23.77 -10.41
CA GLU A 1261 25.08 -24.16 -9.50
C GLU A 1261 24.99 -23.22 -8.28
N GLU A 1262 26.13 -22.79 -7.73
CA GLU A 1262 26.17 -21.83 -6.63
C GLU A 1262 25.65 -20.46 -7.06
N LEU A 1263 26.06 -19.95 -8.24
CA LEU A 1263 25.55 -18.69 -8.79
C LEU A 1263 24.02 -18.74 -8.94
N LYS A 1264 23.50 -19.81 -9.56
CA LYS A 1264 22.06 -20.05 -9.69
C LYS A 1264 21.35 -20.08 -8.34
N THR A 1265 21.90 -20.83 -7.39
CA THR A 1265 21.38 -20.90 -6.01
C THR A 1265 21.36 -19.53 -5.33
N MET A 1266 22.35 -18.67 -5.61
CA MET A 1266 22.38 -17.31 -5.07
C MET A 1266 21.29 -16.42 -5.67
N LYS A 1267 20.99 -16.52 -6.96
CA LYS A 1267 19.86 -15.82 -7.60
C LYS A 1267 18.53 -16.29 -6.99
N GLU A 1268 18.29 -17.60 -6.95
CA GLU A 1268 17.07 -18.21 -6.39
C GLU A 1268 16.83 -17.84 -4.91
N ARG A 1269 17.91 -17.67 -4.13
CA ARG A 1269 17.83 -17.27 -2.71
C ARG A 1269 17.85 -15.76 -2.50
N SER A 1270 17.78 -14.96 -3.57
CA SER A 1270 17.86 -13.50 -3.53
C SER A 1270 19.09 -12.99 -2.77
N ARG A 1271 20.24 -13.65 -2.96
CA ARG A 1271 21.56 -13.24 -2.43
C ARG A 1271 22.49 -12.71 -3.50
N LEU A 1272 22.20 -12.97 -4.78
CA LEU A 1272 22.71 -12.25 -5.93
C LEU A 1272 21.53 -11.50 -6.55
N LEU A 1273 21.59 -10.18 -6.62
CA LEU A 1273 20.55 -9.35 -7.22
C LEU A 1273 21.13 -8.51 -8.36
N LEU A 1274 20.32 -8.33 -9.40
CA LEU A 1274 20.71 -7.60 -10.61
C LEU A 1274 19.76 -6.41 -10.83
N ASP A 1275 20.34 -5.27 -11.19
CA ASP A 1275 19.64 -4.08 -11.68
C ASP A 1275 20.38 -3.59 -12.94
N VAL A 1276 20.19 -4.32 -14.04
CA VAL A 1276 20.95 -4.15 -15.28
C VAL A 1276 20.07 -3.69 -16.44
N TRP A 1277 20.63 -2.88 -17.33
CA TRP A 1277 19.94 -2.29 -18.48
C TRP A 1277 20.89 -2.11 -19.67
N SER A 1278 20.32 -1.76 -20.84
CA SER A 1278 21.04 -1.52 -22.10
C SER A 1278 20.55 -0.25 -22.78
#